data_AF-A0A1H3AQU1-F1
#
_entry.id   AF-A0A1H3AQU1-F1
#
_cell.length_a   1.000
_cell.length_b   1.000
_cell.length_c   1.000
_cell.angle_alpha   90.00
_cell.angle_beta   90.00
_cell.angle_gamma   90.00
#
_symmetry.space_group_name_H-M   'P 1'
#
loop_
_entity.id
_entity.type
_entity.pdbx_description
1 polymer ?
#
loop_
_entity_poly.entity_id
_entity_poly.type
_entity_poly.pdbx_seq_one_letter_code
_entity_poly.pdbx_strand_id
1 'polypeptide(L)'
;DFAFGDPANLTVDGLDGDLNWTTDGDGNLVGSLDGDDVLKLSLNGGPIGAQTSGTVTVTAELLDALPHDANVDELTIGGLEVIASEADGDRASGTVDVTVTDAQPENTLGGDKEATEGGVAIDGTWSEEAGADGVGSTTVEFGGESYALDEAIDTGSGELTVNSGGTWSFVPGTNAENTGFDFELVTLDNDGDEARATHTVAVDDGAGPTPGDSDGDGKTLSLNLADTATEDGATDSTDGELAFTAGSDDITEFAFGDPANLTVDGLDGELDWTADGDGNLVGSLDGDDVLKLSLNGGPIGAQTSGTVTVTAELLDALPHDANVDELTIDGLEVIASEADGDDATGMVDMTVSDALPDATDDSADVVAGESISGNVLNNDTAVEQPTSVTGVSHESAGAVSFDNPDDVKNDGNGDYIELETDHGTLTLYQDGDYQYSANPIESTVTVPNNSLEDWQGALSGVYGFMGAPLDGQGKLDISQLTSAAEDDVKFNNGSKKGLGVDISQSGVIDDGENLVMALNGPASSAVVSIGQFNANQTETGQWQAFDSDGNLVGSGTFEGETNNGKPFSVDIDTDEPFSYLSFGLDTGSNSNQGYVVNGLSYSAYQGAAEDNFTYTMRDEDGDLDDAELNFGIDNEGDIPDPEPPVPDELLVDGNSSSSGLETAGGNDVLVGDIGGKKTNITPGQDYNVSLIVDSSGSIENQLSLLKDSLNKLAGQLVNHDGSVNLQLVSFAKNADTELTLDDITNVDNALSTIESAIADLGADGGTNYEAAFREAKEWFDGQENGYENLTYFLTDGDPTYHLNEWGDPTNDGNGSQTSQANLQNALDAFGPLSDISTVHGIGLDIYDNGNVNEDYLRYFDNTDPNGQATVDFGSTTETTLADFHGGDDPIDGEESWTVINGGGSVDRNGWGNYLELDSDGSSVTARSDSFSISEDGGSIGLQYAVDDYYQDDDFSWSLEKLSEGSWSEVENGQLNSWQSYRTIGSDLGAGDYRLVFSVEDNSWGWSDAKLELHDIELSIPDRVTGDIGQPSVIMSAEELDNVLEGGSTEEVPVDVGDDELIGGDGDDILFGDTVEHPDHEGEGFQGILDELEAQNGQAPTDDEVLTFLQDNHESLHVPADQGGDDTLDAGAGNDILYGGAGNDTLYGGAGNDDLYGGLGADTFAWELGDEGTENEPAEDTVKDFNASGEDEGDKLDLSELLQDREESDELSDFLQASQNEDGDTVLHVSTSGNLSQDGEGADQTVTLDGVSYNEDVIQNMIDEGQLKIDQ
;
A
#
# COMPACT_ATOMS: atom_id res chain seq x y z
N ASP A 1 5.41 -109.62 31.60
CA ASP A 1 5.82 -109.06 30.31
C ASP A 1 4.83 -107.98 29.93
N PHE A 2 5.27 -106.87 29.35
CA PHE A 2 4.40 -105.78 28.90
C PHE A 2 4.57 -105.61 27.40
N ALA A 3 3.46 -105.54 26.70
CA ALA A 3 3.45 -105.30 25.27
C ALA A 3 2.23 -104.46 24.92
N PHE A 4 2.30 -103.75 23.80
CA PHE A 4 1.10 -103.21 23.19
C PHE A 4 0.21 -104.35 22.69
N GLY A 5 -1.10 -104.11 22.68
CA GLY A 5 -2.09 -104.96 22.04
C GLY A 5 -1.96 -104.92 20.52
N ASP A 6 -2.93 -105.52 19.84
CA ASP A 6 -2.95 -105.52 18.37
C ASP A 6 -3.22 -104.09 17.86
N PRO A 7 -2.28 -103.45 17.13
CA PRO A 7 -2.45 -102.08 16.66
C PRO A 7 -3.57 -101.93 15.63
N ALA A 8 -4.08 -103.04 15.06
CA ALA A 8 -5.27 -103.01 14.21
C ALA A 8 -6.56 -102.59 14.93
N ASN A 9 -6.52 -102.47 16.26
CA ASN A 9 -7.64 -101.97 17.07
C ASN A 9 -7.53 -100.48 17.43
N LEU A 10 -6.46 -99.79 17.01
CA LEU A 10 -6.34 -98.35 17.19
C LEU A 10 -7.34 -97.63 16.29
N THR A 11 -7.99 -96.63 16.84
CA THR A 11 -8.82 -95.69 16.08
C THR A 11 -8.13 -94.34 16.10
N VAL A 12 -7.92 -93.78 14.92
CA VAL A 12 -7.40 -92.42 14.74
C VAL A 12 -8.56 -91.59 14.23
N ASP A 13 -9.06 -90.68 15.06
CA ASP A 13 -10.15 -89.78 14.70
C ASP A 13 -9.56 -88.37 14.58
N GLY A 14 -9.77 -87.72 13.43
CA GLY A 14 -9.33 -86.33 13.18
C GLY A 14 -8.13 -86.16 12.23
N LEU A 15 -7.58 -87.23 11.66
CA LEU A 15 -6.45 -87.18 10.71
C LEU A 15 -6.94 -87.20 9.26
N ASP A 16 -6.35 -86.40 8.37
CA ASP A 16 -6.55 -86.57 6.92
C ASP A 16 -5.62 -87.66 6.37
N GLY A 17 -6.01 -88.92 6.63
CA GLY A 17 -5.27 -90.11 6.20
C GLY A 17 -5.33 -91.26 7.20
N ASP A 18 -4.67 -92.38 6.85
CA ASP A 18 -4.58 -93.57 7.72
C ASP A 18 -3.15 -93.74 8.25
N LEU A 19 -2.97 -93.75 9.57
CA LEU A 19 -1.69 -94.15 10.16
C LEU A 19 -1.46 -95.65 10.00
N ASN A 20 -0.37 -96.01 9.33
CA ASN A 20 0.09 -97.38 9.24
C ASN A 20 0.98 -97.70 10.44
N TRP A 21 0.50 -98.58 11.31
CA TRP A 21 1.21 -98.96 12.51
C TRP A 21 2.13 -100.15 12.30
N THR A 22 3.39 -100.00 12.66
CA THR A 22 4.36 -101.10 12.71
C THR A 22 4.95 -101.21 14.11
N THR A 23 5.45 -102.40 14.46
CA THR A 23 6.23 -102.60 15.68
C THR A 23 7.70 -102.63 15.33
N ASP A 24 8.50 -101.76 15.95
CA ASP A 24 9.95 -101.75 15.75
C ASP A 24 10.63 -102.96 16.43
N GLY A 25 11.95 -103.09 16.23
CA GLY A 25 12.74 -104.20 16.77
C GLY A 25 12.80 -104.25 18.31
N ASP A 26 12.40 -103.17 18.98
CA ASP A 26 12.43 -103.01 20.44
C ASP A 26 11.03 -103.13 21.07
N GLY A 27 9.98 -103.28 20.26
CA GLY A 27 8.61 -103.48 20.71
C GLY A 27 7.79 -102.18 20.81
N ASN A 28 8.29 -101.04 20.30
CA ASN A 28 7.53 -99.79 20.23
C ASN A 28 6.60 -99.81 19.02
N LEU A 29 5.48 -99.09 19.10
CA LEU A 29 4.62 -98.84 17.95
C LEU A 29 5.06 -97.56 17.25
N VAL A 30 5.22 -97.63 15.94
CA VAL A 30 5.54 -96.48 15.08
C VAL A 30 4.40 -96.35 14.09
N GLY A 31 3.74 -95.19 14.10
CA GLY A 31 2.72 -94.80 13.15
C GLY A 31 3.37 -94.01 12.03
N SER A 32 3.25 -94.53 10.81
CA SER A 32 3.77 -93.88 9.61
C SER A 32 2.61 -93.41 8.71
N LEU A 33 2.70 -92.19 8.20
CA LEU A 33 1.76 -91.63 7.22
C LEU A 33 2.48 -91.52 5.87
N ASP A 34 1.89 -92.06 4.81
CA ASP A 34 2.46 -92.11 3.45
C ASP A 34 3.90 -92.64 3.30
N GLY A 35 4.43 -93.30 4.33
CA GLY A 35 5.75 -93.92 4.35
C GLY A 35 6.75 -93.24 5.28
N ASP A 36 6.41 -92.09 5.85
CA ASP A 36 7.24 -91.35 6.80
C ASP A 36 6.74 -91.55 8.24
N ASP A 37 7.67 -91.71 9.18
CA ASP A 37 7.37 -91.98 10.59
C ASP A 37 6.98 -90.67 11.28
N VAL A 38 5.70 -90.52 11.65
CA VAL A 38 5.16 -89.26 12.19
C VAL A 38 4.87 -89.33 13.69
N LEU A 39 4.66 -90.53 14.24
CA LEU A 39 4.36 -90.72 15.66
C LEU A 39 4.99 -92.00 16.21
N LYS A 40 5.60 -91.92 17.38
CA LYS A 40 6.17 -93.07 18.08
C LYS A 40 5.59 -93.25 19.48
N LEU A 41 5.15 -94.47 19.77
CA LEU A 41 4.62 -94.89 21.07
C LEU A 41 5.53 -95.95 21.69
N SER A 42 6.04 -95.70 22.88
CA SER A 42 6.94 -96.61 23.59
C SER A 42 6.40 -97.03 24.96
N LEU A 43 6.70 -98.26 25.36
CA LEU A 43 6.38 -98.79 26.70
C LEU A 43 7.64 -98.90 27.55
N ASN A 44 7.55 -98.41 28.78
CA ASN A 44 8.59 -98.62 29.78
C ASN A 44 8.00 -99.11 31.10
N GLY A 45 8.28 -100.35 31.46
CA GLY A 45 7.81 -100.99 32.69
C GLY A 45 8.64 -102.20 33.11
N GLY A 46 9.07 -102.24 34.37
CA GLY A 46 9.81 -103.37 34.96
C GLY A 46 8.90 -104.49 35.48
N PRO A 47 9.40 -105.71 35.69
CA PRO A 47 8.58 -106.84 36.15
C PRO A 47 7.90 -106.54 37.51
N ILE A 48 6.59 -106.73 37.57
CA ILE A 48 5.81 -106.55 38.80
C ILE A 48 5.78 -107.88 39.58
N GLY A 49 6.10 -107.83 40.88
CA GLY A 49 6.11 -109.02 41.73
C GLY A 49 4.70 -109.49 42.10
N ALA A 50 4.53 -110.79 42.34
CA ALA A 50 3.24 -111.35 42.75
C ALA A 50 2.67 -110.64 43.99
N GLN A 51 1.37 -110.32 43.96
CA GLN A 51 0.64 -109.57 44.99
C GLN A 51 1.14 -108.13 45.25
N THR A 52 1.90 -107.54 44.33
CA THR A 52 2.30 -106.13 44.37
C THR A 52 1.70 -105.35 43.21
N SER A 53 1.55 -104.04 43.36
CA SER A 53 1.16 -103.13 42.29
C SER A 53 2.39 -102.41 41.74
N GLY A 54 2.43 -102.18 40.43
CA GLY A 54 3.42 -101.33 39.77
C GLY A 54 2.77 -100.54 38.63
N THR A 55 3.55 -99.69 37.98
CA THR A 55 3.11 -98.85 36.86
C THR A 55 3.93 -99.19 35.61
N VAL A 56 3.29 -99.07 34.46
CA VAL A 56 3.93 -99.02 33.14
C VAL A 56 3.67 -97.63 32.57
N THR A 57 4.68 -97.00 32.02
CA THR A 57 4.55 -95.69 31.37
C THR A 57 4.45 -95.90 29.88
N VAL A 58 3.47 -95.24 29.26
CA VAL A 58 3.40 -95.06 27.81
C VAL A 58 3.93 -93.67 27.50
N THR A 59 4.85 -93.55 26.56
CA THR A 59 5.34 -92.26 26.07
C THR A 59 4.99 -92.14 24.59
N ALA A 60 4.32 -91.04 24.24
CA ALA A 60 4.07 -90.63 22.86
C ALA A 60 5.05 -89.52 22.48
N GLU A 61 5.66 -89.64 21.30
CA GLU A 61 6.62 -88.70 20.74
C GLU A 61 6.21 -88.39 19.30
N LEU A 62 5.86 -87.13 19.05
CA LEU A 62 5.58 -86.62 17.71
C LEU A 62 6.90 -86.42 16.97
N LEU A 63 7.03 -87.01 15.78
CA LEU A 63 8.27 -87.02 15.00
C LEU A 63 8.24 -86.03 13.82
N ASP A 64 7.04 -85.66 13.37
CA ASP A 64 6.79 -84.68 12.31
C ASP A 64 5.38 -84.08 12.47
N ALA A 65 5.07 -83.01 11.72
CA ALA A 65 3.73 -82.44 11.67
C ALA A 65 2.70 -83.47 11.18
N LEU A 66 1.48 -83.42 11.72
CA LEU A 66 0.40 -84.34 11.37
C LEU A 66 -0.69 -83.55 10.64
N PRO A 67 -1.02 -83.87 9.39
CA PRO A 67 -2.12 -83.22 8.69
C PRO A 67 -3.46 -83.63 9.30
N HIS A 68 -4.25 -82.67 9.72
CA HIS A 68 -5.62 -82.86 10.20
C HIS A 68 -6.64 -82.21 9.26
N ASP A 69 -7.91 -82.53 9.48
CA ASP A 69 -9.01 -81.83 8.80
C ASP A 69 -9.14 -80.43 9.43
N ALA A 70 -9.22 -79.37 8.62
CA ALA A 70 -9.33 -77.95 9.01
C ALA A 70 -10.55 -77.60 9.91
N ASN A 71 -11.29 -78.60 10.40
CA ASN A 71 -12.39 -78.44 11.35
C ASN A 71 -12.16 -79.25 12.65
N VAL A 72 -10.92 -79.67 12.93
CA VAL A 72 -10.60 -80.58 14.04
C VAL A 72 -9.49 -80.02 14.93
N ASP A 73 -9.89 -79.35 16.01
CA ASP A 73 -8.99 -78.76 17.01
C ASP A 73 -8.09 -79.77 17.76
N GLU A 74 -8.47 -81.05 17.79
CA GLU A 74 -7.71 -82.11 18.47
C GLU A 74 -7.83 -83.48 17.76
N LEU A 75 -6.68 -84.05 17.40
CA LEU A 75 -6.54 -85.42 16.92
C LEU A 75 -6.49 -86.40 18.11
N THR A 76 -7.36 -87.42 18.11
CA THR A 76 -7.35 -88.46 19.17
C THR A 76 -7.01 -89.85 18.61
N ILE A 77 -6.01 -90.48 19.22
CA ILE A 77 -5.63 -91.87 18.97
C ILE A 77 -6.13 -92.71 20.14
N GLY A 78 -7.27 -93.35 19.91
CA GLY A 78 -8.01 -94.12 20.90
C GLY A 78 -7.75 -95.62 20.84
N GLY A 79 -7.95 -96.29 21.97
CA GLY A 79 -7.99 -97.77 22.01
C GLY A 79 -6.62 -98.44 22.08
N LEU A 80 -5.57 -97.71 22.47
CA LEU A 80 -4.23 -98.28 22.67
C LEU A 80 -4.24 -99.23 23.88
N GLU A 81 -4.36 -100.52 23.62
CA GLU A 81 -4.33 -101.54 24.64
C GLU A 81 -2.88 -101.80 25.10
N VAL A 82 -2.63 -101.76 26.41
CA VAL A 82 -1.39 -102.19 27.04
C VAL A 82 -1.66 -103.50 27.78
N ILE A 83 -1.01 -104.58 27.32
CA ILE A 83 -1.20 -105.93 27.84
C ILE A 83 -0.09 -106.28 28.82
N ALA A 84 -0.48 -106.61 30.04
CA ALA A 84 0.38 -107.22 31.05
C ALA A 84 0.16 -108.74 31.06
N SER A 85 1.21 -109.52 30.85
CA SER A 85 1.17 -110.99 30.90
C SER A 85 2.00 -111.54 32.07
N GLU A 86 1.41 -112.45 32.85
CA GLU A 86 2.11 -113.25 33.85
C GLU A 86 2.95 -114.37 33.21
N ALA A 87 3.88 -114.93 33.99
CA ALA A 87 4.78 -115.98 33.51
C ALA A 87 4.08 -117.32 33.21
N ASP A 88 2.90 -117.56 33.79
CA ASP A 88 2.07 -118.72 33.51
C ASP A 88 1.04 -118.50 32.38
N GLY A 89 1.01 -117.30 31.82
CA GLY A 89 0.24 -116.94 30.63
C GLY A 89 -1.10 -116.25 30.90
N ASP A 90 -1.45 -116.00 32.16
CA ASP A 90 -2.61 -115.16 32.49
C ASP A 90 -2.35 -113.69 32.09
N ARG A 91 -3.40 -112.98 31.64
CA ARG A 91 -3.29 -111.64 31.07
C ARG A 91 -4.28 -110.66 31.70
N ALA A 92 -3.83 -109.42 31.82
CA ALA A 92 -4.66 -108.25 32.10
C ALA A 92 -4.32 -107.15 31.10
N SER A 93 -5.28 -106.29 30.79
CA SER A 93 -5.07 -105.14 29.91
C SER A 93 -5.67 -103.86 30.48
N GLY A 94 -5.11 -102.73 30.03
CA GLY A 94 -5.66 -101.39 30.21
C GLY A 94 -5.54 -100.62 28.90
N THR A 95 -6.29 -99.52 28.76
CA THR A 95 -6.27 -98.68 27.56
C THR A 95 -5.69 -97.31 27.89
N VAL A 96 -5.01 -96.71 26.92
CA VAL A 96 -4.52 -95.34 26.93
C VAL A 96 -5.03 -94.66 25.66
N ASP A 97 -5.39 -93.38 25.75
CA ASP A 97 -5.71 -92.56 24.60
C ASP A 97 -4.65 -91.45 24.51
N VAL A 98 -4.26 -91.06 23.29
CA VAL A 98 -3.29 -89.97 23.02
C VAL A 98 -4.02 -88.86 22.26
N THR A 99 -3.84 -87.62 22.69
CA THR A 99 -4.42 -86.44 22.03
C THR A 99 -3.29 -85.53 21.51
N VAL A 100 -3.45 -84.98 20.31
CA VAL A 100 -2.58 -83.96 19.70
C VAL A 100 -3.46 -82.75 19.39
N THR A 101 -3.07 -81.56 19.82
CA THR A 101 -3.84 -80.31 19.66
C THR A 101 -3.32 -79.53 18.47
N ASP A 102 -4.24 -78.96 17.71
CA ASP A 102 -3.99 -78.10 16.55
C ASP A 102 -3.76 -76.63 16.99
N ALA A 103 -2.89 -75.89 16.28
CA ALA A 103 -2.58 -74.49 16.55
C ALA A 103 -2.70 -73.66 15.26
N GLN A 104 -3.79 -72.90 15.19
CA GLN A 104 -4.18 -72.02 14.06
C GLN A 104 -3.23 -70.81 13.93
N PRO A 105 -3.13 -70.18 12.74
CA PRO A 105 -2.39 -68.94 12.56
C PRO A 105 -3.02 -67.78 13.34
N GLU A 106 -2.24 -66.76 13.68
CA GLU A 106 -2.72 -65.51 14.27
C GLU A 106 -2.22 -64.31 13.45
N ASN A 107 -3.04 -63.28 13.28
CA ASN A 107 -2.62 -62.02 12.69
C ASN A 107 -3.16 -60.82 13.47
N THR A 108 -2.43 -59.71 13.42
CA THR A 108 -2.86 -58.43 13.99
C THR A 108 -2.69 -57.32 12.98
N LEU A 109 -3.62 -56.36 13.00
CA LEU A 109 -3.66 -55.20 12.13
C LEU A 109 -4.00 -54.00 13.01
N GLY A 110 -3.18 -52.96 12.95
CA GLY A 110 -3.34 -51.74 13.74
C GLY A 110 -2.64 -50.56 13.09
N GLY A 111 -2.78 -49.38 13.69
CA GLY A 111 -2.34 -48.11 13.10
C GLY A 111 -3.41 -47.04 13.29
N ASP A 112 -3.25 -45.95 12.54
CA ASP A 112 -4.15 -44.80 12.58
C ASP A 112 -5.54 -45.15 12.06
N LYS A 113 -6.56 -44.44 12.57
CA LYS A 113 -7.98 -44.76 12.32
C LYS A 113 -8.78 -43.59 11.75
N GLU A 114 -8.19 -42.41 11.72
CA GLU A 114 -8.81 -41.17 11.30
C GLU A 114 -7.84 -40.56 10.28
N ALA A 115 -8.36 -40.29 9.09
CA ALA A 115 -7.71 -39.50 8.05
C ALA A 115 -8.62 -38.31 7.75
N THR A 116 -8.03 -37.22 7.29
CA THR A 116 -8.77 -36.07 6.76
C THR A 116 -8.61 -36.07 5.24
N GLU A 117 -9.70 -35.84 4.53
CA GLU A 117 -9.73 -35.42 3.13
C GLU A 117 -8.58 -34.46 2.78
N GLY A 118 -7.91 -34.68 1.65
CA GLY A 118 -6.80 -33.82 1.18
C GLY A 118 -5.57 -33.77 2.09
N GLY A 119 -5.60 -34.48 3.23
CA GLY A 119 -4.59 -34.45 4.27
C GLY A 119 -3.42 -35.40 4.06
N VAL A 120 -2.54 -35.47 5.06
CA VAL A 120 -1.33 -36.31 5.02
C VAL A 120 -1.70 -37.80 5.04
N ALA A 121 -0.94 -38.61 4.32
CA ALA A 121 -1.09 -40.06 4.32
C ALA A 121 -0.95 -40.64 5.74
N ILE A 122 -1.89 -41.48 6.14
CA ILE A 122 -1.85 -42.19 7.42
C ILE A 122 -1.29 -43.60 7.25
N ASP A 123 -0.76 -44.18 8.33
CA ASP A 123 -0.13 -45.49 8.26
C ASP A 123 -0.41 -46.40 9.46
N GLY A 124 0.08 -47.63 9.34
CA GLY A 124 0.00 -48.59 10.40
C GLY A 124 0.85 -49.82 10.18
N THR A 125 0.72 -50.75 11.11
CA THR A 125 1.50 -51.98 11.13
C THR A 125 0.61 -53.21 11.19
N TRP A 126 1.13 -54.29 10.65
CA TRP A 126 0.51 -55.60 10.75
C TRP A 126 1.57 -56.65 11.05
N SER A 127 1.13 -57.72 11.70
CA SER A 127 2.00 -58.87 11.99
C SER A 127 1.24 -60.16 11.86
N GLU A 128 1.96 -61.24 11.59
CA GLU A 128 1.45 -62.59 11.55
C GLU A 128 2.36 -63.53 12.33
N GLU A 129 1.75 -64.51 12.99
CA GLU A 129 2.43 -65.63 13.63
C GLU A 129 1.99 -66.92 12.92
N ALA A 130 2.99 -67.72 12.54
CA ALA A 130 2.74 -68.99 11.87
C ALA A 130 2.08 -69.99 12.83
N GLY A 131 1.02 -70.65 12.36
CA GLY A 131 0.44 -71.83 12.98
C GLY A 131 1.42 -73.02 13.00
N ALA A 132 0.92 -74.20 13.39
CA ALA A 132 1.76 -75.40 13.58
C ALA A 132 2.53 -75.85 12.32
N ASP A 133 2.05 -75.52 11.11
CA ASP A 133 2.60 -75.97 9.83
C ASP A 133 3.11 -74.83 8.89
N GLY A 134 3.15 -73.59 9.38
CA GLY A 134 3.67 -72.44 8.64
C GLY A 134 2.63 -71.67 7.82
N VAL A 135 2.92 -70.41 7.47
CA VAL A 135 2.00 -69.58 6.66
C VAL A 135 1.98 -70.08 5.20
N GLY A 136 0.78 -70.31 4.67
CA GLY A 136 0.51 -70.67 3.28
C GLY A 136 0.32 -69.45 2.37
N SER A 137 -0.53 -68.48 2.78
CA SER A 137 -0.74 -67.21 2.06
C SER A 137 -1.31 -66.10 2.93
N THR A 138 -0.94 -64.85 2.62
CA THR A 138 -1.52 -63.66 3.26
C THR A 138 -2.03 -62.70 2.18
N THR A 139 -3.27 -62.25 2.30
CA THR A 139 -3.97 -61.38 1.34
C THR A 139 -4.77 -60.29 2.04
N VAL A 140 -5.12 -59.24 1.29
CA VAL A 140 -5.98 -58.15 1.78
C VAL A 140 -7.37 -58.32 1.16
N GLU A 141 -8.42 -58.31 1.98
CA GLU A 141 -9.80 -58.30 1.51
C GLU A 141 -10.38 -56.89 1.64
N PHE A 142 -10.88 -56.35 0.53
CA PHE A 142 -11.54 -55.06 0.46
C PHE A 142 -12.71 -55.11 -0.54
N GLY A 143 -13.88 -54.59 -0.15
CA GLY A 143 -15.06 -54.59 -1.03
C GLY A 143 -15.59 -55.98 -1.44
N GLY A 144 -15.14 -57.05 -0.79
CA GLY A 144 -15.44 -58.44 -1.14
C GLY A 144 -14.55 -59.04 -2.24
N GLU A 145 -13.47 -58.36 -2.61
CA GLU A 145 -12.41 -58.87 -3.48
C GLU A 145 -11.09 -59.04 -2.71
N SER A 146 -10.24 -59.94 -3.20
CA SER A 146 -8.95 -60.33 -2.60
C SER A 146 -7.79 -59.73 -3.39
N TYR A 147 -6.93 -58.99 -2.72
CA TYR A 147 -5.78 -58.28 -3.25
C TYR A 147 -4.47 -58.85 -2.70
N ALA A 148 -3.41 -58.78 -3.50
CA ALA A 148 -2.08 -59.17 -3.05
C ALA A 148 -1.47 -58.07 -2.16
N LEU A 149 -0.49 -58.45 -1.33
CA LEU A 149 0.35 -57.44 -0.66
C LEU A 149 1.12 -56.61 -1.69
N ASP A 150 1.41 -55.35 -1.34
CA ASP A 150 2.04 -54.33 -2.18
C ASP A 150 1.19 -53.88 -3.40
N GLU A 151 -0.09 -54.24 -3.45
CA GLU A 151 -1.05 -53.76 -4.46
C GLU A 151 -1.80 -52.52 -3.95
N ALA A 152 -1.88 -51.49 -4.79
CA ALA A 152 -2.66 -50.28 -4.51
C ALA A 152 -4.16 -50.53 -4.76
N ILE A 153 -4.98 -50.15 -3.78
CA ILE A 153 -6.42 -50.39 -3.74
C ILE A 153 -7.14 -49.05 -3.67
N ASP A 154 -7.88 -48.69 -4.72
CA ASP A 154 -8.77 -47.53 -4.72
C ASP A 154 -10.00 -47.84 -3.84
N THR A 155 -10.15 -47.07 -2.76
CA THR A 155 -11.24 -47.27 -1.80
C THR A 155 -12.48 -46.45 -2.13
N GLY A 156 -12.40 -45.56 -3.12
CA GLY A 156 -13.38 -44.51 -3.39
C GLY A 156 -13.17 -43.24 -2.57
N SER A 157 -12.48 -43.32 -1.43
CA SER A 157 -12.12 -42.17 -0.57
C SER A 157 -10.59 -41.93 -0.55
N GLY A 158 -9.83 -42.63 -1.37
CA GLY A 158 -8.36 -42.59 -1.40
C GLY A 158 -7.71 -43.91 -1.84
N GLU A 159 -6.39 -44.01 -1.74
CA GLU A 159 -5.61 -45.18 -2.14
C GLU A 159 -4.99 -45.90 -0.91
N LEU A 160 -5.38 -47.16 -0.70
CA LEU A 160 -4.84 -48.04 0.35
C LEU A 160 -3.76 -48.97 -0.22
N THR A 161 -2.62 -49.09 0.46
CA THR A 161 -1.59 -50.08 0.16
C THR A 161 -1.16 -50.82 1.42
N VAL A 162 -1.29 -52.15 1.44
CA VAL A 162 -0.79 -53.00 2.53
C VAL A 162 0.51 -53.67 2.07
N ASN A 163 1.62 -53.30 2.69
CA ASN A 163 2.96 -53.69 2.28
C ASN A 163 3.35 -55.06 2.84
N SER A 164 4.10 -55.85 2.06
CA SER A 164 4.67 -57.13 2.49
C SER A 164 5.70 -57.02 3.62
N GLY A 165 6.15 -55.80 3.92
CA GLY A 165 7.08 -55.48 5.02
C GLY A 165 6.46 -55.37 6.41
N GLY A 166 5.16 -55.62 6.56
CA GLY A 166 4.47 -55.49 7.86
C GLY A 166 3.91 -54.09 8.16
N THR A 167 3.79 -53.24 7.15
CA THR A 167 3.17 -51.90 7.24
C THR A 167 2.01 -51.77 6.27
N TRP A 168 1.16 -50.78 6.47
CA TRP A 168 0.18 -50.34 5.48
C TRP A 168 0.11 -48.81 5.48
N SER A 169 -0.32 -48.22 4.38
CA SER A 169 -0.51 -46.77 4.23
C SER A 169 -1.80 -46.47 3.49
N PHE A 170 -2.46 -45.38 3.83
CA PHE A 170 -3.62 -44.87 3.13
C PHE A 170 -3.40 -43.39 2.79
N VAL A 171 -3.53 -43.05 1.51
CA VAL A 171 -3.51 -41.67 1.02
C VAL A 171 -4.96 -41.24 0.79
N PRO A 172 -5.52 -40.30 1.59
CA PRO A 172 -6.89 -39.82 1.40
C PRO A 172 -7.05 -39.10 0.05
N GLY A 173 -8.25 -39.19 -0.53
CA GLY A 173 -8.65 -38.45 -1.73
C GLY A 173 -9.06 -37.01 -1.42
N THR A 174 -9.64 -36.33 -2.41
CA THR A 174 -10.06 -34.91 -2.40
C THR A 174 -11.51 -34.76 -2.93
N ASN A 175 -12.43 -35.64 -2.51
CA ASN A 175 -13.89 -35.56 -2.77
C ASN A 175 -14.70 -36.52 -1.86
N ALA A 176 -14.52 -36.48 -0.55
CA ALA A 176 -14.93 -37.53 0.40
C ALA A 176 -15.73 -37.03 1.61
N GLU A 177 -17.02 -36.73 1.42
CA GLU A 177 -17.93 -36.35 2.51
C GLU A 177 -18.06 -37.36 3.67
N ASN A 178 -17.34 -37.11 4.78
CA ASN A 178 -17.45 -37.83 6.06
C ASN A 178 -17.68 -39.34 5.90
N THR A 179 -16.73 -40.00 5.22
CA THR A 179 -16.82 -41.40 4.82
C THR A 179 -15.99 -42.33 5.71
N GLY A 180 -16.00 -43.62 5.42
CA GLY A 180 -15.14 -44.58 6.11
C GLY A 180 -15.18 -45.94 5.44
N PHE A 181 -14.09 -46.68 5.57
CA PHE A 181 -13.96 -47.99 4.95
C PHE A 181 -13.27 -48.98 5.88
N ASP A 182 -13.60 -50.26 5.67
CA ASP A 182 -13.01 -51.39 6.37
C ASP A 182 -12.15 -52.19 5.38
N PHE A 183 -10.96 -52.61 5.80
CA PHE A 183 -10.18 -53.62 5.11
C PHE A 183 -9.75 -54.72 6.08
N GLU A 184 -9.53 -55.92 5.56
CA GLU A 184 -9.22 -57.09 6.37
C GLU A 184 -7.95 -57.78 5.87
N LEU A 185 -7.05 -58.10 6.79
CA LEU A 185 -5.91 -58.96 6.53
C LEU A 185 -6.31 -60.42 6.78
N VAL A 186 -6.13 -61.27 5.77
CA VAL A 186 -6.46 -62.69 5.85
C VAL A 186 -5.18 -63.52 5.68
N THR A 187 -4.84 -64.30 6.70
CA THR A 187 -3.69 -65.23 6.69
C THR A 187 -4.21 -66.67 6.70
N LEU A 188 -3.79 -67.49 5.74
CA LEU A 188 -4.08 -68.91 5.64
C LEU A 188 -2.79 -69.70 5.89
N ASP A 189 -2.84 -70.76 6.69
CA ASP A 189 -1.72 -71.71 6.83
C ASP A 189 -1.76 -72.84 5.77
N ASN A 190 -0.94 -73.88 5.91
CA ASN A 190 -0.79 -74.88 4.84
C ASN A 190 -1.85 -75.99 4.86
N ASP A 191 -2.59 -76.17 5.95
CA ASP A 191 -3.71 -77.11 6.05
C ASP A 191 -5.09 -76.44 5.94
N GLY A 192 -5.13 -75.10 5.97
CA GLY A 192 -6.26 -74.30 5.55
C GLY A 192 -7.00 -73.61 6.69
N ASP A 193 -6.38 -73.51 7.87
CA ASP A 193 -6.85 -72.65 8.95
C ASP A 193 -6.59 -71.18 8.63
N GLU A 194 -7.52 -70.33 9.07
CA GLU A 194 -7.62 -68.94 8.64
C GLU A 194 -7.64 -67.97 9.82
N ALA A 195 -6.76 -66.97 9.78
CA ALA A 195 -6.75 -65.82 10.69
C ALA A 195 -7.21 -64.55 9.97
N ARG A 196 -8.02 -63.74 10.65
CA ARG A 196 -8.58 -62.50 10.13
C ARG A 196 -8.37 -61.36 11.11
N ALA A 197 -7.88 -60.23 10.60
CA ALA A 197 -7.78 -58.98 11.34
C ALA A 197 -8.39 -57.84 10.52
N THR A 198 -9.44 -57.20 11.05
CA THR A 198 -10.13 -56.07 10.42
C THR A 198 -9.62 -54.75 10.98
N HIS A 199 -9.44 -53.75 10.12
CA HIS A 199 -9.16 -52.37 10.51
C HIS A 199 -10.12 -51.42 9.79
N THR A 200 -10.54 -50.38 10.51
CA THR A 200 -11.50 -49.37 10.05
C THR A 200 -10.79 -48.03 10.00
N VAL A 201 -10.89 -47.35 8.87
CA VAL A 201 -10.43 -45.97 8.67
C VAL A 201 -11.67 -45.09 8.47
N ALA A 202 -11.82 -44.09 9.32
CA ALA A 202 -12.73 -42.96 9.10
C ALA A 202 -11.98 -41.90 8.27
N VAL A 203 -12.67 -41.32 7.29
CA VAL A 203 -12.18 -40.20 6.50
C VAL A 203 -13.12 -39.04 6.79
N ASP A 204 -12.66 -38.10 7.61
CA ASP A 204 -13.41 -36.89 7.95
C ASP A 204 -13.33 -35.89 6.79
N ASP A 205 -14.38 -35.08 6.64
CA ASP A 205 -14.42 -33.97 5.68
C ASP A 205 -13.22 -33.05 5.83
N GLY A 206 -12.82 -32.49 4.69
CA GLY A 206 -11.80 -31.46 4.64
C GLY A 206 -12.29 -30.11 5.17
N ALA A 207 -11.40 -29.13 5.18
CA ALA A 207 -11.84 -27.74 5.28
C ALA A 207 -12.62 -27.39 4.00
N GLY A 208 -13.79 -26.79 4.13
CA GLY A 208 -14.53 -26.21 3.00
C GLY A 208 -13.94 -24.86 2.55
N PRO A 209 -14.54 -24.21 1.55
CA PRO A 209 -14.00 -22.98 1.01
C PRO A 209 -14.21 -21.82 2.00
N THR A 210 -13.38 -20.79 1.91
CA THR A 210 -13.52 -19.56 2.70
C THR A 210 -13.58 -18.33 1.80
N PRO A 211 -14.41 -17.32 2.12
CA PRO A 211 -14.37 -16.05 1.41
C PRO A 211 -13.09 -15.29 1.77
N GLY A 212 -12.51 -14.63 0.77
CA GLY A 212 -11.22 -13.97 0.82
C GLY A 212 -10.07 -14.85 0.31
N ASP A 213 -8.95 -14.20 -0.01
CA ASP A 213 -7.69 -14.86 -0.34
C ASP A 213 -7.04 -15.50 0.90
N SER A 214 -5.79 -15.97 0.78
CA SER A 214 -5.07 -16.64 1.87
C SER A 214 -4.90 -15.77 3.12
N ASP A 215 -5.01 -14.45 2.98
CA ASP A 215 -4.85 -13.47 4.06
C ASP A 215 -6.23 -13.01 4.61
N GLY A 216 -7.32 -13.50 4.00
CA GLY A 216 -8.70 -13.17 4.37
C GLY A 216 -9.23 -11.87 3.76
N ASP A 217 -8.50 -11.31 2.79
CA ASP A 217 -8.83 -10.06 2.09
C ASP A 217 -9.62 -10.33 0.81
N GLY A 218 -10.32 -9.32 0.27
CA GLY A 218 -11.17 -9.48 -0.92
C GLY A 218 -12.47 -10.27 -0.67
N LYS A 219 -12.91 -10.42 0.58
CA LYS A 219 -14.20 -11.04 0.97
C LYS A 219 -15.43 -10.15 0.74
N THR A 220 -15.21 -8.84 0.59
CA THR A 220 -16.23 -7.83 0.29
C THR A 220 -15.77 -7.01 -0.91
N LEU A 221 -16.69 -6.70 -1.81
CA LEU A 221 -16.45 -5.88 -3.00
C LEU A 221 -17.40 -4.69 -3.00
N SER A 222 -16.90 -3.50 -3.27
CA SER A 222 -17.72 -2.32 -3.48
C SER A 222 -17.72 -1.96 -4.97
N LEU A 223 -18.89 -1.74 -5.54
CA LEU A 223 -19.08 -1.35 -6.94
C LEU A 223 -19.86 -0.03 -6.98
N ASN A 224 -19.32 0.97 -7.67
CA ASN A 224 -19.96 2.27 -7.81
C ASN A 224 -20.32 2.47 -9.28
N LEU A 225 -21.58 2.82 -9.54
CA LEU A 225 -22.10 3.22 -10.84
C LEU A 225 -22.51 4.69 -10.77
N ALA A 226 -22.53 5.37 -11.91
CA ALA A 226 -23.04 6.72 -12.05
C ALA A 226 -24.19 6.73 -13.06
N ASP A 227 -25.33 7.29 -12.68
CA ASP A 227 -26.49 7.36 -13.57
C ASP A 227 -26.33 8.40 -14.71
N THR A 228 -25.34 9.29 -14.58
CA THR A 228 -25.03 10.35 -15.55
C THR A 228 -24.77 9.84 -16.97
N ALA A 229 -24.27 8.61 -17.13
CA ALA A 229 -23.85 8.06 -18.42
C ALA A 229 -24.96 7.35 -19.23
N THR A 230 -26.22 7.35 -18.78
CA THR A 230 -27.32 6.66 -19.50
C THR A 230 -28.01 7.53 -20.57
N GLU A 231 -27.63 8.81 -20.68
CA GLU A 231 -28.15 9.71 -21.71
C GLU A 231 -27.92 9.12 -23.12
N ASP A 232 -28.96 9.13 -23.96
CA ASP A 232 -28.95 8.60 -25.33
C ASP A 232 -28.74 7.06 -25.51
N GLY A 233 -28.87 6.28 -24.43
CA GLY A 233 -28.84 4.81 -24.47
C GLY A 233 -27.44 4.19 -24.42
N ALA A 234 -26.48 4.93 -23.85
CA ALA A 234 -25.23 4.38 -23.32
C ALA A 234 -25.52 3.58 -22.03
N THR A 235 -24.63 2.63 -21.73
CA THR A 235 -24.74 1.75 -20.54
C THR A 235 -23.54 2.03 -19.66
N ASP A 236 -23.76 2.42 -18.40
CA ASP A 236 -22.69 2.48 -17.41
C ASP A 236 -22.36 1.06 -16.94
N SER A 237 -21.08 0.75 -16.75
CA SER A 237 -20.67 -0.54 -16.24
C SER A 237 -19.40 -0.46 -15.41
N THR A 238 -19.43 -1.10 -14.26
CA THR A 238 -18.29 -1.26 -13.36
C THR A 238 -18.05 -2.73 -13.07
N ASP A 239 -16.80 -3.11 -12.81
CA ASP A 239 -16.46 -4.46 -12.38
C ASP A 239 -15.39 -4.49 -11.30
N GLY A 240 -15.36 -5.59 -10.57
CA GLY A 240 -14.37 -5.82 -9.53
C GLY A 240 -14.26 -7.28 -9.16
N GLU A 241 -13.21 -7.62 -8.42
CA GLU A 241 -12.88 -9.01 -8.11
C GLU A 241 -13.20 -9.37 -6.65
N LEU A 242 -13.94 -10.46 -6.45
CA LEU A 242 -14.08 -11.12 -5.16
C LEU A 242 -13.11 -12.29 -5.06
N ALA A 243 -12.40 -12.37 -3.95
CA ALA A 243 -11.47 -13.46 -3.67
C ALA A 243 -12.14 -14.59 -2.89
N PHE A 244 -11.77 -15.82 -3.23
CA PHE A 244 -12.13 -17.02 -2.50
C PHE A 244 -10.91 -17.93 -2.39
N THR A 245 -10.81 -18.63 -1.26
CA THR A 245 -9.80 -19.66 -1.04
C THR A 245 -10.50 -21.01 -0.99
N ALA A 246 -10.11 -21.88 -1.92
CA ALA A 246 -10.59 -23.24 -1.95
C ALA A 246 -9.97 -24.01 -0.77
N GLY A 247 -10.80 -24.77 -0.06
CA GLY A 247 -10.42 -25.64 1.03
C GLY A 247 -9.76 -26.91 0.50
N SER A 248 -10.33 -28.06 0.82
CA SER A 248 -9.74 -29.37 0.48
C SER A 248 -10.12 -29.85 -0.92
N ASP A 249 -11.12 -29.20 -1.53
CA ASP A 249 -11.69 -29.47 -2.84
C ASP A 249 -11.57 -28.26 -3.77
N ASP A 250 -11.69 -28.48 -5.09
CA ASP A 250 -11.71 -27.38 -6.05
C ASP A 250 -13.05 -26.61 -5.95
N ILE A 251 -13.01 -25.28 -5.97
CA ILE A 251 -14.20 -24.46 -6.23
C ILE A 251 -14.52 -24.59 -7.73
N THR A 252 -15.74 -25.05 -8.04
CA THR A 252 -16.12 -25.37 -9.43
C THR A 252 -17.27 -24.55 -9.97
N GLU A 253 -18.02 -23.85 -9.10
CA GLU A 253 -19.19 -23.06 -9.46
C GLU A 253 -19.24 -21.75 -8.66
N PHE A 254 -19.63 -20.68 -9.34
CA PHE A 254 -19.98 -19.39 -8.73
C PHE A 254 -21.41 -19.04 -9.10
N ALA A 255 -22.19 -18.57 -8.14
CA ALA A 255 -23.57 -18.15 -8.34
C ALA A 255 -23.94 -16.98 -7.44
N PHE A 256 -24.89 -16.15 -7.87
CA PHE A 256 -25.51 -15.18 -6.96
C PHE A 256 -26.39 -15.91 -5.93
N GLY A 257 -26.44 -15.35 -4.70
CA GLY A 257 -27.29 -15.81 -3.62
C GLY A 257 -28.79 -15.58 -3.85
N ASP A 258 -29.60 -15.67 -2.79
CA ASP A 258 -31.05 -15.44 -2.92
C ASP A 258 -31.33 -13.93 -3.10
N PRO A 259 -31.84 -13.48 -4.27
CA PRO A 259 -32.08 -12.06 -4.52
C PRO A 259 -33.16 -11.47 -3.60
N ALA A 260 -33.92 -12.29 -2.87
CA ALA A 260 -34.83 -11.81 -1.83
C ALA A 260 -34.11 -11.19 -0.62
N ASN A 261 -32.79 -11.35 -0.51
CA ASN A 261 -31.97 -10.70 0.51
C ASN A 261 -31.52 -9.28 0.13
N LEU A 262 -31.66 -8.91 -1.15
CA LEU A 262 -31.27 -7.59 -1.62
C LEU A 262 -32.19 -6.52 -1.02
N THR A 263 -31.57 -5.44 -0.56
CA THR A 263 -32.26 -4.22 -0.14
C THR A 263 -31.74 -3.06 -0.95
N VAL A 264 -32.67 -2.33 -1.55
CA VAL A 264 -32.38 -1.09 -2.29
C VAL A 264 -32.91 0.05 -1.45
N ASP A 265 -32.01 0.93 -1.01
CA ASP A 265 -32.34 2.15 -0.27
C ASP A 265 -32.00 3.36 -1.16
N GLY A 266 -32.92 4.33 -1.27
CA GLY A 266 -32.72 5.54 -2.09
C GLY A 266 -33.38 5.55 -3.46
N LEU A 267 -34.14 4.50 -3.84
CA LEU A 267 -34.88 4.41 -5.11
C LEU A 267 -36.32 4.94 -4.98
N ASP A 268 -36.81 5.77 -5.91
CA ASP A 268 -38.26 6.04 -6.05
C ASP A 268 -38.98 4.88 -6.76
N GLY A 269 -39.01 3.72 -6.10
CA GLY A 269 -39.54 2.50 -6.71
C GLY A 269 -39.27 1.21 -5.93
N GLU A 270 -39.43 0.07 -6.61
CA GLU A 270 -39.03 -1.25 -6.10
C GLU A 270 -38.50 -2.07 -7.28
N LEU A 271 -37.25 -2.56 -7.18
CA LEU A 271 -36.67 -3.44 -8.19
C LEU A 271 -37.19 -4.88 -8.04
N ASP A 272 -37.70 -5.43 -9.13
CA ASP A 272 -38.04 -6.85 -9.26
C ASP A 272 -36.83 -7.61 -9.81
N TRP A 273 -36.21 -8.44 -8.97
CA TRP A 273 -35.01 -9.21 -9.36
C TRP A 273 -35.34 -10.57 -9.99
N THR A 274 -34.70 -10.89 -11.12
CA THR A 274 -34.82 -12.20 -11.78
C THR A 274 -33.48 -12.71 -12.32
N ALA A 275 -33.26 -14.02 -12.22
CA ALA A 275 -32.11 -14.65 -12.86
C ALA A 275 -32.44 -15.00 -14.33
N ASP A 276 -31.53 -14.65 -15.25
CA ASP A 276 -31.70 -14.92 -16.68
C ASP A 276 -31.33 -16.37 -17.07
N GLY A 277 -31.28 -16.65 -18.37
CA GLY A 277 -30.97 -17.99 -18.88
C GLY A 277 -29.50 -18.40 -18.79
N ASP A 278 -28.60 -17.45 -18.54
CA ASP A 278 -27.15 -17.60 -18.48
C ASP A 278 -26.63 -17.50 -17.03
N GLY A 279 -27.49 -17.15 -16.07
CA GLY A 279 -27.19 -17.09 -14.63
C GLY A 279 -26.94 -15.68 -14.10
N ASN A 280 -27.10 -14.65 -14.94
CA ASN A 280 -26.99 -13.25 -14.52
C ASN A 280 -28.21 -12.84 -13.71
N LEU A 281 -28.05 -11.90 -12.79
CA LEU A 281 -29.13 -11.33 -12.01
C LEU A 281 -29.56 -9.99 -12.63
N VAL A 282 -30.84 -9.84 -12.94
CA VAL A 282 -31.41 -8.66 -13.62
C VAL A 282 -32.46 -8.02 -12.71
N GLY A 283 -32.27 -6.75 -12.38
CA GLY A 283 -33.24 -5.90 -11.68
C GLY A 283 -34.10 -5.15 -12.70
N SER A 284 -35.42 -5.30 -12.60
CA SER A 284 -36.37 -4.59 -13.45
C SER A 284 -37.19 -3.59 -12.64
N LEU A 285 -37.37 -2.37 -13.16
CA LEU A 285 -38.26 -1.35 -12.60
C LEU A 285 -39.49 -1.22 -13.49
N ASP A 286 -40.69 -1.32 -12.91
CA ASP A 286 -41.99 -1.27 -13.63
C ASP A 286 -42.14 -2.22 -14.85
N GLY A 287 -41.25 -3.21 -14.97
CA GLY A 287 -41.25 -4.25 -15.99
C GLY A 287 -40.24 -4.05 -17.12
N ASP A 288 -39.42 -3.01 -17.06
CA ASP A 288 -38.27 -2.76 -17.93
C ASP A 288 -36.97 -3.07 -17.16
N ASP A 289 -35.98 -3.67 -17.83
CA ASP A 289 -34.73 -4.11 -17.20
C ASP A 289 -33.78 -2.92 -17.07
N VAL A 290 -33.39 -2.56 -15.85
CA VAL A 290 -32.62 -1.33 -15.56
C VAL A 290 -31.22 -1.63 -15.02
N LEU A 291 -30.99 -2.79 -14.37
CA LEU A 291 -29.69 -3.16 -13.83
C LEU A 291 -29.40 -4.64 -14.08
N LYS A 292 -28.18 -4.97 -14.50
CA LYS A 292 -27.73 -6.35 -14.74
C LYS A 292 -26.40 -6.65 -14.07
N LEU A 293 -26.36 -7.77 -13.37
CA LEU A 293 -25.19 -8.29 -12.65
C LEU A 293 -24.74 -9.60 -13.27
N SER A 294 -23.44 -9.73 -13.55
CA SER A 294 -22.87 -10.94 -14.13
C SER A 294 -21.61 -11.39 -13.39
N LEU A 295 -21.36 -12.70 -13.43
CA LEU A 295 -20.18 -13.33 -12.82
C LEU A 295 -19.28 -13.92 -13.91
N ASN A 296 -17.98 -13.69 -13.77
CA ASN A 296 -16.96 -14.30 -14.63
C ASN A 296 -15.79 -14.81 -13.79
N GLY A 297 -15.71 -16.13 -13.61
CA GLY A 297 -14.66 -16.78 -12.82
C GLY A 297 -14.34 -18.17 -13.35
N GLY A 298 -13.06 -18.55 -13.27
CA GLY A 298 -12.59 -19.90 -13.55
C GLY A 298 -12.55 -20.77 -12.28
N PRO A 299 -12.46 -22.10 -12.40
CA PRO A 299 -12.35 -22.97 -11.22
C PRO A 299 -11.07 -22.65 -10.44
N ILE A 300 -11.18 -22.65 -9.10
CA ILE A 300 -10.05 -22.44 -8.18
C ILE A 300 -9.63 -23.81 -7.67
N GLY A 301 -8.34 -24.12 -7.76
CA GLY A 301 -7.83 -25.43 -7.34
C GLY A 301 -7.81 -25.57 -5.82
N ALA A 302 -8.01 -26.77 -5.30
CA ALA A 302 -7.93 -27.07 -3.87
C ALA A 302 -6.68 -26.44 -3.22
N GLN A 303 -6.86 -25.85 -2.02
CA GLN A 303 -5.83 -25.17 -1.23
C GLN A 303 -5.15 -24.00 -1.96
N THR A 304 -5.83 -23.41 -2.95
CA THR A 304 -5.36 -22.20 -3.62
C THR A 304 -6.44 -21.11 -3.56
N SER A 305 -5.98 -19.87 -3.64
CA SER A 305 -6.87 -18.71 -3.76
C SER A 305 -7.03 -18.30 -5.22
N GLY A 306 -8.17 -17.74 -5.55
CA GLY A 306 -8.46 -17.17 -6.86
C GLY A 306 -9.62 -16.19 -6.78
N THR A 307 -9.93 -15.54 -7.89
CA THR A 307 -10.94 -14.48 -7.94
C THR A 307 -12.08 -14.81 -8.90
N VAL A 308 -13.24 -14.21 -8.63
CA VAL A 308 -14.38 -14.11 -9.55
C VAL A 308 -14.67 -12.63 -9.78
N THR A 309 -14.75 -12.23 -11.05
CA THR A 309 -15.14 -10.88 -11.42
C THR A 309 -16.66 -10.75 -11.32
N VAL A 310 -17.13 -9.74 -10.59
CA VAL A 310 -18.52 -9.30 -10.56
C VAL A 310 -18.62 -8.05 -11.40
N THR A 311 -19.46 -8.07 -12.42
CA THR A 311 -19.72 -6.90 -13.27
C THR A 311 -21.15 -6.43 -13.05
N ALA A 312 -21.32 -5.14 -12.79
CA ALA A 312 -22.59 -4.45 -12.74
C ALA A 312 -22.74 -3.55 -13.97
N GLU A 313 -23.90 -3.58 -14.61
CA GLU A 313 -24.21 -2.87 -15.85
C GLU A 313 -25.57 -2.18 -15.70
N LEU A 314 -25.58 -0.87 -15.72
CA LEU A 314 -26.76 -0.03 -15.77
C LEU A 314 -27.30 -0.01 -17.21
N LEU A 315 -28.54 -0.46 -17.37
CA LEU A 315 -29.18 -0.66 -18.68
C LEU A 315 -30.11 0.49 -19.08
N ASP A 316 -30.56 1.25 -18.09
CA ASP A 316 -31.45 2.41 -18.21
C ASP A 316 -31.30 3.24 -16.92
N ALA A 317 -31.75 4.49 -16.94
CA ALA A 317 -31.68 5.35 -15.76
C ALA A 317 -32.46 4.77 -14.58
N LEU A 318 -31.92 4.93 -13.37
CA LEU A 318 -32.49 4.48 -12.11
C LEU A 318 -33.01 5.69 -11.34
N PRO A 319 -34.33 5.88 -11.18
CA PRO A 319 -34.85 7.05 -10.50
C PRO A 319 -34.56 7.04 -9.00
N HIS A 320 -33.95 8.11 -8.49
CA HIS A 320 -33.63 8.26 -7.09
C HIS A 320 -34.82 8.83 -6.31
N ASP A 321 -34.78 8.72 -4.99
CA ASP A 321 -35.65 9.51 -4.14
C ASP A 321 -35.06 10.94 -4.13
N ALA A 322 -35.83 11.98 -4.46
CA ALA A 322 -35.43 13.41 -4.62
C ALA A 322 -34.67 14.15 -3.47
N ASN A 323 -34.04 13.45 -2.54
CA ASN A 323 -33.13 13.96 -1.52
C ASN A 323 -32.01 12.93 -1.23
N VAL A 324 -31.67 12.09 -2.22
CA VAL A 324 -30.77 10.94 -2.06
C VAL A 324 -29.74 10.96 -3.17
N ASP A 325 -28.61 11.61 -2.90
CA ASP A 325 -27.49 11.74 -3.85
C ASP A 325 -26.85 10.39 -4.25
N GLU A 326 -27.11 9.32 -3.49
CA GLU A 326 -26.64 7.97 -3.79
C GLU A 326 -27.65 6.90 -3.36
N LEU A 327 -28.03 6.03 -4.29
CA LEU A 327 -28.80 4.84 -4.05
C LEU A 327 -27.87 3.69 -3.63
N THR A 328 -28.21 2.94 -2.58
CA THR A 328 -27.43 1.78 -2.15
C THR A 328 -28.17 0.47 -2.39
N ILE A 329 -27.45 -0.53 -2.90
CA ILE A 329 -27.93 -1.91 -3.07
C ILE A 329 -27.08 -2.83 -2.18
N ASP A 330 -27.65 -3.19 -1.05
CA ASP A 330 -27.00 -4.02 -0.04
C ASP A 330 -27.50 -5.47 -0.07
N GLY A 331 -26.66 -6.37 0.43
CA GLY A 331 -27.02 -7.77 0.66
C GLY A 331 -26.83 -8.67 -0.56
N LEU A 332 -26.06 -8.22 -1.56
CA LEU A 332 -25.70 -9.05 -2.71
C LEU A 332 -24.65 -10.09 -2.30
N GLU A 333 -25.03 -11.35 -2.34
CA GLU A 333 -24.18 -12.49 -1.99
C GLU A 333 -23.66 -13.16 -3.25
N VAL A 334 -22.36 -13.44 -3.31
CA VAL A 334 -21.74 -14.32 -4.31
C VAL A 334 -21.30 -15.61 -3.61
N ILE A 335 -21.86 -16.74 -4.05
CA ILE A 335 -21.62 -18.06 -3.49
C ILE A 335 -20.59 -18.79 -4.36
N ALA A 336 -19.50 -19.23 -3.73
CA ALA A 336 -18.51 -20.11 -4.32
C ALA A 336 -18.71 -21.52 -3.75
N SER A 337 -18.93 -22.50 -4.64
CA SER A 337 -19.24 -23.89 -4.25
C SER A 337 -18.12 -24.85 -4.65
N GLU A 338 -17.70 -25.68 -3.69
CA GLU A 338 -16.82 -26.81 -3.92
C GLU A 338 -17.54 -27.99 -4.58
N ALA A 339 -16.76 -28.96 -5.07
CA ALA A 339 -17.28 -30.09 -5.84
C ALA A 339 -18.17 -31.06 -5.02
N ASP A 340 -18.02 -31.07 -3.70
CA ASP A 340 -18.81 -31.83 -2.74
C ASP A 340 -20.03 -31.06 -2.20
N GLY A 341 -20.07 -29.74 -2.40
CA GLY A 341 -21.19 -28.87 -2.07
C GLY A 341 -21.01 -28.02 -0.82
N ASP A 342 -19.79 -27.91 -0.30
CA ASP A 342 -19.45 -26.87 0.69
C ASP A 342 -19.38 -25.49 0.02
N ASP A 343 -19.92 -24.47 0.70
CA ASP A 343 -20.15 -23.13 0.14
C ASP A 343 -19.44 -22.05 0.97
N ALA A 344 -18.85 -21.07 0.28
CA ALA A 344 -18.38 -19.81 0.84
C ALA A 344 -19.17 -18.65 0.25
N THR A 345 -19.33 -17.55 1.00
CA THR A 345 -20.11 -16.39 0.57
C THR A 345 -19.28 -15.11 0.68
N GLY A 346 -19.05 -14.47 -0.46
CA GLY A 346 -18.56 -13.09 -0.54
C GLY A 346 -19.73 -12.11 -0.60
N MET A 347 -19.51 -10.89 -0.12
CA MET A 347 -20.52 -9.82 -0.15
C MET A 347 -20.14 -8.79 -1.21
N VAL A 348 -21.14 -8.25 -1.90
CA VAL A 348 -20.99 -7.11 -2.78
C VAL A 348 -21.91 -6.01 -2.25
N ASP A 349 -21.33 -4.84 -2.04
CA ASP A 349 -22.07 -3.61 -1.73
C ASP A 349 -22.00 -2.74 -2.99
N MET A 350 -23.11 -2.09 -3.34
CA MET A 350 -23.18 -1.27 -4.55
C MET A 350 -23.81 0.08 -4.26
N THR A 351 -23.27 1.11 -4.89
CA THR A 351 -23.88 2.43 -4.94
C THR A 351 -24.12 2.85 -6.38
N VAL A 352 -25.18 3.64 -6.58
CA VAL A 352 -25.48 4.32 -7.84
C VAL A 352 -25.61 5.80 -7.50
N SER A 353 -24.68 6.62 -7.96
CA SER A 353 -24.72 8.07 -7.76
C SER A 353 -25.85 8.67 -8.61
N ASP A 354 -26.56 9.61 -7.99
CA ASP A 354 -27.68 10.34 -8.58
C ASP A 354 -27.19 11.34 -9.63
N ALA A 355 -27.98 11.55 -10.68
CA ALA A 355 -27.67 12.48 -11.74
C ALA A 355 -28.58 13.71 -11.62
N LEU A 356 -28.03 14.77 -11.00
CA LEU A 356 -28.75 16.02 -10.82
C LEU A 356 -29.10 16.69 -12.17
N PRO A 357 -30.22 17.43 -12.26
CA PRO A 357 -30.54 18.21 -13.43
C PRO A 357 -29.59 19.41 -13.54
N ASP A 358 -29.26 19.81 -14.75
CA ASP A 358 -28.38 20.94 -15.06
C ASP A 358 -29.15 22.01 -15.84
N ALA A 359 -29.47 23.10 -15.15
CA ALA A 359 -30.18 24.25 -15.70
C ALA A 359 -29.18 25.31 -16.15
N THR A 360 -29.21 25.66 -17.43
CA THR A 360 -28.30 26.63 -18.02
C THR A 360 -28.93 28.02 -18.08
N ASP A 361 -28.13 29.05 -17.85
CA ASP A 361 -28.55 30.45 -17.97
C ASP A 361 -29.08 30.79 -19.38
N ASP A 362 -30.21 31.48 -19.43
CA ASP A 362 -30.83 32.00 -20.63
C ASP A 362 -30.65 33.51 -20.76
N SER A 363 -30.54 33.99 -22.01
CA SER A 363 -30.66 35.42 -22.29
C SER A 363 -31.48 35.73 -23.54
N ALA A 364 -32.10 36.91 -23.56
CA ALA A 364 -32.81 37.42 -24.72
C ALA A 364 -32.94 38.95 -24.74
N ASP A 365 -32.66 39.58 -25.88
CA ASP A 365 -32.88 41.02 -26.08
C ASP A 365 -34.31 41.36 -26.53
N VAL A 366 -34.88 42.44 -25.97
CA VAL A 366 -36.22 42.93 -26.32
C VAL A 366 -36.27 44.46 -26.44
N VAL A 367 -36.83 44.93 -27.56
CA VAL A 367 -37.07 46.37 -27.76
C VAL A 367 -38.12 46.89 -26.75
N ALA A 368 -37.82 48.01 -26.10
CA ALA A 368 -38.68 48.65 -25.11
C ALA A 368 -40.12 48.87 -25.63
N GLY A 369 -41.09 48.25 -24.95
CA GLY A 369 -42.51 48.29 -25.32
C GLY A 369 -42.98 47.16 -26.23
N GLU A 370 -42.10 46.23 -26.63
CA GLU A 370 -42.43 45.00 -27.37
C GLU A 370 -42.43 43.76 -26.46
N SER A 371 -42.56 42.57 -27.05
CA SER A 371 -42.56 41.29 -26.33
C SER A 371 -41.80 40.23 -27.10
N ILE A 372 -41.11 39.35 -26.38
CA ILE A 372 -40.36 38.20 -26.91
C ILE A 372 -40.86 36.90 -26.27
N SER A 373 -40.49 35.76 -26.85
CA SER A 373 -40.82 34.42 -26.35
C SER A 373 -39.68 33.46 -26.65
N GLY A 374 -39.38 32.58 -25.70
CA GLY A 374 -38.41 31.50 -25.80
C GLY A 374 -38.87 30.29 -24.98
N ASN A 375 -37.97 29.36 -24.70
CA ASN A 375 -38.19 28.28 -23.75
C ASN A 375 -36.85 28.00 -23.06
N VAL A 376 -36.88 28.01 -21.73
CA VAL A 376 -35.69 27.87 -20.87
C VAL A 376 -35.10 26.46 -20.92
N LEU A 377 -35.96 25.44 -21.04
CA LEU A 377 -35.56 24.02 -21.04
C LEU A 377 -34.95 23.52 -22.36
N ASN A 378 -34.49 24.40 -23.27
CA ASN A 378 -34.00 23.97 -24.58
C ASN A 378 -32.51 23.63 -24.62
N ASN A 379 -31.73 24.28 -23.76
CA ASN A 379 -30.29 24.11 -23.57
C ASN A 379 -29.97 23.35 -22.30
N ASP A 380 -30.95 23.17 -21.41
CA ASP A 380 -30.80 22.42 -20.18
C ASP A 380 -30.77 20.90 -20.40
N THR A 381 -30.04 20.20 -19.54
CA THR A 381 -29.86 18.74 -19.56
C THR A 381 -30.37 18.10 -18.28
N ALA A 382 -30.99 16.93 -18.41
CA ALA A 382 -31.30 16.07 -17.28
C ALA A 382 -31.41 14.64 -17.79
N VAL A 383 -30.77 13.72 -17.09
CA VAL A 383 -30.79 12.28 -17.38
C VAL A 383 -32.22 11.75 -17.32
N GLU A 384 -33.02 12.27 -16.39
CA GLU A 384 -34.39 11.87 -16.18
C GLU A 384 -35.40 12.80 -16.87
N GLN A 385 -36.10 12.26 -17.88
CA GLN A 385 -37.04 13.04 -18.69
C GLN A 385 -38.49 12.61 -18.45
N PRO A 386 -39.42 13.55 -18.18
CA PRO A 386 -39.36 14.95 -18.63
C PRO A 386 -39.03 16.00 -17.56
N THR A 387 -38.25 17.02 -17.91
CA THR A 387 -37.98 18.22 -17.09
C THR A 387 -39.14 19.23 -17.10
N SER A 388 -39.24 20.02 -16.03
CA SER A 388 -40.27 21.04 -15.82
C SER A 388 -39.80 22.19 -14.95
N VAL A 389 -40.38 23.38 -15.11
CA VAL A 389 -40.05 24.53 -14.24
C VAL A 389 -40.97 24.58 -13.02
N THR A 390 -40.41 24.80 -11.83
CA THR A 390 -41.15 24.83 -10.56
C THR A 390 -41.50 26.24 -10.08
N GLY A 391 -40.73 27.24 -10.48
CA GLY A 391 -40.94 28.62 -10.07
C GLY A 391 -40.03 29.63 -10.77
N VAL A 392 -40.27 30.91 -10.48
CA VAL A 392 -39.40 32.01 -10.92
C VAL A 392 -39.39 33.12 -9.87
N SER A 393 -38.25 33.78 -9.73
CA SER A 393 -38.03 34.86 -8.79
C SER A 393 -37.30 36.05 -9.42
N HIS A 394 -37.41 37.21 -8.77
CA HIS A 394 -36.73 38.44 -9.15
C HIS A 394 -36.52 39.32 -7.91
N GLU A 395 -35.35 39.92 -7.73
CA GLU A 395 -34.98 40.70 -6.52
C GLU A 395 -36.01 41.75 -6.10
N SER A 396 -36.51 42.53 -7.07
CA SER A 396 -37.47 43.62 -6.84
C SER A 396 -38.94 43.19 -6.68
N ALA A 397 -39.33 42.02 -7.20
CA ALA A 397 -40.73 41.59 -7.33
C ALA A 397 -41.09 40.39 -6.42
N GLY A 398 -40.10 39.65 -5.91
CA GLY A 398 -40.29 38.43 -5.12
C GLY A 398 -40.34 37.18 -6.00
N ALA A 399 -40.90 36.08 -5.46
CA ALA A 399 -40.98 34.79 -6.14
C ALA A 399 -42.43 34.33 -6.32
N VAL A 400 -42.67 33.57 -7.40
CA VAL A 400 -43.92 32.87 -7.72
C VAL A 400 -43.59 31.43 -8.10
N SER A 401 -44.46 30.47 -7.75
CA SER A 401 -44.18 29.05 -7.96
C SER A 401 -45.42 28.25 -8.36
N PHE A 402 -45.23 27.22 -9.18
CA PHE A 402 -46.25 26.24 -9.55
C PHE A 402 -46.74 25.41 -8.36
N ASP A 403 -45.90 25.22 -7.33
CA ASP A 403 -46.26 24.52 -6.10
C ASP A 403 -47.22 25.34 -5.21
N ASN A 404 -47.33 26.65 -5.46
CA ASN A 404 -48.30 27.51 -4.81
C ASN A 404 -49.55 27.73 -5.70
N PRO A 405 -50.68 27.05 -5.42
CA PRO A 405 -51.86 27.11 -6.28
C PRO A 405 -52.54 28.49 -6.34
N ASP A 406 -52.17 29.44 -5.48
CA ASP A 406 -52.65 30.83 -5.55
C ASP A 406 -51.90 31.66 -6.61
N ASP A 407 -50.70 31.23 -7.03
CA ASP A 407 -49.86 31.92 -8.03
C ASP A 407 -50.15 31.42 -9.46
N VAL A 408 -50.58 30.16 -9.59
CA VAL A 408 -50.87 29.50 -10.88
C VAL A 408 -52.12 30.08 -11.57
N LYS A 409 -51.95 30.46 -12.83
CA LYS A 409 -52.99 30.94 -13.75
C LYS A 409 -53.13 29.94 -14.92
N ASN A 410 -54.23 30.04 -15.66
CA ASN A 410 -54.47 29.21 -16.84
C ASN A 410 -55.16 30.03 -17.94
N ASP A 411 -54.57 30.08 -19.13
CA ASP A 411 -55.05 30.85 -20.28
C ASP A 411 -55.70 30.00 -21.38
N GLY A 412 -55.65 28.67 -21.24
CA GLY A 412 -56.13 27.68 -22.20
C GLY A 412 -55.05 27.05 -23.08
N ASN A 413 -53.80 27.50 -22.99
CA ASN A 413 -52.62 26.87 -23.58
C ASN A 413 -51.82 26.05 -22.55
N GLY A 414 -51.88 26.40 -21.26
CA GLY A 414 -51.23 25.67 -20.18
C GLY A 414 -51.53 26.30 -18.81
N ASP A 415 -50.98 25.72 -17.76
CA ASP A 415 -50.84 26.40 -16.47
C ASP A 415 -49.57 27.27 -16.53
N TYR A 416 -49.63 28.49 -16.01
CA TYR A 416 -48.53 29.45 -16.07
C TYR A 416 -48.45 30.31 -14.80
N ILE A 417 -47.25 30.82 -14.51
CA ILE A 417 -46.98 31.82 -13.48
C ILE A 417 -46.57 33.15 -14.14
N GLU A 418 -46.79 34.27 -13.45
CA GLU A 418 -46.51 35.60 -14.00
C GLU A 418 -45.92 36.51 -12.92
N LEU A 419 -44.81 37.17 -13.26
CA LEU A 419 -44.07 38.07 -12.38
C LEU A 419 -43.88 39.44 -13.07
N GLU A 420 -44.29 40.53 -12.41
CA GLU A 420 -44.25 41.91 -12.94
C GLU A 420 -43.16 42.71 -12.22
N THR A 421 -42.24 43.30 -13.00
CA THR A 421 -41.11 44.12 -12.54
C THR A 421 -41.32 45.59 -12.91
N ASP A 422 -40.37 46.46 -12.55
CA ASP A 422 -40.38 47.86 -13.03
C ASP A 422 -40.09 47.95 -14.55
N HIS A 423 -39.44 46.94 -15.12
CA HIS A 423 -38.96 46.92 -16.51
C HIS A 423 -39.85 46.11 -17.45
N GLY A 424 -40.61 45.12 -16.96
CA GLY A 424 -41.54 44.36 -17.79
C GLY A 424 -42.41 43.35 -17.02
N THR A 425 -42.92 42.36 -17.73
CA THR A 425 -43.71 41.27 -17.15
C THR A 425 -43.32 39.96 -17.82
N LEU A 426 -42.87 38.99 -17.02
CA LEU A 426 -42.58 37.62 -17.44
C LEU A 426 -43.80 36.72 -17.22
N THR A 427 -44.13 35.91 -18.22
CA THR A 427 -45.09 34.81 -18.16
C THR A 427 -44.33 33.52 -18.45
N LEU A 428 -44.32 32.57 -17.52
CA LEU A 428 -43.57 31.32 -17.61
C LEU A 428 -44.51 30.12 -17.47
N TYR A 429 -44.39 29.13 -18.36
CA TYR A 429 -45.16 27.89 -18.35
C TYR A 429 -44.32 26.75 -17.75
N GLN A 430 -45.00 25.70 -17.28
CA GLN A 430 -44.34 24.59 -16.58
C GLN A 430 -43.43 23.75 -17.49
N ASP A 431 -43.65 23.79 -18.80
CA ASP A 431 -42.84 23.15 -19.84
C ASP A 431 -41.71 24.05 -20.38
N GLY A 432 -41.33 25.08 -19.61
CA GLY A 432 -40.21 25.98 -19.94
C GLY A 432 -40.54 27.12 -20.89
N ASP A 433 -41.62 27.03 -21.66
CA ASP A 433 -42.05 28.10 -22.57
C ASP A 433 -42.22 29.41 -21.78
N TYR A 434 -41.71 30.52 -22.31
CA TYR A 434 -41.89 31.84 -21.69
C TYR A 434 -42.31 32.94 -22.68
N GLN A 435 -42.90 33.99 -22.13
CA GLN A 435 -43.16 35.24 -22.84
C GLN A 435 -42.83 36.44 -21.92
N TYR A 436 -41.94 37.32 -22.38
CA TYR A 436 -41.57 38.53 -21.67
C TYR A 436 -42.05 39.78 -22.42
N SER A 437 -42.61 40.77 -21.70
CA SER A 437 -43.10 42.03 -22.26
C SER A 437 -42.45 43.24 -21.59
N ALA A 438 -41.58 43.95 -22.32
CA ALA A 438 -40.87 45.12 -21.82
C ALA A 438 -41.75 46.38 -21.76
N ASN A 439 -41.49 47.24 -20.77
CA ASN A 439 -42.10 48.55 -20.61
C ASN A 439 -41.40 49.61 -21.50
N PRO A 440 -42.09 50.67 -22.00
CA PRO A 440 -41.45 51.74 -22.79
C PRO A 440 -40.53 52.66 -21.97
N ILE A 441 -39.39 53.07 -22.54
CA ILE A 441 -38.33 53.85 -21.83
C ILE A 441 -38.32 55.39 -22.17
N GLU A 442 -39.04 55.88 -23.20
CA GLU A 442 -38.95 57.31 -23.62
C GLU A 442 -39.63 58.37 -22.71
N SER A 443 -38.98 59.53 -22.51
CA SER A 443 -39.61 60.75 -21.94
C SER A 443 -39.45 62.01 -22.82
N THR A 444 -40.55 62.52 -23.39
CA THR A 444 -40.55 63.76 -24.18
C THR A 444 -40.54 65.01 -23.28
N VAL A 445 -39.55 65.89 -23.45
CA VAL A 445 -39.46 67.19 -22.77
C VAL A 445 -39.94 68.32 -23.69
N THR A 446 -40.93 69.11 -23.25
CA THR A 446 -41.40 70.32 -23.98
C THR A 446 -41.08 71.59 -23.20
N VAL A 447 -40.32 72.52 -23.81
CA VAL A 447 -39.94 73.79 -23.20
C VAL A 447 -41.06 74.84 -23.32
N PRO A 448 -41.59 75.38 -22.20
CA PRO A 448 -42.58 76.45 -22.26
C PRO A 448 -41.99 77.76 -22.82
N ASN A 449 -42.69 78.42 -23.73
CA ASN A 449 -42.20 79.64 -24.40
C ASN A 449 -42.93 80.91 -23.94
N ASN A 450 -42.97 81.23 -22.63
CA ASN A 450 -43.64 82.44 -22.12
C ASN A 450 -42.71 83.51 -21.56
N SER A 451 -41.51 83.15 -21.10
CA SER A 451 -40.53 84.05 -20.50
C SER A 451 -39.10 83.52 -20.67
N LEU A 452 -38.07 84.33 -20.41
CA LEU A 452 -36.68 83.85 -20.40
C LEU A 452 -36.46 82.80 -19.27
N GLU A 453 -37.14 82.99 -18.14
CA GLU A 453 -37.09 82.10 -16.97
C GLU A 453 -37.67 80.72 -17.28
N ASP A 454 -38.67 80.63 -18.17
CA ASP A 454 -39.21 79.35 -18.64
C ASP A 454 -38.16 78.52 -19.39
N TRP A 455 -37.36 79.17 -20.24
CA TRP A 455 -36.28 78.51 -20.98
C TRP A 455 -35.12 78.14 -20.06
N GLN A 456 -34.69 79.05 -19.19
CA GLN A 456 -33.62 78.80 -18.22
C GLN A 456 -33.98 77.75 -17.14
N GLY A 457 -35.28 77.53 -16.89
CA GLY A 457 -35.75 76.50 -15.95
C GLY A 457 -35.95 75.12 -16.58
N ALA A 458 -36.10 75.05 -17.90
CA ALA A 458 -36.36 73.80 -18.64
C ALA A 458 -35.12 73.26 -19.39
N LEU A 459 -34.03 74.04 -19.39
CA LEU A 459 -32.75 73.76 -20.03
C LEU A 459 -31.62 73.97 -19.01
N SER A 460 -30.48 73.33 -19.22
CA SER A 460 -29.32 73.48 -18.34
C SER A 460 -28.62 74.82 -18.53
N GLY A 461 -28.82 75.45 -19.70
CA GLY A 461 -28.41 76.82 -19.98
C GLY A 461 -28.82 77.33 -21.36
N VAL A 462 -28.83 78.65 -21.53
CA VAL A 462 -29.02 79.31 -22.83
C VAL A 462 -28.03 80.46 -22.96
N TYR A 463 -27.29 80.51 -24.07
CA TYR A 463 -26.11 81.35 -24.22
C TYR A 463 -26.10 82.08 -25.58
N GLY A 464 -25.76 83.36 -25.59
CA GLY A 464 -25.70 84.20 -26.78
C GLY A 464 -24.27 84.57 -27.14
N PHE A 465 -23.91 84.49 -28.43
CA PHE A 465 -22.56 84.75 -28.92
C PHE A 465 -22.53 85.59 -30.19
N MET A 466 -21.42 86.31 -30.37
CA MET A 466 -21.04 86.94 -31.64
C MET A 466 -20.03 86.01 -32.33
N GLY A 467 -20.45 85.33 -33.38
CA GLY A 467 -19.78 84.19 -34.00
C GLY A 467 -20.23 82.86 -33.38
N ALA A 468 -19.97 81.75 -34.08
CA ALA A 468 -20.15 80.42 -33.50
C ALA A 468 -19.06 80.21 -32.43
N PRO A 469 -19.41 79.81 -31.19
CA PRO A 469 -18.45 79.62 -30.10
C PRO A 469 -17.70 78.29 -30.25
N LEU A 470 -16.96 78.14 -31.35
CA LEU A 470 -16.19 76.93 -31.63
C LEU A 470 -14.72 77.10 -31.18
N ASP A 471 -14.11 76.00 -30.77
CA ASP A 471 -12.68 75.94 -30.48
C ASP A 471 -11.83 75.97 -31.76
N GLY A 472 -10.49 75.87 -31.62
CA GLY A 472 -9.58 75.86 -32.76
C GLY A 472 -9.70 74.65 -33.69
N GLN A 473 -10.48 73.64 -33.30
CA GLN A 473 -10.67 72.36 -33.97
C GLN A 473 -12.10 72.18 -34.51
N GLY A 474 -13.01 73.13 -34.25
CA GLY A 474 -14.39 73.11 -34.73
C GLY A 474 -15.39 72.44 -33.79
N LYS A 475 -14.98 72.05 -32.58
CA LYS A 475 -15.89 71.63 -31.50
C LYS A 475 -16.53 72.83 -30.83
N LEU A 476 -17.68 72.66 -30.18
CA LEU A 476 -18.25 73.68 -29.30
C LEU A 476 -17.30 73.93 -28.11
N ASP A 477 -16.81 75.17 -27.94
CA ASP A 477 -15.98 75.53 -26.78
C ASP A 477 -16.88 75.71 -25.55
N ILE A 478 -17.14 74.60 -24.86
CA ILE A 478 -17.99 74.54 -23.65
C ILE A 478 -17.50 75.53 -22.58
N SER A 479 -16.20 75.83 -22.53
CA SER A 479 -15.64 76.79 -21.56
C SER A 479 -16.13 78.23 -21.75
N GLN A 480 -16.68 78.57 -22.92
CA GLN A 480 -17.27 79.88 -23.21
C GLN A 480 -18.73 80.02 -22.75
N LEU A 481 -19.40 78.92 -22.39
CA LEU A 481 -20.79 78.88 -21.91
C LEU A 481 -20.88 79.41 -20.46
N THR A 482 -20.59 80.69 -20.29
CA THR A 482 -20.51 81.37 -19.00
C THR A 482 -21.75 82.21 -18.72
N SER A 483 -21.97 82.63 -17.46
CA SER A 483 -23.06 83.55 -17.10
C SER A 483 -23.02 84.88 -17.87
N ALA A 484 -21.85 85.29 -18.39
CA ALA A 484 -21.75 86.48 -19.25
C ALA A 484 -22.40 86.24 -20.63
N ALA A 485 -22.30 85.03 -21.18
CA ALA A 485 -22.98 84.65 -22.42
C ALA A 485 -24.49 84.42 -22.20
N GLU A 486 -24.91 84.02 -20.99
CA GLU A 486 -26.35 83.96 -20.63
C GLU A 486 -26.99 85.36 -20.58
N ASP A 487 -26.26 86.36 -20.05
CA ASP A 487 -26.70 87.77 -20.00
C ASP A 487 -26.92 88.38 -21.41
N ASP A 488 -26.32 87.78 -22.43
CA ASP A 488 -26.43 88.18 -23.83
C ASP A 488 -27.62 87.52 -24.56
N VAL A 489 -28.42 86.69 -23.87
CA VAL A 489 -29.67 86.12 -24.37
C VAL A 489 -30.88 86.95 -23.92
N LYS A 490 -31.89 87.04 -24.78
CA LYS A 490 -33.12 87.78 -24.49
C LYS A 490 -34.36 87.13 -25.02
N PHE A 491 -35.38 87.11 -24.17
CA PHE A 491 -36.72 86.77 -24.57
C PHE A 491 -37.45 87.97 -25.16
N ASN A 492 -37.79 87.90 -26.44
CA ASN A 492 -38.58 88.90 -27.12
C ASN A 492 -40.08 88.62 -26.90
N ASN A 493 -40.80 89.60 -26.35
CA ASN A 493 -42.25 89.50 -26.11
C ASN A 493 -43.06 90.42 -27.06
N GLY A 494 -42.44 90.83 -28.18
CA GLY A 494 -43.00 91.72 -29.19
C GLY A 494 -43.72 90.97 -30.32
N SER A 495 -43.71 91.54 -31.54
CA SER A 495 -44.28 90.89 -32.73
C SER A 495 -43.51 89.65 -33.19
N LYS A 496 -42.28 89.47 -32.71
CA LYS A 496 -41.47 88.24 -32.81
C LYS A 496 -41.35 87.70 -31.38
N LYS A 497 -42.18 86.72 -31.02
CA LYS A 497 -42.16 86.12 -29.67
C LYS A 497 -41.19 84.93 -29.67
N GLY A 498 -40.22 84.91 -28.77
CA GLY A 498 -39.24 83.81 -28.66
C GLY A 498 -37.88 84.26 -28.15
N LEU A 499 -36.96 83.30 -28.07
CA LEU A 499 -35.58 83.46 -27.63
C LEU A 499 -34.69 83.99 -28.76
N GLY A 500 -33.84 84.97 -28.46
CA GLY A 500 -32.84 85.51 -29.39
C GLY A 500 -31.64 86.09 -28.64
N VAL A 501 -30.74 86.74 -29.37
CA VAL A 501 -29.48 87.29 -28.83
C VAL A 501 -29.61 88.83 -28.71
N ASP A 502 -29.01 89.45 -27.69
CA ASP A 502 -29.08 90.90 -27.43
C ASP A 502 -27.72 91.61 -27.44
N ILE A 503 -26.67 90.96 -27.98
CA ILE A 503 -25.33 91.53 -28.11
C ILE A 503 -25.36 92.79 -29.01
N SER A 504 -26.14 92.75 -30.09
CA SER A 504 -26.39 93.89 -30.98
C SER A 504 -27.58 94.78 -30.58
N GLN A 505 -28.21 94.53 -29.41
CA GLN A 505 -29.46 95.16 -28.94
C GLN A 505 -30.70 94.88 -29.82
N SER A 506 -30.66 93.83 -30.63
CA SER A 506 -31.72 93.45 -31.56
C SER A 506 -32.83 92.61 -30.89
N GLY A 507 -32.48 91.79 -29.89
CA GLY A 507 -33.36 90.83 -29.24
C GLY A 507 -33.89 89.76 -30.20
N VAL A 508 -33.11 89.43 -31.23
CA VAL A 508 -33.31 88.38 -32.24
C VAL A 508 -31.93 87.79 -32.58
N ILE A 509 -31.86 86.65 -33.25
CA ILE A 509 -30.61 86.10 -33.78
C ILE A 509 -30.35 86.80 -35.12
N ASP A 510 -29.48 87.82 -35.11
CA ASP A 510 -29.08 88.61 -36.30
C ASP A 510 -27.77 88.08 -36.95
N ASP A 511 -27.34 88.72 -38.04
CA ASP A 511 -26.13 88.36 -38.79
C ASP A 511 -24.89 88.24 -37.88
N GLY A 512 -24.28 87.05 -37.91
CA GLY A 512 -23.10 86.76 -37.10
C GLY A 512 -23.40 86.52 -35.62
N GLU A 513 -24.66 86.46 -35.18
CA GLU A 513 -25.02 86.03 -33.83
C GLU A 513 -25.35 84.52 -33.80
N ASN A 514 -25.06 83.86 -32.68
CA ASN A 514 -25.42 82.47 -32.43
C ASN A 514 -26.09 82.34 -31.05
N LEU A 515 -27.14 81.53 -31.00
CA LEU A 515 -27.81 81.11 -29.77
C LEU A 515 -27.46 79.64 -29.52
N VAL A 516 -26.85 79.33 -28.39
CA VAL A 516 -26.60 77.96 -27.94
C VAL A 516 -27.56 77.62 -26.81
N MET A 517 -28.25 76.49 -26.92
CA MET A 517 -29.16 75.93 -25.93
C MET A 517 -28.56 74.63 -25.41
N ALA A 518 -28.32 74.53 -24.10
CA ALA A 518 -27.84 73.33 -23.44
C ALA A 518 -29.04 72.57 -22.84
N LEU A 519 -29.22 71.30 -23.20
CA LEU A 519 -30.34 70.47 -22.79
C LEU A 519 -30.16 69.93 -21.36
N ASN A 520 -31.24 69.46 -20.72
CA ASN A 520 -31.17 68.80 -19.41
C ASN A 520 -30.92 67.30 -19.60
N GLY A 521 -29.74 66.97 -20.14
CA GLY A 521 -29.37 65.61 -20.56
C GLY A 521 -29.33 65.46 -22.09
N PRO A 522 -28.70 64.39 -22.61
CA PRO A 522 -28.64 64.10 -24.03
C PRO A 522 -30.03 63.84 -24.61
N ALA A 523 -30.21 64.15 -25.89
CA ALA A 523 -31.43 63.92 -26.64
C ALA A 523 -31.14 63.15 -27.93
N SER A 524 -32.02 62.22 -28.28
CA SER A 524 -31.97 61.50 -29.56
C SER A 524 -32.56 62.33 -30.70
N SER A 525 -33.58 63.14 -30.42
CA SER A 525 -34.21 64.02 -31.41
C SER A 525 -34.78 65.29 -30.79
N ALA A 526 -34.93 66.34 -31.59
CA ALA A 526 -35.56 67.60 -31.18
C ALA A 526 -36.38 68.26 -32.29
N VAL A 527 -37.51 68.85 -31.91
CA VAL A 527 -38.34 69.70 -32.77
C VAL A 527 -38.23 71.14 -32.30
N VAL A 528 -37.61 71.98 -33.13
CA VAL A 528 -37.39 73.41 -32.82
C VAL A 528 -38.29 74.29 -33.66
N SER A 529 -39.15 75.07 -33.02
CA SER A 529 -39.99 76.03 -33.72
C SER A 529 -39.27 77.36 -33.92
N ILE A 530 -39.16 77.82 -35.15
CA ILE A 530 -38.51 79.08 -35.54
C ILE A 530 -39.54 80.16 -35.84
N GLY A 531 -39.37 81.35 -35.29
CA GLY A 531 -40.23 82.52 -35.42
C GLY A 531 -39.73 83.58 -36.42
N GLN A 532 -40.44 83.71 -37.56
CA GLN A 532 -40.40 84.76 -38.59
C GLN A 532 -39.03 85.20 -39.19
N PHE A 533 -38.82 84.84 -40.47
CA PHE A 533 -38.02 85.59 -41.44
C PHE A 533 -38.89 86.60 -42.23
N ASN A 534 -38.32 87.71 -42.73
CA ASN A 534 -39.09 88.77 -43.41
C ASN A 534 -39.29 88.53 -44.93
N ALA A 535 -40.40 89.05 -45.46
CA ALA A 535 -40.78 88.94 -46.87
C ALA A 535 -39.75 89.62 -47.80
N ASN A 536 -39.12 88.82 -48.67
CA ASN A 536 -38.19 89.18 -49.77
C ASN A 536 -36.68 89.13 -49.46
N GLN A 537 -36.20 88.21 -48.61
CA GLN A 537 -34.77 88.00 -48.37
C GLN A 537 -34.35 86.53 -48.57
N THR A 538 -33.11 86.33 -49.01
CA THR A 538 -32.46 85.03 -49.28
C THR A 538 -31.59 84.57 -48.10
N GLU A 539 -31.98 84.91 -46.87
CA GLU A 539 -31.22 84.60 -45.65
C GLU A 539 -31.37 83.11 -45.31
N THR A 540 -30.26 82.49 -44.89
CA THR A 540 -30.21 81.07 -44.50
C THR A 540 -29.84 80.97 -43.02
N GLY A 541 -30.75 80.46 -42.20
CA GLY A 541 -30.44 80.08 -40.83
C GLY A 541 -29.70 78.75 -40.81
N GLN A 542 -28.83 78.57 -39.81
CA GLN A 542 -28.06 77.34 -39.62
C GLN A 542 -28.34 76.79 -38.23
N TRP A 543 -28.37 75.48 -38.11
CA TRP A 543 -28.36 74.79 -36.82
C TRP A 543 -27.22 73.78 -36.76
N GLN A 544 -26.71 73.55 -35.57
CA GLN A 544 -25.70 72.54 -35.25
C GLN A 544 -26.08 71.87 -33.93
N ALA A 545 -25.89 70.56 -33.85
CA ALA A 545 -26.09 69.74 -32.66
C ALA A 545 -24.74 69.18 -32.20
N PHE A 546 -24.49 69.22 -30.90
CA PHE A 546 -23.24 68.73 -30.29
C PHE A 546 -23.51 67.80 -29.12
N ASP A 547 -22.68 66.77 -28.96
CA ASP A 547 -22.70 65.86 -27.80
C ASP A 547 -22.25 66.56 -26.50
N SER A 548 -22.17 65.84 -25.38
CA SER A 548 -21.75 66.38 -24.08
C SER A 548 -20.33 66.93 -24.05
N ASP A 549 -19.45 66.46 -24.93
CA ASP A 549 -18.05 66.89 -25.04
C ASP A 549 -17.84 68.02 -26.06
N GLY A 550 -18.91 68.43 -26.75
CA GLY A 550 -18.92 69.50 -27.73
C GLY A 550 -18.51 69.05 -29.14
N ASN A 551 -18.46 67.75 -29.44
CA ASN A 551 -18.29 67.25 -30.80
C ASN A 551 -19.54 67.53 -31.64
N LEU A 552 -19.35 67.88 -32.91
CA LEU A 552 -20.46 68.10 -33.84
C LEU A 552 -21.06 66.76 -34.27
N VAL A 553 -22.28 66.46 -33.84
CA VAL A 553 -23.01 65.22 -34.19
C VAL A 553 -24.09 65.44 -35.25
N GLY A 554 -24.47 66.71 -35.50
CA GLY A 554 -25.42 67.03 -36.56
C GLY A 554 -25.36 68.49 -36.97
N SER A 555 -25.73 68.79 -38.23
CA SER A 555 -25.90 70.17 -38.67
C SER A 555 -26.85 70.28 -39.86
N GLY A 556 -27.44 71.46 -40.02
CA GLY A 556 -28.32 71.72 -41.15
C GLY A 556 -28.62 73.19 -41.35
N THR A 557 -29.42 73.46 -42.39
CA THR A 557 -29.81 74.83 -42.78
C THR A 557 -31.31 74.93 -42.97
N PHE A 558 -31.87 76.11 -42.71
CA PHE A 558 -33.27 76.42 -42.98
C PHE A 558 -33.44 77.80 -43.62
N GLU A 559 -34.35 77.93 -44.58
CA GLU A 559 -34.54 79.16 -45.35
C GLU A 559 -35.87 79.86 -45.03
N GLY A 560 -35.87 81.20 -45.11
CA GLY A 560 -37.05 82.03 -44.87
C GLY A 560 -38.05 82.15 -46.04
N GLU A 561 -37.64 81.83 -47.28
CA GLU A 561 -38.46 82.12 -48.48
C GLU A 561 -39.78 81.32 -48.54
N THR A 562 -39.80 80.09 -48.03
CA THR A 562 -40.96 79.19 -48.08
C THR A 562 -41.99 79.47 -46.97
N ASN A 563 -41.58 80.11 -45.87
CA ASN A 563 -42.38 80.29 -44.65
C ASN A 563 -42.68 81.77 -44.29
N ASN A 564 -42.57 82.66 -45.28
CA ASN A 564 -42.74 84.12 -45.21
C ASN A 564 -43.69 84.65 -44.10
N GLY A 565 -43.09 85.08 -42.98
CA GLY A 565 -43.80 85.70 -41.86
C GLY A 565 -44.64 84.76 -40.98
N LYS A 566 -44.50 83.43 -41.09
CA LYS A 566 -45.15 82.45 -40.20
C LYS A 566 -44.10 81.60 -39.46
N PRO A 567 -44.36 81.19 -38.21
CA PRO A 567 -43.52 80.20 -37.56
C PRO A 567 -43.56 78.86 -38.31
N PHE A 568 -42.44 78.14 -38.29
CA PHE A 568 -42.32 76.77 -38.80
C PHE A 568 -41.45 75.95 -37.85
N SER A 569 -41.36 74.64 -38.04
CA SER A 569 -40.52 73.75 -37.23
C SER A 569 -39.33 73.25 -38.04
N VAL A 570 -38.22 73.05 -37.36
CA VAL A 570 -37.03 72.34 -37.81
C VAL A 570 -36.97 71.07 -36.98
N ASP A 571 -37.03 69.92 -37.64
CA ASP A 571 -36.82 68.63 -37.02
C ASP A 571 -35.32 68.35 -37.06
N ILE A 572 -34.76 68.05 -35.89
CA ILE A 572 -33.36 67.72 -35.66
C ILE A 572 -33.33 66.26 -35.24
N ASP A 573 -32.64 65.47 -36.04
CA ASP A 573 -32.49 64.03 -35.93
C ASP A 573 -31.02 63.76 -36.26
N THR A 574 -30.32 63.06 -35.38
CA THR A 574 -28.88 62.82 -35.49
C THR A 574 -28.58 61.37 -35.16
N ASP A 575 -27.57 60.80 -35.81
CA ASP A 575 -27.17 59.41 -35.62
C ASP A 575 -26.57 59.16 -34.22
N GLU A 576 -26.17 60.23 -33.53
CA GLU A 576 -25.61 60.20 -32.17
C GLU A 576 -26.39 61.17 -31.25
N PRO A 577 -26.52 60.88 -29.95
CA PRO A 577 -27.23 61.75 -29.01
C PRO A 577 -26.53 63.11 -28.82
N PHE A 578 -27.31 64.19 -28.71
CA PHE A 578 -26.78 65.55 -28.54
C PHE A 578 -27.23 66.22 -27.23
N SER A 579 -26.33 66.99 -26.63
CA SER A 579 -26.58 67.77 -25.41
C SER A 579 -26.70 69.28 -25.67
N TYR A 580 -26.20 69.78 -26.82
CA TYR A 580 -26.24 71.20 -27.16
C TYR A 580 -26.81 71.44 -28.56
N LEU A 581 -27.64 72.48 -28.69
CA LEU A 581 -28.15 72.97 -29.97
C LEU A 581 -27.71 74.41 -30.19
N SER A 582 -27.00 74.67 -31.29
CA SER A 582 -26.60 76.00 -31.72
C SER A 582 -27.43 76.46 -32.92
N PHE A 583 -27.88 77.71 -32.90
CA PHE A 583 -28.66 78.35 -33.95
C PHE A 583 -28.03 79.69 -34.35
N GLY A 584 -27.59 79.78 -35.61
CA GLY A 584 -26.93 80.95 -36.17
C GLY A 584 -27.63 81.52 -37.40
N LEU A 585 -27.19 82.70 -37.83
CA LEU A 585 -27.65 83.33 -39.07
C LEU A 585 -26.47 83.79 -39.93
N ASP A 586 -26.40 83.33 -41.18
CA ASP A 586 -25.49 83.84 -42.21
C ASP A 586 -26.29 84.64 -43.25
N THR A 587 -26.11 85.96 -43.28
CA THR A 587 -26.93 86.84 -44.14
C THR A 587 -26.22 87.36 -45.38
N GLY A 588 -24.89 87.26 -45.46
CA GLY A 588 -24.09 87.92 -46.51
C GLY A 588 -24.39 89.42 -46.73
N SER A 589 -25.16 90.10 -45.85
CA SER A 589 -25.57 91.51 -46.01
C SER A 589 -26.12 92.16 -44.73
N ASN A 590 -25.91 93.46 -44.58
CA ASN A 590 -26.12 94.21 -43.32
C ASN A 590 -27.59 94.57 -42.98
N SER A 591 -28.58 93.68 -43.19
CA SER A 591 -29.98 93.94 -42.81
C SER A 591 -30.36 93.36 -41.44
N ASN A 592 -30.46 94.21 -40.42
CA ASN A 592 -30.89 93.87 -39.04
C ASN A 592 -32.36 93.38 -38.93
N GLN A 593 -32.71 92.17 -39.40
CA GLN A 593 -34.09 91.66 -39.31
C GLN A 593 -34.24 90.17 -38.94
N GLY A 594 -33.26 89.56 -38.27
CA GLY A 594 -33.10 88.13 -37.93
C GLY A 594 -34.25 87.43 -37.17
N TYR A 595 -34.07 86.18 -36.76
CA TYR A 595 -35.17 85.30 -36.28
C TYR A 595 -35.15 85.08 -34.76
N VAL A 596 -36.18 84.42 -34.22
CA VAL A 596 -36.20 83.95 -32.82
C VAL A 596 -36.52 82.47 -32.77
N VAL A 597 -36.05 81.76 -31.74
CA VAL A 597 -36.51 80.41 -31.42
C VAL A 597 -37.80 80.52 -30.61
N ASN A 598 -38.90 80.01 -31.16
CA ASN A 598 -40.27 80.16 -30.66
C ASN A 598 -40.82 78.87 -30.00
N GLY A 599 -40.02 77.83 -29.85
CA GLY A 599 -40.36 76.61 -29.12
C GLY A 599 -39.31 75.52 -29.31
N LEU A 600 -39.21 74.62 -28.33
CA LEU A 600 -38.32 73.46 -28.35
C LEU A 600 -39.05 72.29 -27.67
N SER A 601 -39.00 71.12 -28.28
CA SER A 601 -39.34 69.84 -27.66
C SER A 601 -38.24 68.85 -28.03
N TYR A 602 -37.83 67.98 -27.12
CA TYR A 602 -36.81 66.95 -27.39
C TYR A 602 -37.14 65.65 -26.66
N SER A 603 -36.72 64.51 -27.21
CA SER A 603 -36.79 63.20 -26.56
C SER A 603 -35.52 63.00 -25.75
N ALA A 604 -35.64 62.86 -24.43
CA ALA A 604 -34.48 62.60 -23.58
C ALA A 604 -33.98 61.17 -23.81
N TYR A 605 -32.68 61.02 -24.06
CA TYR A 605 -32.04 59.72 -24.22
C TYR A 605 -31.85 59.06 -22.84
N GLN A 606 -32.24 57.79 -22.71
CA GLN A 606 -31.98 56.91 -21.56
C GLN A 606 -31.27 55.67 -22.13
N GLY A 607 -30.24 55.17 -21.43
CA GLY A 607 -29.49 53.98 -21.86
C GLY A 607 -30.29 52.69 -21.76
N ALA A 608 -29.71 51.59 -22.27
CA ALA A 608 -30.24 50.24 -22.11
C ALA A 608 -30.45 49.87 -20.64
N ALA A 609 -31.41 49.00 -20.36
CA ALA A 609 -31.75 48.47 -19.05
C ALA A 609 -31.82 46.93 -19.12
N GLU A 610 -31.55 46.25 -18.01
CA GLU A 610 -31.64 44.79 -17.90
C GLU A 610 -32.76 44.40 -16.92
N ASP A 611 -33.34 43.20 -17.09
CA ASP A 611 -34.33 42.61 -16.19
C ASP A 611 -34.03 41.11 -16.01
N ASN A 612 -33.53 40.74 -14.84
CA ASN A 612 -32.91 39.43 -14.57
C ASN A 612 -33.80 38.61 -13.64
N PHE A 613 -34.17 37.40 -14.08
CA PHE A 613 -35.01 36.47 -13.34
C PHE A 613 -34.20 35.23 -12.97
N THR A 614 -34.54 34.55 -11.88
CA THR A 614 -34.00 33.21 -11.56
C THR A 614 -35.14 32.22 -11.64
N TYR A 615 -35.03 31.17 -12.45
CA TYR A 615 -35.99 30.07 -12.55
C TYR A 615 -35.41 28.79 -11.96
N THR A 616 -36.28 27.87 -11.55
CA THR A 616 -35.87 26.59 -10.93
C THR A 616 -36.40 25.44 -11.77
N MET A 617 -35.52 24.60 -12.29
CA MET A 617 -35.81 23.33 -12.95
C MET A 617 -36.22 22.24 -11.95
N ARG A 618 -36.93 21.24 -12.45
CA ARG A 618 -37.14 19.93 -11.84
C ARG A 618 -37.20 18.83 -12.89
N ASP A 619 -36.49 17.74 -12.70
CA ASP A 619 -36.56 16.51 -13.48
C ASP A 619 -37.75 15.60 -13.07
N GLU A 620 -37.68 14.30 -13.39
CA GLU A 620 -38.80 13.37 -13.16
C GLU A 620 -38.90 12.91 -11.70
N ASP A 621 -37.78 12.62 -11.03
CA ASP A 621 -37.77 12.17 -9.64
C ASP A 621 -37.98 13.30 -8.62
N GLY A 622 -37.63 14.54 -8.97
CA GLY A 622 -37.97 15.75 -8.24
C GLY A 622 -36.81 16.62 -7.80
N ASP A 623 -35.59 16.31 -8.23
CA ASP A 623 -34.41 17.12 -8.01
C ASP A 623 -34.49 18.47 -8.70
N LEU A 624 -33.68 19.43 -8.23
CA LEU A 624 -33.87 20.85 -8.54
C LEU A 624 -32.54 21.50 -8.87
N ASP A 625 -32.55 22.34 -9.91
CA ASP A 625 -31.45 23.24 -10.20
C ASP A 625 -31.96 24.65 -10.59
N ASP A 626 -31.18 25.68 -10.33
CA ASP A 626 -31.54 27.10 -10.49
C ASP A 626 -30.69 27.78 -11.58
N ALA A 627 -31.33 28.48 -12.51
CA ALA A 627 -30.64 29.26 -13.55
C ALA A 627 -31.24 30.65 -13.75
N GLU A 628 -30.48 31.56 -14.37
CA GLU A 628 -30.91 32.91 -14.70
C GLU A 628 -31.61 32.98 -16.07
N LEU A 629 -32.58 33.90 -16.18
CA LEU A 629 -33.22 34.31 -17.43
C LEU A 629 -33.11 35.83 -17.55
N ASN A 630 -32.19 36.28 -18.40
CA ASN A 630 -31.75 37.66 -18.48
C ASN A 630 -32.30 38.38 -19.73
N PHE A 631 -32.99 39.51 -19.52
CA PHE A 631 -33.53 40.32 -20.61
C PHE A 631 -32.81 41.65 -20.78
N GLY A 632 -32.09 41.84 -21.88
CA GLY A 632 -31.60 43.15 -22.31
C GLY A 632 -32.72 43.98 -22.94
N ILE A 633 -32.88 45.24 -22.51
CA ILE A 633 -33.96 46.14 -22.95
C ILE A 633 -33.40 47.44 -23.48
N ASP A 634 -33.65 47.72 -24.76
CA ASP A 634 -33.10 48.87 -25.45
C ASP A 634 -34.15 49.63 -26.30
N ASN A 635 -33.72 50.65 -27.05
CA ASN A 635 -34.61 51.43 -27.93
C ASN A 635 -34.34 51.21 -29.43
N GLU A 636 -33.35 50.40 -29.84
CA GLU A 636 -32.98 50.17 -31.23
C GLU A 636 -33.15 48.70 -31.63
N GLY A 637 -33.42 48.43 -32.91
CA GLY A 637 -33.71 47.07 -33.38
C GLY A 637 -32.50 46.31 -33.97
N ASP A 638 -31.28 46.71 -33.62
CA ASP A 638 -30.03 46.10 -34.10
C ASP A 638 -29.05 46.01 -32.92
N ILE A 639 -29.21 44.98 -32.08
CA ILE A 639 -28.15 44.47 -31.20
C ILE A 639 -27.76 43.11 -31.78
N PRO A 640 -26.47 42.85 -32.10
CA PRO A 640 -25.96 41.48 -32.20
C PRO A 640 -25.97 40.89 -30.79
N ASP A 641 -26.55 39.71 -30.61
CA ASP A 641 -26.51 38.93 -29.36
C ASP A 641 -25.16 39.13 -28.67
N PRO A 642 -25.11 39.70 -27.45
CA PRO A 642 -24.14 39.21 -26.51
C PRO A 642 -24.56 37.77 -26.19
N GLU A 643 -23.72 36.81 -26.54
CA GLU A 643 -23.82 35.47 -25.96
C GLU A 643 -23.94 35.62 -24.43
N PRO A 644 -24.83 34.86 -23.78
CA PRO A 644 -24.83 34.81 -22.31
C PRO A 644 -23.41 34.46 -21.84
N PRO A 645 -22.95 35.01 -20.70
CA PRO A 645 -21.73 34.51 -20.09
C PRO A 645 -21.93 33.01 -19.87
N VAL A 646 -21.05 32.21 -20.46
CA VAL A 646 -21.06 30.77 -20.25
C VAL A 646 -20.63 30.54 -18.78
N PRO A 647 -21.34 29.71 -18.00
CA PRO A 647 -20.98 29.43 -16.61
C PRO A 647 -19.57 28.82 -16.51
N ASP A 648 -18.88 29.04 -15.39
CA ASP A 648 -17.61 28.36 -15.12
C ASP A 648 -17.92 26.92 -14.66
N GLU A 649 -17.29 25.91 -15.27
CA GLU A 649 -17.50 24.48 -14.99
C GLU A 649 -16.29 23.82 -14.30
N LEU A 650 -16.53 22.76 -13.52
CA LEU A 650 -15.51 21.86 -12.96
C LEU A 650 -15.76 20.45 -13.48
N LEU A 651 -14.86 19.93 -14.30
CA LEU A 651 -14.91 18.55 -14.78
C LEU A 651 -13.70 17.75 -14.26
N VAL A 652 -13.96 16.54 -13.76
CA VAL A 652 -12.94 15.65 -13.19
C VAL A 652 -13.16 14.24 -13.71
N ASP A 653 -12.16 13.67 -14.38
CA ASP A 653 -12.23 12.31 -14.92
C ASP A 653 -11.53 11.28 -14.00
N GLY A 654 -11.87 10.01 -14.18
CA GLY A 654 -11.31 8.89 -13.41
C GLY A 654 -9.90 8.50 -13.86
N ASN A 655 -9.24 7.59 -13.14
CA ASN A 655 -7.83 7.21 -13.38
C ASN A 655 -7.54 6.40 -14.66
N SER A 656 -8.44 6.40 -15.64
CA SER A 656 -8.32 5.61 -16.85
C SER A 656 -8.30 6.51 -18.06
N SER A 657 -7.49 6.18 -19.06
CA SER A 657 -7.34 7.01 -20.25
C SER A 657 -8.67 7.51 -20.82
N SER A 658 -8.87 8.81 -20.78
CA SER A 658 -10.05 9.48 -21.30
C SER A 658 -9.92 9.80 -22.79
N SER A 659 -11.03 10.20 -23.40
CA SER A 659 -10.99 10.84 -24.72
C SER A 659 -12.05 11.93 -24.78
N GLY A 660 -11.68 13.15 -24.40
CA GLY A 660 -12.43 14.36 -24.70
C GLY A 660 -13.34 14.84 -23.57
N LEU A 661 -12.76 15.24 -22.46
CA LEU A 661 -13.40 16.18 -21.53
C LEU A 661 -13.44 17.54 -22.24
N GLU A 662 -14.62 18.06 -22.59
CA GLU A 662 -14.78 19.30 -23.37
C GLU A 662 -15.82 20.21 -22.72
N THR A 663 -15.46 21.46 -22.42
CA THR A 663 -16.39 22.51 -22.01
C THR A 663 -16.69 23.44 -23.18
N ALA A 664 -17.87 24.10 -23.15
CA ALA A 664 -18.33 24.94 -24.26
C ALA A 664 -17.97 26.43 -24.10
N GLY A 665 -17.45 26.83 -22.93
CA GLY A 665 -16.94 28.16 -22.56
C GLY A 665 -17.12 28.43 -21.05
N GLY A 666 -16.48 29.47 -20.52
CA GLY A 666 -16.41 29.73 -19.07
C GLY A 666 -14.96 29.99 -18.63
N ASN A 667 -14.70 30.18 -17.34
CA ASN A 667 -13.32 30.09 -16.81
C ASN A 667 -13.22 28.77 -16.04
N ASP A 668 -13.02 27.70 -16.79
CA ASP A 668 -13.28 26.34 -16.35
C ASP A 668 -12.06 25.71 -15.67
N VAL A 669 -12.29 24.64 -14.92
CA VAL A 669 -11.21 23.79 -14.40
C VAL A 669 -11.47 22.33 -14.79
N LEU A 670 -10.51 21.75 -15.52
CA LEU A 670 -10.56 20.37 -15.95
C LEU A 670 -9.41 19.59 -15.28
N VAL A 671 -9.71 18.39 -14.77
CA VAL A 671 -8.74 17.48 -14.15
C VAL A 671 -8.86 16.09 -14.80
N GLY A 672 -7.81 15.60 -15.44
CA GLY A 672 -7.83 14.33 -16.17
C GLY A 672 -7.89 13.09 -15.28
N ASP A 673 -7.27 13.11 -14.09
CA ASP A 673 -7.41 11.99 -13.14
C ASP A 673 -7.78 12.40 -11.70
N ILE A 674 -8.60 11.58 -11.05
CA ILE A 674 -8.87 11.69 -9.61
C ILE A 674 -7.68 11.32 -8.71
N GLY A 675 -6.73 10.51 -9.19
CA GLY A 675 -5.62 9.94 -8.42
C GLY A 675 -6.05 8.99 -7.28
N GLY A 676 -5.26 8.96 -6.19
CA GLY A 676 -5.55 8.19 -4.98
C GLY A 676 -4.47 7.17 -4.58
N LYS A 677 -4.74 6.34 -3.57
CA LYS A 677 -3.78 5.36 -3.00
C LYS A 677 -4.18 3.91 -3.26
N LYS A 678 -3.18 3.07 -3.50
CA LYS A 678 -3.25 1.61 -3.49
C LYS A 678 -2.36 1.08 -2.38
N THR A 679 -2.90 0.17 -1.56
CA THR A 679 -2.12 -0.51 -0.53
C THR A 679 -1.24 -1.59 -1.16
N ASN A 680 0.08 -1.39 -1.13
CA ASN A 680 1.07 -2.38 -1.52
C ASN A 680 1.51 -3.17 -0.27
N ILE A 681 1.34 -4.48 -0.29
CA ILE A 681 1.61 -5.34 0.86
C ILE A 681 2.92 -6.08 0.63
N THR A 682 3.90 -5.90 1.52
CA THR A 682 5.08 -6.78 1.59
C THR A 682 4.80 -7.91 2.58
N PRO A 683 4.80 -9.21 2.17
CA PRO A 683 4.51 -10.32 3.07
C PRO A 683 5.45 -10.35 4.28
N GLY A 684 4.90 -10.68 5.47
CA GLY A 684 5.65 -10.85 6.70
C GLY A 684 6.70 -11.97 6.59
N GLN A 685 7.82 -11.81 7.28
CA GLN A 685 8.92 -12.79 7.24
C GLN A 685 8.67 -13.95 8.23
N ASP A 686 8.96 -15.19 7.81
CA ASP A 686 8.77 -16.37 8.66
C ASP A 686 9.86 -16.49 9.74
N TYR A 687 9.48 -16.78 11.00
CA TYR A 687 10.41 -16.84 12.14
C TYR A 687 10.39 -18.16 12.92
N ASN A 688 11.57 -18.64 13.31
CA ASN A 688 11.72 -19.59 14.41
C ASN A 688 12.15 -18.81 15.66
N VAL A 689 11.30 -18.77 16.68
CA VAL A 689 11.53 -17.99 17.91
C VAL A 689 11.75 -18.93 19.10
N SER A 690 12.90 -18.83 19.76
CA SER A 690 13.19 -19.53 21.02
C SER A 690 13.20 -18.55 22.19
N LEU A 691 12.26 -18.70 23.12
CA LEU A 691 12.19 -17.95 24.37
C LEU A 691 12.91 -18.73 25.48
N ILE A 692 14.11 -18.30 25.85
CA ILE A 692 14.90 -18.93 26.90
C ILE A 692 14.77 -18.10 28.18
N VAL A 693 14.13 -18.65 29.20
CA VAL A 693 13.72 -17.88 30.38
C VAL A 693 14.29 -18.46 31.68
N ASP A 694 14.95 -17.60 32.46
CA ASP A 694 15.52 -17.98 33.75
C ASP A 694 14.39 -18.34 34.73
N SER A 695 14.46 -19.53 35.29
CA SER A 695 13.56 -20.09 36.30
C SER A 695 14.32 -20.43 37.59
N SER A 696 15.52 -19.87 37.77
CA SER A 696 16.38 -20.12 38.92
C SER A 696 15.90 -19.39 40.16
N GLY A 697 16.46 -19.74 41.32
CA GLY A 697 16.04 -19.12 42.59
C GLY A 697 16.31 -17.60 42.69
N SER A 698 17.14 -17.00 41.82
CA SER A 698 17.35 -15.55 41.80
C SER A 698 16.11 -14.80 41.33
N ILE A 699 15.37 -15.37 40.37
CA ILE A 699 14.24 -14.70 39.71
C ILE A 699 12.96 -14.65 40.55
N GLU A 700 12.94 -15.21 41.77
CA GLU A 700 11.72 -15.31 42.58
C GLU A 700 10.99 -13.96 42.75
N ASN A 701 11.71 -12.83 42.80
CA ASN A 701 11.08 -11.50 42.90
C ASN A 701 10.70 -10.88 41.55
N GLN A 702 11.29 -11.34 40.45
CA GLN A 702 11.12 -10.83 39.08
C GLN A 702 10.20 -11.72 38.23
N LEU A 703 9.80 -12.89 38.74
CA LEU A 703 8.95 -13.86 38.05
C LEU A 703 7.62 -13.25 37.56
N SER A 704 7.06 -12.26 38.27
CA SER A 704 5.85 -11.56 37.79
C SER A 704 6.13 -10.70 36.57
N LEU A 705 7.24 -9.95 36.56
CA LEU A 705 7.64 -9.12 35.42
C LEU A 705 7.95 -9.99 34.20
N LEU A 706 8.64 -11.12 34.40
CA LEU A 706 8.91 -12.10 33.36
C LEU A 706 7.60 -12.58 32.71
N LYS A 707 6.63 -13.06 33.52
CA LYS A 707 5.35 -13.56 33.01
C LYS A 707 4.55 -12.49 32.27
N ASP A 708 4.49 -11.29 32.81
CA ASP A 708 3.78 -10.17 32.17
C ASP A 708 4.40 -9.79 30.82
N SER A 709 5.74 -9.80 30.72
CA SER A 709 6.47 -9.47 29.48
C SER A 709 6.30 -10.56 28.42
N LEU A 710 6.37 -11.84 28.82
CA LEU A 710 6.19 -12.97 27.91
C LEU A 710 4.76 -13.05 27.36
N ASN A 711 3.73 -12.78 28.17
CA ASN A 711 2.34 -12.79 27.69
C ASN A 711 2.11 -11.69 26.64
N LYS A 712 2.76 -10.54 26.77
CA LYS A 712 2.66 -9.45 25.80
C LYS A 712 3.34 -9.82 24.48
N LEU A 713 4.57 -10.34 24.54
CA LEU A 713 5.28 -10.83 23.37
C LEU A 713 4.53 -11.97 22.67
N ALA A 714 3.94 -12.91 23.43
CA ALA A 714 3.10 -13.97 22.88
C ALA A 714 1.88 -13.42 22.12
N GLY A 715 1.26 -12.36 22.62
CA GLY A 715 0.18 -11.65 21.92
C GLY A 715 0.64 -11.04 20.59
N GLN A 716 1.87 -10.53 20.50
CA GLN A 716 2.42 -10.01 19.25
C GLN A 716 2.75 -11.14 18.27
N LEU A 717 3.41 -12.20 18.74
CA LEU A 717 3.82 -13.34 17.93
C LEU A 717 2.63 -14.10 17.30
N VAL A 718 1.49 -14.20 17.98
CA VAL A 718 0.28 -14.86 17.46
C VAL A 718 -0.44 -14.02 16.40
N ASN A 719 -0.23 -12.70 16.38
CA ASN A 719 -0.81 -11.78 15.39
C ASN A 719 0.26 -11.28 14.40
N HIS A 720 1.32 -12.06 14.18
CA HIS A 720 2.38 -11.72 13.24
C HIS A 720 1.99 -12.20 11.83
N ASP A 721 2.31 -11.43 10.78
CA ASP A 721 1.82 -11.69 9.41
C ASP A 721 2.53 -12.85 8.69
N GLY A 722 3.73 -13.24 9.15
CA GLY A 722 4.47 -14.44 8.68
C GLY A 722 4.40 -15.59 9.68
N SER A 723 4.59 -16.84 9.22
CA SER A 723 4.51 -18.03 10.07
C SER A 723 5.57 -18.02 11.17
N VAL A 724 5.14 -18.25 12.41
CA VAL A 724 6.02 -18.26 13.58
C VAL A 724 6.06 -19.64 14.23
N ASN A 725 7.22 -20.29 14.27
CA ASN A 725 7.45 -21.46 15.11
C ASN A 725 7.99 -20.99 16.46
N LEU A 726 7.41 -21.45 17.57
CA LEU A 726 7.73 -20.97 18.91
C LEU A 726 8.15 -22.11 19.85
N GLN A 727 9.29 -21.94 20.51
CA GLN A 727 9.70 -22.74 21.67
C GLN A 727 9.82 -21.87 22.93
N LEU A 728 9.35 -22.40 24.07
CA LEU A 728 9.61 -21.84 25.40
C LEU A 728 10.47 -22.81 26.21
N VAL A 729 11.65 -22.37 26.62
CA VAL A 729 12.61 -23.13 27.44
C VAL A 729 12.79 -22.43 28.77
N SER A 730 12.47 -23.13 29.87
CA SER A 730 12.79 -22.65 31.22
C SER A 730 14.14 -23.20 31.66
N PHE A 731 14.91 -22.45 32.45
CA PHE A 731 16.18 -22.98 32.96
C PHE A 731 16.51 -22.57 34.39
N ALA A 732 17.01 -23.55 35.15
CA ALA A 732 17.63 -23.39 36.45
C ALA A 732 18.92 -24.22 36.50
N LYS A 733 18.95 -25.32 37.26
CA LYS A 733 20.10 -26.25 37.26
C LYS A 733 20.16 -27.07 35.98
N ASN A 734 18.99 -27.41 35.46
CA ASN A 734 18.75 -28.01 34.16
C ASN A 734 17.95 -27.00 33.31
N ALA A 735 17.88 -27.23 32.02
CA ALA A 735 16.90 -26.62 31.14
C ALA A 735 15.78 -27.62 30.86
N ASP A 736 14.55 -27.14 30.76
CA ASP A 736 13.36 -27.93 30.48
C ASP A 736 12.56 -27.20 29.38
N THR A 737 12.23 -27.90 28.27
CA THR A 737 11.32 -27.37 27.24
C THR A 737 9.89 -27.41 27.76
N GLU A 738 9.27 -26.23 27.92
CA GLU A 738 7.92 -26.06 28.46
C GLU A 738 6.85 -26.11 27.35
N LEU A 739 7.19 -25.62 26.16
CA LEU A 739 6.28 -25.56 25.01
C LEU A 739 7.05 -25.61 23.70
N THR A 740 6.47 -26.27 22.70
CA THR A 740 6.84 -26.14 21.29
C THR A 740 5.55 -26.12 20.48
N LEU A 741 5.41 -25.13 19.61
CA LEU A 741 4.30 -24.99 18.69
C LEU A 741 4.85 -24.57 17.33
N ASP A 742 4.37 -25.22 16.29
CA ASP A 742 4.70 -24.86 14.91
C ASP A 742 3.56 -24.00 14.36
N ASP A 743 3.92 -22.96 13.61
CA ASP A 743 3.04 -21.96 13.01
C ASP A 743 1.93 -21.42 13.94
N ILE A 744 2.32 -20.76 15.02
CA ILE A 744 1.39 -20.23 16.03
C ILE A 744 0.42 -19.16 15.50
N THR A 745 0.64 -18.65 14.30
CA THR A 745 -0.25 -17.69 13.62
C THR A 745 -1.53 -18.38 13.12
N ASN A 746 -1.42 -19.67 12.75
CA ASN A 746 -2.52 -20.48 12.22
C ASN A 746 -3.03 -21.57 13.18
N VAL A 747 -2.53 -21.59 14.42
CA VAL A 747 -2.97 -22.55 15.45
C VAL A 747 -4.12 -21.98 16.29
N ASP A 748 -5.27 -22.64 16.22
CA ASP A 748 -6.42 -22.35 17.09
C ASP A 748 -6.03 -22.36 18.58
N ASN A 749 -6.38 -21.28 19.29
CA ASN A 749 -6.10 -21.08 20.71
C ASN A 749 -4.60 -21.03 21.10
N ALA A 750 -3.68 -20.78 20.14
CA ALA A 750 -2.24 -20.67 20.38
C ALA A 750 -1.91 -19.76 21.57
N LEU A 751 -2.47 -18.54 21.59
CA LEU A 751 -2.25 -17.57 22.66
C LEU A 751 -2.57 -18.14 24.06
N SER A 752 -3.72 -18.80 24.20
CA SER A 752 -4.13 -19.38 25.50
C SER A 752 -3.25 -20.55 25.95
N THR A 753 -2.68 -21.29 24.99
CA THR A 753 -1.74 -22.38 25.25
C THR A 753 -0.39 -21.83 25.73
N ILE A 754 0.09 -20.78 25.08
CA ILE A 754 1.33 -20.07 25.46
C ILE A 754 1.18 -19.43 26.85
N GLU A 755 0.08 -18.73 27.11
CA GLU A 755 -0.22 -18.15 28.42
C GLU A 755 -0.27 -19.19 29.55
N SER A 756 -0.77 -20.40 29.25
CA SER A 756 -0.82 -21.51 30.21
C SER A 756 0.58 -22.02 30.55
N ALA A 757 1.46 -22.18 29.55
CA ALA A 757 2.85 -22.58 29.77
C ALA A 757 3.62 -21.52 30.59
N ILE A 758 3.43 -20.23 30.27
CA ILE A 758 4.00 -19.11 31.02
C ILE A 758 3.50 -19.10 32.47
N ALA A 759 2.22 -19.40 32.71
CA ALA A 759 1.63 -19.43 34.04
C ALA A 759 2.28 -20.49 34.95
N ASP A 760 2.75 -21.60 34.39
CA ASP A 760 3.34 -22.72 35.14
C ASP A 760 4.83 -22.52 35.50
N LEU A 761 5.49 -21.51 34.94
CA LEU A 761 6.88 -21.18 35.27
C LEU A 761 7.08 -20.93 36.79
N GLY A 762 8.10 -21.55 37.35
CA GLY A 762 8.49 -21.45 38.77
C GLY A 762 9.89 -20.87 38.97
N ALA A 763 10.28 -20.69 40.24
CA ALA A 763 11.63 -20.25 40.61
C ALA A 763 12.24 -21.23 41.64
N ASP A 764 13.27 -22.00 41.25
CA ASP A 764 14.05 -22.87 42.15
C ASP A 764 15.44 -23.16 41.59
N GLY A 765 16.39 -23.55 42.43
CA GLY A 765 17.70 -24.03 42.00
C GLY A 765 18.76 -22.95 41.78
N GLY A 766 19.84 -23.32 41.08
CA GLY A 766 20.90 -22.41 40.65
C GLY A 766 20.76 -22.13 39.16
N THR A 767 21.68 -21.36 38.57
CA THR A 767 21.55 -20.79 37.22
C THR A 767 22.57 -21.43 36.28
N ASN A 768 22.11 -22.13 35.23
CA ASN A 768 22.96 -22.87 34.29
C ASN A 768 22.68 -22.47 32.83
N TYR A 769 23.43 -21.48 32.33
CA TYR A 769 23.27 -20.98 30.96
C TYR A 769 23.68 -22.02 29.91
N GLU A 770 24.68 -22.86 30.21
CA GLU A 770 25.16 -23.89 29.28
C GLU A 770 24.04 -24.87 28.90
N ALA A 771 23.22 -25.29 29.89
CA ALA A 771 22.11 -26.19 29.64
C ALA A 771 21.04 -25.53 28.75
N ALA A 772 20.73 -24.27 29.01
CA ALA A 772 19.70 -23.52 28.30
C ALA A 772 20.05 -23.30 26.82
N PHE A 773 21.29 -22.87 26.54
CA PHE A 773 21.74 -22.64 25.16
C PHE A 773 21.85 -23.93 24.35
N ARG A 774 22.22 -25.06 24.99
CA ARG A 774 22.23 -26.36 24.32
C ARG A 774 20.83 -26.80 23.90
N GLU A 775 19.83 -26.60 24.75
CA GLU A 775 18.44 -26.97 24.47
C GLU A 775 17.89 -26.20 23.25
N ALA A 776 18.04 -24.86 23.24
CA ALA A 776 17.58 -24.03 22.12
C ALA A 776 18.31 -24.37 20.81
N LYS A 777 19.63 -24.61 20.88
CA LYS A 777 20.42 -25.01 19.71
C LYS A 777 19.99 -26.36 19.14
N GLU A 778 19.64 -27.32 20.00
CA GLU A 778 19.12 -28.63 19.56
C GLU A 778 17.77 -28.50 18.85
N TRP A 779 16.92 -27.56 19.29
CA TRP A 779 15.65 -27.26 18.62
C TRP A 779 15.87 -26.62 17.24
N PHE A 780 16.69 -25.58 17.13
CA PHE A 780 16.99 -24.93 15.85
C PHE A 780 17.64 -25.88 14.82
N ASP A 781 18.49 -26.82 15.26
CA ASP A 781 19.06 -27.85 14.37
C ASP A 781 17.99 -28.75 13.72
N GLY A 782 16.78 -28.81 14.32
CA GLY A 782 15.64 -29.57 13.83
C GLY A 782 14.65 -28.78 12.97
N GLN A 783 14.81 -27.46 12.84
CA GLN A 783 13.90 -26.58 12.10
C GLN A 783 14.22 -26.52 10.60
N GLU A 784 13.22 -26.18 9.78
CA GLU A 784 13.37 -26.10 8.32
C GLU A 784 14.22 -24.90 7.86
N ASN A 785 14.84 -25.01 6.68
CA ASN A 785 15.58 -23.91 6.05
C ASN A 785 14.60 -22.95 5.36
N GLY A 786 14.49 -21.72 5.83
CA GLY A 786 13.62 -20.69 5.23
C GLY A 786 13.19 -19.61 6.23
N TYR A 787 13.09 -20.00 7.50
CA TYR A 787 12.73 -19.14 8.63
C TYR A 787 13.96 -18.41 9.18
N GLU A 788 13.78 -17.18 9.67
CA GLU A 788 14.81 -16.47 10.43
C GLU A 788 14.78 -16.89 11.90
N ASN A 789 15.94 -17.22 12.46
CA ASN A 789 16.04 -17.78 13.80
C ASN A 789 16.32 -16.67 14.84
N LEU A 790 15.39 -16.44 15.76
CA LEU A 790 15.51 -15.45 16.84
C LEU A 790 15.51 -16.12 18.21
N THR A 791 16.41 -15.70 19.09
CA THR A 791 16.45 -16.17 20.49
C THR A 791 16.32 -14.99 21.43
N TYR A 792 15.36 -15.07 22.35
CA TYR A 792 15.24 -14.12 23.45
C TYR A 792 15.70 -14.77 24.74
N PHE A 793 16.86 -14.33 25.26
CA PHE A 793 17.47 -14.86 26.47
C PHE A 793 17.20 -13.94 27.67
N LEU A 794 16.24 -14.33 28.52
CA LEU A 794 15.77 -13.53 29.65
C LEU A 794 16.33 -14.06 30.97
N THR A 795 17.06 -13.23 31.71
CA THR A 795 17.70 -13.63 32.98
C THR A 795 17.83 -12.49 33.98
N ASP A 796 17.85 -12.82 35.27
CA ASP A 796 18.15 -11.88 36.35
C ASP A 796 19.40 -12.26 37.17
N GLY A 797 19.97 -13.43 36.90
CA GLY A 797 21.06 -14.03 37.68
C GLY A 797 22.38 -14.11 36.93
N ASP A 798 23.41 -14.60 37.61
CA ASP A 798 24.71 -14.95 37.01
C ASP A 798 24.86 -16.47 36.89
N PRO A 799 25.63 -17.01 35.92
CA PRO A 799 25.83 -18.45 35.79
C PRO A 799 26.56 -19.05 37.01
N THR A 800 25.85 -19.88 37.77
CA THR A 800 26.35 -20.51 39.00
C THR A 800 26.58 -22.01 38.88
N TYR A 801 26.11 -22.64 37.79
CA TYR A 801 26.29 -24.06 37.46
C TYR A 801 26.71 -24.23 35.99
N HIS A 802 27.30 -25.38 35.68
CA HIS A 802 27.59 -25.86 34.33
C HIS A 802 27.46 -27.41 34.31
N LEU A 803 27.53 -28.03 33.14
CA LEU A 803 27.43 -29.47 32.96
C LEU A 803 28.83 -30.11 32.99
N ASN A 804 28.98 -31.21 33.72
CA ASN A 804 30.23 -31.96 33.73
C ASN A 804 30.39 -32.84 32.46
N GLU A 805 31.50 -33.58 32.34
CA GLU A 805 31.78 -34.49 31.21
C GLU A 805 30.71 -35.59 30.99
N TRP A 806 29.81 -35.81 31.95
CA TRP A 806 28.72 -36.78 31.89
C TRP A 806 27.34 -36.15 31.66
N GLY A 807 27.27 -34.82 31.51
CA GLY A 807 26.02 -34.08 31.32
C GLY A 807 25.25 -33.78 32.60
N ASP A 808 25.81 -34.02 33.79
CA ASP A 808 25.15 -33.70 35.06
C ASP A 808 25.51 -32.26 35.52
N PRO A 809 24.56 -31.48 36.06
CA PRO A 809 24.86 -30.16 36.61
C PRO A 809 25.81 -30.23 37.80
N THR A 810 26.91 -29.48 37.71
CA THR A 810 27.93 -29.33 38.74
C THR A 810 28.22 -27.85 38.98
N ASN A 811 28.91 -27.57 40.08
CA ASN A 811 29.39 -26.23 40.39
C ASN A 811 30.78 -26.34 41.04
N ASP A 812 31.76 -25.69 40.43
CA ASP A 812 33.15 -25.65 40.90
C ASP A 812 33.42 -24.49 41.88
N GLY A 813 32.42 -23.63 42.10
CA GLY A 813 32.40 -22.55 43.09
C GLY A 813 31.61 -22.87 44.36
N ASN A 814 31.17 -21.83 45.09
CA ASN A 814 30.39 -22.00 46.33
C ASN A 814 28.87 -22.17 46.10
N GLY A 815 28.42 -22.16 44.85
CA GLY A 815 27.02 -22.30 44.45
C GLY A 815 26.20 -21.01 44.56
N SER A 816 26.85 -19.88 44.82
CA SER A 816 26.24 -18.55 44.94
C SER A 816 27.10 -17.45 44.29
N GLN A 817 28.14 -17.82 43.54
CA GLN A 817 29.03 -16.92 42.80
C GLN A 817 29.46 -17.61 41.50
N THR A 818 29.65 -16.82 40.45
CA THR A 818 30.20 -17.29 39.18
C THR A 818 31.66 -17.67 39.32
N SER A 819 32.00 -18.88 38.89
CA SER A 819 33.38 -19.35 38.74
C SER A 819 33.84 -19.20 37.29
N GLN A 820 35.15 -19.22 37.06
CA GLN A 820 35.73 -19.18 35.70
C GLN A 820 35.18 -20.32 34.83
N ALA A 821 35.03 -21.53 35.39
CA ALA A 821 34.44 -22.67 34.69
C ALA A 821 32.97 -22.45 34.30
N ASN A 822 32.15 -21.84 35.17
CA ASN A 822 30.74 -21.59 34.85
C ASN A 822 30.58 -20.62 33.67
N LEU A 823 31.34 -19.53 33.65
CA LEU A 823 31.27 -18.54 32.58
C LEU A 823 31.86 -19.07 31.28
N GLN A 824 32.97 -19.81 31.33
CA GLN A 824 33.59 -20.39 30.13
C GLN A 824 32.69 -21.43 29.46
N ASN A 825 32.10 -22.36 30.22
CA ASN A 825 31.22 -23.38 29.63
C ASN A 825 29.92 -22.77 29.06
N ALA A 826 29.38 -21.72 29.70
CA ALA A 826 28.26 -20.97 29.15
C ALA A 826 28.61 -20.33 27.80
N LEU A 827 29.79 -19.70 27.69
CA LEU A 827 30.29 -19.13 26.44
C LEU A 827 30.52 -20.18 25.36
N ASP A 828 31.09 -21.33 25.72
CA ASP A 828 31.34 -22.44 24.79
C ASP A 828 30.03 -23.00 24.21
N ALA A 829 28.93 -22.96 24.98
CA ALA A 829 27.59 -23.35 24.51
C ALA A 829 26.87 -22.23 23.73
N PHE A 830 27.12 -20.96 24.06
CA PHE A 830 26.54 -19.81 23.38
C PHE A 830 27.06 -19.68 21.94
N GLY A 831 28.36 -19.90 21.69
CA GLY A 831 28.97 -19.73 20.38
C GLY A 831 28.20 -20.42 19.23
N PRO A 832 27.95 -21.75 19.32
CA PRO A 832 27.18 -22.46 18.30
C PRO A 832 25.73 -21.99 18.13
N LEU A 833 25.08 -21.47 19.18
CA LEU A 833 23.73 -20.91 19.09
C LEU A 833 23.75 -19.56 18.37
N SER A 834 24.73 -18.71 18.72
CA SER A 834 24.91 -17.39 18.11
C SER A 834 25.31 -17.44 16.63
N ASP A 835 25.83 -18.58 16.16
CA ASP A 835 26.13 -18.83 14.73
C ASP A 835 24.87 -19.06 13.89
N ILE A 836 23.75 -19.46 14.52
CA ILE A 836 22.52 -19.88 13.82
C ILE A 836 21.29 -19.05 14.19
N SER A 837 21.36 -18.23 15.24
CA SER A 837 20.27 -17.38 15.69
C SER A 837 20.79 -16.02 16.16
N THR A 838 20.00 -14.97 15.90
CA THR A 838 20.18 -13.66 16.53
C THR A 838 19.67 -13.76 17.97
N VAL A 839 20.58 -13.66 18.94
CA VAL A 839 20.32 -13.78 20.37
C VAL A 839 20.29 -12.41 21.02
N HIS A 840 19.12 -12.03 21.51
CA HIS A 840 18.89 -10.84 22.32
C HIS A 840 19.05 -11.17 23.80
N GLY A 841 20.07 -10.62 24.45
CA GLY A 841 20.31 -10.77 25.88
C GLY A 841 19.48 -9.74 26.67
N ILE A 842 18.53 -10.22 27.47
CA ILE A 842 17.56 -9.37 28.18
C ILE A 842 17.70 -9.56 29.70
N GLY A 843 18.08 -8.48 30.39
CA GLY A 843 18.20 -8.42 31.83
C GLY A 843 16.90 -7.97 32.51
N LEU A 844 16.51 -8.63 33.61
CA LEU A 844 15.29 -8.31 34.36
C LEU A 844 15.62 -7.60 35.69
N ASP A 845 15.43 -6.27 35.76
CA ASP A 845 15.65 -5.48 37.01
C ASP A 845 14.46 -4.57 37.36
N ILE A 846 13.61 -5.04 38.27
CA ILE A 846 12.42 -4.30 38.76
C ILE A 846 12.73 -3.07 39.64
N TYR A 847 14.00 -2.81 40.02
CA TYR A 847 14.34 -1.75 40.97
C TYR A 847 15.60 -0.91 40.69
N ASP A 848 16.31 -1.12 39.57
CA ASP A 848 17.62 -0.49 39.31
C ASP A 848 18.56 -0.67 40.52
N ASN A 849 18.58 -1.89 41.05
CA ASN A 849 19.38 -2.23 42.23
C ASN A 849 20.74 -2.83 41.83
N GLY A 850 21.01 -2.99 40.53
CA GLY A 850 22.20 -3.65 40.01
C GLY A 850 22.18 -5.16 40.29
N ASN A 851 20.98 -5.76 40.26
CA ASN A 851 20.83 -7.21 40.42
C ASN A 851 21.21 -7.95 39.15
N VAL A 852 21.00 -7.34 37.98
CA VAL A 852 21.49 -7.82 36.70
C VAL A 852 22.95 -7.42 36.54
N ASN A 853 23.78 -8.39 36.17
CA ASN A 853 25.19 -8.16 35.86
C ASN A 853 25.36 -7.96 34.35
N GLU A 854 25.19 -6.73 33.88
CA GLU A 854 25.39 -6.35 32.47
C GLU A 854 26.81 -6.71 31.96
N ASP A 855 27.79 -6.79 32.85
CA ASP A 855 29.15 -7.20 32.50
C ASP A 855 29.22 -8.67 32.04
N TYR A 856 28.33 -9.53 32.53
CA TYR A 856 28.21 -10.92 32.08
C TYR A 856 27.18 -11.08 30.96
N LEU A 857 26.04 -10.39 31.04
CA LEU A 857 24.97 -10.53 30.07
C LEU A 857 25.41 -10.16 28.65
N ARG A 858 26.29 -9.16 28.50
CA ARG A 858 26.83 -8.74 27.20
C ARG A 858 27.55 -9.84 26.42
N TYR A 859 28.06 -10.88 27.09
CA TYR A 859 28.71 -12.01 26.41
C TYR A 859 27.72 -12.98 25.76
N PHE A 860 26.43 -12.84 26.10
CA PHE A 860 25.34 -13.72 25.66
C PHE A 860 24.31 -12.95 24.83
N ASP A 861 24.81 -11.94 24.10
CA ASP A 861 24.07 -11.11 23.17
C ASP A 861 24.96 -10.96 21.92
N ASN A 862 24.41 -11.24 20.73
CA ASN A 862 25.13 -11.06 19.46
C ASN A 862 24.51 -9.95 18.60
N THR A 863 23.63 -9.12 19.17
CA THR A 863 23.11 -7.92 18.53
C THR A 863 24.15 -6.81 18.63
N ASP A 864 24.45 -6.17 17.49
CA ASP A 864 25.48 -5.12 17.37
C ASP A 864 26.84 -5.47 18.06
N PRO A 865 27.52 -6.54 17.63
CA PRO A 865 28.71 -7.05 18.30
C PRO A 865 29.87 -6.05 18.20
N ASN A 866 30.23 -5.44 19.33
CA ASN A 866 31.23 -4.37 19.41
C ASN A 866 32.41 -4.75 20.32
N GLY A 867 33.24 -5.67 19.83
CA GLY A 867 34.55 -5.99 20.38
C GLY A 867 34.56 -7.15 21.37
N GLN A 868 35.65 -7.27 22.12
CA GLN A 868 35.88 -8.33 23.11
C GLN A 868 36.09 -7.72 24.50
N ALA A 869 35.57 -8.41 25.51
CA ALA A 869 35.82 -8.08 26.92
C ALA A 869 36.48 -9.27 27.63
N THR A 870 37.15 -8.96 28.75
CA THR A 870 37.81 -9.96 29.60
C THR A 870 37.37 -9.83 31.04
N VAL A 871 36.94 -10.95 31.65
CA VAL A 871 36.68 -11.06 33.10
C VAL A 871 37.89 -11.70 33.78
N ASP A 872 38.45 -11.04 34.81
CA ASP A 872 39.54 -11.57 35.65
C ASP A 872 38.97 -12.02 37.00
N PHE A 873 39.12 -13.31 37.32
CA PHE A 873 38.57 -13.91 38.54
C PHE A 873 39.46 -13.73 39.77
N GLY A 874 40.65 -13.12 39.61
CA GLY A 874 41.58 -12.81 40.70
C GLY A 874 42.30 -14.02 41.30
N SER A 875 42.05 -15.23 40.79
CA SER A 875 42.82 -16.45 41.06
C SER A 875 43.87 -16.69 39.96
N THR A 876 44.89 -17.48 40.28
CA THR A 876 45.96 -17.85 39.34
C THR A 876 46.20 -19.34 39.39
N THR A 877 46.35 -19.97 38.22
CA THR A 877 46.82 -21.33 38.07
C THR A 877 48.35 -21.37 38.09
N GLU A 878 48.94 -22.13 39.01
CA GLU A 878 50.41 -22.26 39.18
C GLU A 878 50.93 -23.59 38.62
N THR A 879 51.98 -23.52 37.80
CA THR A 879 52.69 -24.67 37.23
C THR A 879 54.17 -24.61 37.58
N THR A 880 54.72 -25.67 38.17
CA THR A 880 56.17 -25.76 38.44
C THR A 880 56.93 -26.02 37.14
N LEU A 881 57.85 -25.12 36.79
CA LEU A 881 58.74 -25.27 35.63
C LEU A 881 60.02 -26.05 36.00
N ALA A 882 60.54 -25.84 37.21
CA ALA A 882 61.60 -26.64 37.82
C ALA A 882 61.61 -26.45 39.35
N ASP A 883 61.87 -27.54 40.10
CA ASP A 883 62.09 -27.51 41.55
C ASP A 883 63.43 -28.15 41.96
N PHE A 884 64.13 -28.76 41.00
CA PHE A 884 65.36 -29.53 41.11
C PHE A 884 65.32 -30.67 42.14
N HIS A 885 64.14 -31.24 42.42
CA HIS A 885 63.91 -32.39 43.31
C HIS A 885 63.86 -33.76 42.59
N GLY A 886 63.72 -33.77 41.26
CA GLY A 886 63.96 -34.96 40.42
C GLY A 886 62.71 -35.46 39.73
N GLY A 887 61.82 -34.52 39.40
CA GLY A 887 60.58 -34.73 38.67
C GLY A 887 60.77 -34.66 37.16
N ASP A 888 59.64 -34.70 36.46
CA ASP A 888 59.54 -34.57 35.00
C ASP A 888 59.18 -33.13 34.58
N ASP A 889 59.49 -32.13 35.42
CA ASP A 889 59.12 -30.72 35.16
C ASP A 889 59.91 -30.16 33.95
N PRO A 890 59.32 -29.21 33.19
CA PRO A 890 59.81 -28.80 31.86
C PRO A 890 61.31 -28.48 31.74
N ILE A 891 61.92 -27.89 32.77
CA ILE A 891 63.33 -27.49 32.77
C ILE A 891 64.12 -28.00 33.99
N ASP A 892 63.68 -29.11 34.61
CA ASP A 892 64.26 -29.67 35.86
C ASP A 892 65.60 -30.40 35.68
N GLY A 893 65.85 -30.92 34.48
CA GLY A 893 67.02 -31.72 34.18
C GLY A 893 68.30 -30.88 34.11
N GLU A 894 69.42 -31.38 34.63
CA GLU A 894 70.74 -30.74 34.38
C GLU A 894 71.04 -30.65 32.88
N GLU A 895 70.63 -31.66 32.11
CA GLU A 895 70.77 -31.68 30.64
C GLU A 895 69.89 -30.64 29.94
N SER A 896 68.84 -30.14 30.60
CA SER A 896 67.98 -29.06 30.11
C SER A 896 68.64 -27.69 30.23
N TRP A 897 69.87 -27.61 30.76
CA TRP A 897 70.63 -26.38 30.87
C TRP A 897 71.96 -26.47 30.12
N THR A 898 72.18 -25.58 29.15
CA THR A 898 73.36 -25.57 28.30
C THR A 898 74.23 -24.34 28.58
N VAL A 899 75.51 -24.55 28.89
CA VAL A 899 76.51 -23.46 28.94
C VAL A 899 76.76 -22.94 27.52
N ILE A 900 76.49 -21.66 27.30
CA ILE A 900 76.62 -20.99 25.99
C ILE A 900 77.78 -20.00 25.91
N ASN A 901 78.31 -19.56 27.05
CA ASN A 901 79.47 -18.68 27.10
C ASN A 901 80.20 -18.84 28.45
N GLY A 902 81.51 -18.54 28.49
CA GLY A 902 82.33 -18.66 29.70
C GLY A 902 83.06 -20.00 29.86
N GLY A 903 83.81 -20.13 30.95
CA GLY A 903 84.67 -21.27 31.27
C GLY A 903 84.24 -22.11 32.48
N GLY A 904 83.20 -21.66 33.19
CA GLY A 904 82.63 -22.33 34.36
C GLY A 904 81.71 -23.51 34.04
N SER A 905 80.95 -23.97 35.04
CA SER A 905 80.07 -25.15 34.96
C SER A 905 78.63 -24.85 35.38
N VAL A 906 77.73 -25.77 34.99
CA VAL A 906 76.35 -25.85 35.45
C VAL A 906 76.18 -27.27 35.97
N ASP A 907 75.88 -27.42 37.25
CA ASP A 907 75.79 -28.73 37.90
C ASP A 907 74.56 -28.78 38.80
N ARG A 908 73.80 -29.88 38.76
CA ARG A 908 72.66 -30.05 39.66
C ARG A 908 73.10 -30.65 40.99
N ASN A 909 72.80 -29.95 42.09
CA ASN A 909 73.08 -30.46 43.43
C ASN A 909 71.92 -31.31 43.95
N GLY A 910 71.99 -32.63 43.76
CA GLY A 910 70.96 -33.57 44.22
C GLY A 910 70.83 -33.75 45.74
N TRP A 911 71.64 -33.08 46.58
CA TRP A 911 71.46 -33.06 48.04
C TRP A 911 70.88 -31.73 48.54
N GLY A 912 71.08 -30.65 47.78
CA GLY A 912 70.58 -29.31 48.07
C GLY A 912 69.30 -28.95 47.32
N ASN A 913 68.92 -29.74 46.30
CA ASN A 913 67.78 -29.51 45.40
C ASN A 913 67.81 -28.10 44.78
N TYR A 914 68.90 -27.84 44.05
CA TYR A 914 69.09 -26.62 43.27
C TYR A 914 70.02 -26.89 42.08
N LEU A 915 69.94 -26.02 41.07
CA LEU A 915 70.90 -25.95 39.98
C LEU A 915 71.98 -24.91 40.31
N GLU A 916 73.25 -25.30 40.26
CA GLU A 916 74.39 -24.41 40.55
C GLU A 916 75.05 -23.97 39.23
N LEU A 917 75.20 -22.66 39.03
CA LEU A 917 76.05 -22.07 38.02
C LEU A 917 77.32 -21.58 38.71
N ASP A 918 78.45 -22.25 38.45
CA ASP A 918 79.76 -21.93 39.02
C ASP A 918 80.65 -21.29 37.94
N SER A 919 81.17 -20.10 38.21
CA SER A 919 82.04 -19.37 37.27
C SER A 919 83.45 -19.96 37.11
N ASP A 920 83.91 -20.85 38.02
CA ASP A 920 85.28 -21.41 38.09
C ASP A 920 86.37 -20.31 37.99
N GLY A 921 86.11 -19.16 38.61
CA GLY A 921 87.02 -18.01 38.68
C GLY A 921 87.05 -17.11 37.44
N SER A 922 86.05 -17.21 36.55
CA SER A 922 85.93 -16.37 35.34
C SER A 922 84.49 -15.91 35.08
N SER A 923 83.74 -16.62 34.24
CA SER A 923 82.35 -16.33 33.97
C SER A 923 81.67 -17.56 33.40
N VAL A 924 80.35 -17.65 33.57
CA VAL A 924 79.51 -18.70 32.99
C VAL A 924 78.16 -18.09 32.60
N THR A 925 77.70 -18.40 31.39
CA THR A 925 76.33 -18.10 30.94
C THR A 925 75.67 -19.39 30.51
N ALA A 926 74.54 -19.72 31.11
CA ALA A 926 73.77 -20.92 30.82
C ALA A 926 72.36 -20.56 30.38
N ARG A 927 71.79 -21.35 29.46
CA ARG A 927 70.41 -21.22 29.00
C ARG A 927 69.62 -22.50 29.27
N SER A 928 68.34 -22.39 29.57
CA SER A 928 67.42 -23.53 29.64
C SER A 928 67.00 -24.01 28.25
N ASP A 929 66.42 -25.20 28.20
CA ASP A 929 65.50 -25.63 27.15
C ASP A 929 64.23 -24.76 27.15
N SER A 930 63.46 -24.84 26.07
CA SER A 930 62.22 -24.07 25.92
C SER A 930 61.08 -24.67 26.71
N PHE A 931 60.25 -23.81 27.31
CA PHE A 931 58.95 -24.15 27.89
C PHE A 931 57.87 -23.27 27.25
N SER A 932 56.63 -23.75 27.21
CA SER A 932 55.51 -23.05 26.58
C SER A 932 54.60 -22.42 27.62
N ILE A 933 54.14 -21.21 27.34
CA ILE A 933 53.04 -20.56 28.06
C ILE A 933 51.81 -20.70 27.15
N SER A 934 50.72 -21.29 27.66
CA SER A 934 49.52 -21.60 26.88
C SER A 934 48.65 -20.39 26.60
N GLU A 935 48.60 -19.42 27.52
CA GLU A 935 47.69 -18.29 27.49
C GLU A 935 48.38 -16.98 27.91
N ASP A 936 47.81 -15.85 27.52
CA ASP A 936 48.36 -14.53 27.82
C ASP A 936 48.21 -14.16 29.31
N GLY A 937 49.08 -13.28 29.82
CA GLY A 937 49.02 -12.80 31.21
C GLY A 937 49.92 -13.56 32.19
N GLY A 938 50.72 -14.53 31.71
CA GLY A 938 51.59 -15.35 32.55
C GLY A 938 52.70 -14.55 33.26
N SER A 939 53.20 -15.07 34.38
CA SER A 939 54.40 -14.56 35.06
C SER A 939 55.24 -15.68 35.65
N ILE A 940 56.55 -15.45 35.80
CA ILE A 940 57.48 -16.48 36.29
C ILE A 940 58.06 -16.05 37.65
N GLY A 941 57.85 -16.87 38.67
CA GLY A 941 58.53 -16.81 39.95
C GLY A 941 59.91 -17.47 39.89
N LEU A 942 60.94 -16.79 40.38
CA LEU A 942 62.32 -17.28 40.47
C LEU A 942 62.81 -17.23 41.91
N GLN A 943 63.09 -18.40 42.49
CA GLN A 943 63.79 -18.52 43.76
C GLN A 943 65.28 -18.81 43.54
N TYR A 944 66.16 -17.98 44.10
CA TYR A 944 67.60 -18.09 43.88
C TYR A 944 68.43 -17.70 45.10
N ALA A 945 69.68 -18.17 45.13
CA ALA A 945 70.71 -17.78 46.07
C ALA A 945 72.04 -17.50 45.34
N VAL A 946 72.86 -16.60 45.87
CA VAL A 946 74.21 -16.35 45.33
C VAL A 946 75.23 -16.52 46.45
N ASP A 947 76.31 -17.27 46.19
CA ASP A 947 77.38 -17.53 47.15
C ASP A 947 78.66 -16.76 46.80
N ASP A 948 79.43 -16.39 47.83
CA ASP A 948 80.71 -15.66 47.79
C ASP A 948 80.67 -14.21 47.22
N TYR A 949 79.64 -13.43 47.60
CA TYR A 949 79.47 -12.00 47.27
C TYR A 949 80.67 -11.10 47.70
N TYR A 950 81.68 -10.95 46.84
CA TYR A 950 82.55 -9.77 46.87
C TYR A 950 81.84 -8.62 46.11
N GLN A 951 82.08 -7.37 46.50
CA GLN A 951 81.27 -6.21 46.05
C GLN A 951 81.31 -5.91 44.54
N ASP A 952 82.01 -6.73 43.74
CA ASP A 952 82.30 -6.46 42.33
C ASP A 952 81.77 -7.56 41.36
N ASP A 953 81.25 -8.70 41.83
CA ASP A 953 80.72 -9.79 40.96
C ASP A 953 79.30 -9.47 40.44
N ASP A 954 78.96 -9.95 39.23
CA ASP A 954 77.68 -9.65 38.56
C ASP A 954 76.88 -10.93 38.27
N PHE A 955 75.60 -10.93 38.61
CA PHE A 955 74.69 -12.06 38.41
C PHE A 955 73.45 -11.56 37.69
N SER A 956 73.23 -11.99 36.46
CA SER A 956 72.12 -11.52 35.64
C SER A 956 71.27 -12.67 35.12
N TRP A 957 70.04 -12.32 34.75
CA TRP A 957 69.10 -13.20 34.09
C TRP A 957 68.49 -12.49 32.89
N SER A 958 68.09 -13.26 31.89
CA SER A 958 67.28 -12.79 30.77
C SER A 958 66.25 -13.85 30.38
N LEU A 959 65.03 -13.39 30.09
CA LEU A 959 63.96 -14.18 29.53
C LEU A 959 63.92 -13.92 28.02
N GLU A 960 63.95 -14.98 27.22
CA GLU A 960 63.88 -14.90 25.76
C GLU A 960 62.60 -15.57 25.26
N LYS A 961 61.94 -14.96 24.26
CA LYS A 961 60.77 -15.52 23.55
C LYS A 961 61.20 -15.98 22.15
N LEU A 962 60.67 -17.12 21.69
CA LEU A 962 60.83 -17.57 20.32
C LEU A 962 59.81 -16.89 19.42
N SER A 963 60.28 -16.12 18.43
CA SER A 963 59.44 -15.51 17.40
C SER A 963 60.06 -15.72 16.02
N GLU A 964 59.27 -16.20 15.06
CA GLU A 964 59.70 -16.48 13.67
C GLU A 964 60.98 -17.35 13.55
N GLY A 965 61.18 -18.28 14.50
CA GLY A 965 62.34 -19.18 14.53
C GLY A 965 63.63 -18.55 15.09
N SER A 966 63.58 -17.33 15.62
CA SER A 966 64.68 -16.68 16.33
C SER A 966 64.31 -16.38 17.77
N TRP A 967 65.26 -16.57 18.69
CA TRP A 967 65.11 -16.18 20.08
C TRP A 967 65.47 -14.71 20.26
N SER A 968 64.60 -13.95 20.93
CA SER A 968 64.84 -12.56 21.29
C SER A 968 64.60 -12.34 22.78
N GLU A 969 65.50 -11.59 23.42
CA GLU A 969 65.33 -11.14 24.80
C GLU A 969 64.09 -10.25 24.91
N VAL A 970 63.18 -10.63 25.82
CA VAL A 970 61.97 -9.87 26.14
C VAL A 970 62.08 -9.15 27.48
N GLU A 971 62.87 -9.69 28.41
CA GLU A 971 63.16 -9.05 29.69
C GLU A 971 64.52 -9.51 30.22
N ASN A 972 65.22 -8.66 30.99
CA ASN A 972 66.45 -9.01 31.69
C ASN A 972 66.56 -8.27 33.02
N GLY A 973 67.42 -8.75 33.91
CA GLY A 973 67.66 -8.10 35.19
C GLY A 973 68.88 -8.63 35.94
N GLN A 974 69.11 -8.01 37.11
CA GLN A 974 70.25 -8.30 37.99
C GLN A 974 69.78 -8.98 39.29
N LEU A 975 70.62 -9.89 39.80
CA LEU A 975 70.44 -10.69 41.02
C LEU A 975 71.49 -10.23 42.04
N ASN A 976 71.08 -9.59 43.14
CA ASN A 976 72.00 -8.88 44.02
C ASN A 976 71.80 -9.17 45.52
N SER A 977 71.15 -10.31 45.84
CA SER A 977 70.83 -10.70 47.22
C SER A 977 71.22 -12.15 47.47
N TRP A 978 71.79 -12.40 48.65
CA TRP A 978 72.28 -13.71 49.11
C TRP A 978 71.25 -14.83 48.98
N GLN A 979 69.98 -14.55 49.29
CA GLN A 979 68.81 -15.41 48.99
C GLN A 979 67.62 -14.50 48.67
N SER A 980 66.85 -14.81 47.64
CA SER A 980 65.68 -14.00 47.25
C SER A 980 64.64 -14.77 46.43
N TYR A 981 63.47 -14.16 46.32
CA TYR A 981 62.42 -14.54 45.38
C TYR A 981 62.14 -13.33 44.48
N ARG A 982 61.96 -13.56 43.18
CA ARG A 982 61.68 -12.52 42.20
C ARG A 982 60.64 -13.01 41.20
N THR A 983 59.58 -12.25 41.02
CA THR A 983 58.70 -12.39 39.86
C THR A 983 59.30 -11.65 38.67
N ILE A 984 59.32 -12.31 37.50
CA ILE A 984 59.77 -11.79 36.22
C ILE A 984 58.68 -12.02 35.17
N GLY A 985 58.71 -11.27 34.07
CA GLY A 985 57.73 -11.40 33.00
C GLY A 985 56.33 -11.11 33.50
N SER A 986 56.05 -9.91 34.01
CA SER A 986 54.66 -9.56 34.30
C SER A 986 53.91 -9.39 32.99
N ASP A 987 52.86 -10.19 32.74
CA ASP A 987 52.00 -10.14 31.55
C ASP A 987 52.63 -10.77 30.28
N LEU A 988 53.18 -11.99 30.42
CA LEU A 988 53.73 -12.74 29.29
C LEU A 988 52.60 -13.28 28.40
N GLY A 989 52.67 -12.98 27.11
CA GLY A 989 51.78 -13.57 26.12
C GLY A 989 52.13 -15.03 25.80
N ALA A 990 51.17 -15.81 25.28
CA ALA A 990 51.32 -17.19 24.86
C ALA A 990 52.51 -17.39 23.89
N GLY A 991 53.16 -18.55 23.99
CA GLY A 991 54.28 -18.95 23.14
C GLY A 991 55.43 -19.61 23.90
N ASP A 992 56.53 -19.86 23.18
CA ASP A 992 57.69 -20.56 23.72
C ASP A 992 58.73 -19.59 24.29
N TYR A 993 59.16 -19.86 25.53
CA TYR A 993 60.11 -19.07 26.29
C TYR A 993 61.30 -19.91 26.75
N ARG A 994 62.41 -19.26 27.06
CA ARG A 994 63.54 -19.87 27.77
C ARG A 994 64.23 -18.87 28.68
N LEU A 995 64.89 -19.39 29.72
CA LEU A 995 65.65 -18.60 30.67
C LEU A 995 67.14 -18.67 30.36
N VAL A 996 67.83 -17.54 30.55
CA VAL A 996 69.29 -17.45 30.46
C VAL A 996 69.80 -16.80 31.73
N PHE A 997 70.79 -17.40 32.36
CA PHE A 997 71.45 -16.84 33.54
C PHE A 997 72.94 -16.67 33.27
N SER A 998 73.51 -15.57 33.75
CA SER A 998 74.93 -15.27 33.59
C SER A 998 75.56 -14.87 34.93
N VAL A 999 76.73 -15.43 35.21
CA VAL A 999 77.55 -15.15 36.38
C VAL A 999 78.90 -14.64 35.89
N GLU A 1000 79.28 -13.43 36.26
CA GLU A 1000 80.58 -12.83 36.00
C GLU A 1000 81.36 -12.65 37.31
N ASP A 1001 82.50 -13.33 37.42
CA ASP A 1001 83.41 -13.22 38.56
C ASP A 1001 84.46 -12.13 38.29
N ASN A 1002 84.37 -11.06 39.09
CA ASN A 1002 85.27 -9.92 39.02
C ASN A 1002 86.25 -9.89 40.21
N SER A 1003 86.29 -10.94 41.02
CA SER A 1003 87.12 -11.05 42.21
C SER A 1003 88.58 -11.34 41.88
N TRP A 1004 89.52 -10.59 42.48
CA TRP A 1004 90.97 -10.85 42.34
C TRP A 1004 91.42 -12.00 43.28
N GLY A 1005 91.18 -13.27 42.93
CA GLY A 1005 91.43 -14.37 43.88
C GLY A 1005 91.29 -15.82 43.39
N TRP A 1006 91.23 -16.75 44.35
CA TRP A 1006 90.98 -18.21 44.21
C TRP A 1006 89.55 -18.56 44.73
N SER A 1007 88.62 -17.62 44.60
CA SER A 1007 87.22 -17.76 45.01
C SER A 1007 86.37 -17.65 43.75
N ASP A 1008 85.35 -18.47 43.64
CA ASP A 1008 84.50 -18.59 42.45
C ASP A 1008 83.11 -18.03 42.78
N ALA A 1009 82.54 -17.20 41.91
CA ALA A 1009 81.16 -16.73 42.04
C ALA A 1009 80.15 -17.81 41.64
N LYS A 1010 79.13 -18.06 42.47
CA LYS A 1010 78.11 -19.12 42.28
C LYS A 1010 76.68 -18.60 42.37
N LEU A 1011 75.81 -19.04 41.45
CA LEU A 1011 74.37 -18.82 41.49
C LEU A 1011 73.65 -20.17 41.67
N GLU A 1012 72.82 -20.27 42.70
CA GLU A 1012 71.96 -21.42 42.98
C GLU A 1012 70.51 -21.08 42.60
N LEU A 1013 69.88 -21.87 41.74
CA LEU A 1013 68.47 -21.76 41.36
C LEU A 1013 67.67 -22.87 42.03
N HIS A 1014 66.59 -22.50 42.73
CA HIS A 1014 65.69 -23.42 43.44
C HIS A 1014 64.38 -23.59 42.66
N ASP A 1015 63.29 -23.01 43.12
CA ASP A 1015 61.98 -23.17 42.50
C ASP A 1015 61.75 -22.12 41.42
N ILE A 1016 61.28 -22.57 40.26
CA ILE A 1016 60.83 -21.77 39.12
C ILE A 1016 59.37 -22.12 38.85
N GLU A 1017 58.47 -21.17 39.03
CA GLU A 1017 57.01 -21.36 38.92
C GLU A 1017 56.42 -20.43 37.87
N LEU A 1018 55.51 -20.93 37.04
CA LEU A 1018 54.69 -20.15 36.10
C LEU A 1018 53.30 -19.94 36.71
N SER A 1019 52.87 -18.70 36.85
CA SER A 1019 51.52 -18.33 37.29
C SER A 1019 50.76 -17.71 36.14
N ILE A 1020 49.58 -18.25 35.81
CA ILE A 1020 48.66 -17.72 34.78
C ILE A 1020 47.38 -17.25 35.48
N PRO A 1021 46.90 -16.01 35.27
CA PRO A 1021 45.64 -15.53 35.84
C PRO A 1021 44.43 -16.22 35.20
N ASP A 1022 43.45 -16.59 36.01
CA ASP A 1022 42.22 -17.20 35.52
C ASP A 1022 41.32 -16.11 34.93
N ARG A 1023 41.19 -16.12 33.59
CA ARG A 1023 40.44 -15.14 32.81
C ARG A 1023 39.48 -15.81 31.86
N VAL A 1024 38.41 -15.11 31.51
CA VAL A 1024 37.48 -15.50 30.44
C VAL A 1024 37.39 -14.33 29.48
N THR A 1025 37.47 -14.60 28.18
CA THR A 1025 37.38 -13.58 27.12
C THR A 1025 36.43 -14.07 26.04
N GLY A 1026 35.55 -13.19 25.59
CA GLY A 1026 34.55 -13.47 24.57
C GLY A 1026 34.12 -12.19 23.88
N ASP A 1027 33.43 -12.36 22.75
CA ASP A 1027 32.79 -11.26 22.03
C ASP A 1027 31.61 -10.73 22.85
N ILE A 1028 31.28 -9.45 22.66
CA ILE A 1028 30.21 -8.78 23.41
C ILE A 1028 29.23 -8.05 22.49
N GLY A 1029 27.94 -8.20 22.75
CA GLY A 1029 26.83 -7.46 22.13
C GLY A 1029 26.29 -6.34 23.00
N GLN A 1030 25.10 -5.85 22.66
CA GLN A 1030 24.39 -4.80 23.38
C GLN A 1030 23.12 -5.33 24.07
N PRO A 1031 23.24 -5.87 25.29
CA PRO A 1031 22.08 -6.41 25.99
C PRO A 1031 21.13 -5.28 26.42
N SER A 1032 19.84 -5.59 26.46
CA SER A 1032 18.80 -4.69 26.97
C SER A 1032 18.47 -5.03 28.43
N VAL A 1033 18.20 -4.04 29.26
CA VAL A 1033 17.68 -4.25 30.62
C VAL A 1033 16.28 -3.67 30.69
N ILE A 1034 15.29 -4.53 30.91
CA ILE A 1034 13.89 -4.13 30.99
C ILE A 1034 13.44 -4.05 32.45
N MET A 1035 12.66 -3.03 32.74
CA MET A 1035 12.09 -2.72 34.04
C MET A 1035 10.56 -2.86 34.04
N SER A 1036 9.94 -2.95 32.86
CA SER A 1036 8.49 -3.14 32.66
C SER A 1036 8.18 -3.93 31.38
N ALA A 1037 6.97 -4.52 31.32
CA ALA A 1037 6.49 -5.23 30.14
C ALA A 1037 6.26 -4.33 28.91
N GLU A 1038 6.19 -3.00 29.08
CA GLU A 1038 6.03 -2.03 27.98
C GLU A 1038 7.35 -1.79 27.23
N GLU A 1039 8.51 -2.10 27.82
CA GLU A 1039 9.83 -1.86 27.21
C GLU A 1039 10.25 -2.97 26.23
N LEU A 1040 9.41 -4.01 26.04
CA LEU A 1040 9.63 -5.11 25.09
C LEU A 1040 8.94 -4.89 23.73
N ASP A 1041 8.24 -3.77 23.53
CA ASP A 1041 7.38 -3.52 22.35
C ASP A 1041 8.14 -3.41 21.01
N ASN A 1042 9.46 -3.18 21.02
CA ASN A 1042 10.24 -2.81 19.82
C ASN A 1042 10.91 -4.00 19.11
N VAL A 1043 10.36 -5.21 19.21
CA VAL A 1043 11.16 -6.42 18.97
C VAL A 1043 10.66 -7.29 17.79
N LEU A 1044 9.51 -6.96 17.20
CA LEU A 1044 9.04 -7.54 15.93
C LEU A 1044 8.37 -6.43 15.11
N GLU A 1045 9.01 -6.00 14.04
CA GLU A 1045 8.35 -5.18 13.01
C GLU A 1045 7.54 -6.15 12.13
N GLY A 1046 6.22 -5.95 12.06
CA GLY A 1046 5.32 -6.71 11.16
C GLY A 1046 5.54 -6.34 9.69
N GLY A 1047 4.82 -6.99 8.78
CA GLY A 1047 4.84 -6.65 7.36
C GLY A 1047 4.49 -5.17 7.15
N SER A 1048 5.13 -4.51 6.18
CA SER A 1048 4.81 -3.11 5.85
C SER A 1048 3.71 -3.05 4.80
N THR A 1049 2.64 -2.33 5.13
CA THR A 1049 1.71 -1.74 4.18
C THR A 1049 2.32 -0.43 3.68
N GLU A 1050 2.61 -0.34 2.39
CA GLU A 1050 3.01 0.90 1.73
C GLU A 1050 1.84 1.38 0.89
N GLU A 1051 1.23 2.49 1.26
CA GLU A 1051 0.27 3.19 0.41
C GLU A 1051 1.08 3.83 -0.73
N VAL A 1052 0.94 3.31 -1.95
CA VAL A 1052 1.52 3.89 -3.17
C VAL A 1052 0.43 4.59 -3.96
N PRO A 1053 0.71 5.69 -4.67
CA PRO A 1053 -0.28 6.32 -5.55
C PRO A 1053 -0.80 5.33 -6.62
N VAL A 1054 -2.05 5.51 -7.03
CA VAL A 1054 -2.72 4.71 -8.08
C VAL A 1054 -2.18 5.13 -9.45
N ASP A 1055 -1.97 4.16 -10.35
CA ASP A 1055 -1.59 4.45 -11.73
C ASP A 1055 -2.71 5.25 -12.42
N VAL A 1056 -2.32 6.33 -13.11
CA VAL A 1056 -3.17 7.27 -13.87
C VAL A 1056 -2.97 7.09 -15.39
N GLY A 1057 -3.89 7.61 -16.22
CA GLY A 1057 -3.98 7.27 -17.65
C GLY A 1057 -3.84 8.45 -18.61
N ASP A 1058 -3.60 8.17 -19.90
CA ASP A 1058 -3.52 9.22 -20.96
C ASP A 1058 -4.86 9.96 -21.18
N ASP A 1059 -4.87 11.30 -21.13
CA ASP A 1059 -6.09 12.12 -21.21
C ASP A 1059 -6.16 13.10 -22.40
N GLU A 1060 -7.39 13.47 -22.78
CA GLU A 1060 -7.66 14.50 -23.80
C GLU A 1060 -8.65 15.54 -23.24
N LEU A 1061 -8.15 16.75 -22.94
CA LEU A 1061 -8.89 17.84 -22.27
C LEU A 1061 -9.02 19.07 -23.19
N ILE A 1062 -10.22 19.65 -23.26
CA ILE A 1062 -10.56 20.79 -24.13
C ILE A 1062 -11.32 21.87 -23.33
N GLY A 1063 -10.71 23.05 -23.15
CA GLY A 1063 -11.25 24.15 -22.31
C GLY A 1063 -12.25 25.10 -23.00
N GLY A 1064 -12.21 25.22 -24.33
CA GLY A 1064 -13.20 26.03 -25.04
C GLY A 1064 -12.92 27.55 -24.98
N ASP A 1065 -13.93 28.38 -24.68
CA ASP A 1065 -13.80 29.85 -24.68
C ASP A 1065 -13.76 30.41 -23.24
N GLY A 1066 -12.70 31.12 -22.85
CA GLY A 1066 -12.54 31.84 -21.57
C GLY A 1066 -11.23 31.49 -20.86
N ASP A 1067 -10.94 32.03 -19.66
CA ASP A 1067 -9.62 31.85 -19.01
C ASP A 1067 -9.60 30.53 -18.20
N ASP A 1068 -9.09 29.44 -18.76
CA ASP A 1068 -9.22 28.07 -18.21
C ASP A 1068 -7.98 27.56 -17.46
N ILE A 1069 -8.19 26.54 -16.61
CA ILE A 1069 -7.11 25.78 -15.96
C ILE A 1069 -7.28 24.27 -16.22
N LEU A 1070 -6.33 23.69 -16.95
CA LEU A 1070 -6.35 22.27 -17.29
C LEU A 1070 -5.21 21.53 -16.57
N PHE A 1071 -5.54 20.44 -15.90
CA PHE A 1071 -4.59 19.47 -15.33
C PHE A 1071 -4.71 18.16 -16.08
N GLY A 1072 -3.68 17.78 -16.84
CA GLY A 1072 -3.61 16.52 -17.59
C GLY A 1072 -3.72 15.33 -16.65
N ASP A 1073 -2.87 15.30 -15.63
CA ASP A 1073 -2.92 14.29 -14.58
C ASP A 1073 -3.68 14.74 -13.31
N THR A 1074 -3.64 13.88 -12.28
CA THR A 1074 -4.17 14.17 -10.93
C THR A 1074 -3.59 15.44 -10.27
N VAL A 1075 -4.48 16.17 -9.61
CA VAL A 1075 -4.11 17.24 -8.66
C VAL A 1075 -3.70 16.65 -7.30
N GLU A 1076 -2.76 17.30 -6.60
CA GLU A 1076 -2.28 16.80 -5.31
C GLU A 1076 -2.14 17.90 -4.25
N HIS A 1077 -2.80 17.72 -3.10
CA HIS A 1077 -2.70 18.67 -2.00
C HIS A 1077 -1.42 18.43 -1.17
N PRO A 1078 -0.57 19.45 -0.91
CA PRO A 1078 0.72 19.28 -0.23
C PRO A 1078 0.69 18.68 1.19
N ASP A 1079 -0.44 18.79 1.89
CA ASP A 1079 -0.64 18.19 3.22
C ASP A 1079 -1.33 16.81 3.17
N HIS A 1080 -1.76 16.35 1.99
CA HIS A 1080 -2.46 15.08 1.73
C HIS A 1080 -1.80 14.31 0.57
N GLU A 1081 -0.47 14.14 0.65
CA GLU A 1081 0.31 13.45 -0.38
C GLU A 1081 -0.26 12.04 -0.68
N GLY A 1082 -0.42 11.74 -1.96
CA GLY A 1082 -0.92 10.51 -2.57
C GLY A 1082 -2.44 10.40 -2.63
N GLU A 1083 -3.21 11.36 -2.10
CA GLU A 1083 -4.68 11.25 -2.03
C GLU A 1083 -5.40 11.82 -3.26
N GLY A 1084 -4.64 12.41 -4.20
CA GLY A 1084 -5.18 12.98 -5.43
C GLY A 1084 -6.22 14.07 -5.17
N PHE A 1085 -7.27 14.07 -5.99
CA PHE A 1085 -8.43 14.95 -5.87
C PHE A 1085 -9.16 14.81 -4.52
N GLN A 1086 -9.21 13.59 -3.95
CA GLN A 1086 -9.86 13.35 -2.65
C GLN A 1086 -9.20 14.14 -1.52
N GLY A 1087 -7.88 14.36 -1.57
CA GLY A 1087 -7.18 15.18 -0.58
C GLY A 1087 -7.64 16.63 -0.55
N ILE A 1088 -8.15 17.15 -1.67
CA ILE A 1088 -8.73 18.50 -1.77
C ILE A 1088 -10.11 18.53 -1.10
N LEU A 1089 -10.95 17.53 -1.37
CA LEU A 1089 -12.27 17.40 -0.77
C LEU A 1089 -12.17 17.27 0.76
N ASP A 1090 -11.23 16.45 1.26
CA ASP A 1090 -10.99 16.23 2.68
C ASP A 1090 -10.53 17.51 3.40
N GLU A 1091 -9.67 18.31 2.76
CA GLU A 1091 -9.24 19.60 3.30
C GLU A 1091 -10.40 20.59 3.39
N LEU A 1092 -11.20 20.71 2.32
CA LEU A 1092 -12.36 21.59 2.29
C LEU A 1092 -13.44 21.16 3.29
N GLU A 1093 -13.73 19.85 3.40
CA GLU A 1093 -14.65 19.33 4.40
C GLU A 1093 -14.15 19.60 5.83
N ALA A 1094 -12.84 19.44 6.08
CA ALA A 1094 -12.26 19.76 7.38
C ALA A 1094 -12.40 21.25 7.74
N GLN A 1095 -12.34 22.15 6.74
CA GLN A 1095 -12.53 23.59 6.91
C GLN A 1095 -14.00 23.98 7.11
N ASN A 1096 -14.91 23.39 6.31
CA ASN A 1096 -16.33 23.75 6.26
C ASN A 1096 -17.18 23.00 7.29
N GLY A 1097 -16.73 21.82 7.72
CA GLY A 1097 -17.44 20.91 8.62
C GLY A 1097 -18.63 20.20 7.98
N GLN A 1098 -18.69 20.20 6.65
CA GLN A 1098 -19.63 19.54 5.74
C GLN A 1098 -18.91 19.38 4.38
N ALA A 1099 -19.36 18.44 3.54
CA ALA A 1099 -18.84 18.25 2.19
C ALA A 1099 -18.88 19.58 1.39
N PRO A 1100 -17.82 19.90 0.62
CA PRO A 1100 -17.77 21.09 -0.21
C PRO A 1100 -18.74 21.00 -1.38
N THR A 1101 -19.20 22.15 -1.87
CA THR A 1101 -19.94 22.23 -3.16
C THR A 1101 -18.98 22.38 -4.33
N ASP A 1102 -19.40 22.08 -5.55
CA ASP A 1102 -18.53 22.20 -6.74
C ASP A 1102 -18.01 23.62 -6.92
N ASP A 1103 -18.84 24.65 -6.70
CA ASP A 1103 -18.40 26.06 -6.65
C ASP A 1103 -17.24 26.31 -5.66
N GLU A 1104 -17.27 25.64 -4.49
CA GLU A 1104 -16.24 25.79 -3.47
C GLU A 1104 -14.94 25.08 -3.89
N VAL A 1105 -15.06 23.94 -4.57
CA VAL A 1105 -13.92 23.19 -5.12
C VAL A 1105 -13.32 23.94 -6.31
N LEU A 1106 -14.13 24.38 -7.27
CA LEU A 1106 -13.74 25.18 -8.43
C LEU A 1106 -12.98 26.43 -7.99
N THR A 1107 -13.56 27.22 -7.08
CA THR A 1107 -12.89 28.41 -6.52
C THR A 1107 -11.57 28.04 -5.84
N PHE A 1108 -11.52 26.91 -5.13
CA PHE A 1108 -10.30 26.47 -4.46
C PHE A 1108 -9.21 26.08 -5.47
N LEU A 1109 -9.54 25.36 -6.53
CA LEU A 1109 -8.61 24.99 -7.60
C LEU A 1109 -8.08 26.25 -8.31
N GLN A 1110 -8.97 27.17 -8.70
CA GLN A 1110 -8.61 28.46 -9.30
C GLN A 1110 -7.71 29.31 -8.39
N ASP A 1111 -7.93 29.33 -7.07
CA ASP A 1111 -7.11 30.12 -6.15
C ASP A 1111 -5.76 29.45 -5.80
N ASN A 1112 -5.62 28.13 -5.97
CA ASN A 1112 -4.49 27.35 -5.44
C ASN A 1112 -3.74 26.48 -6.47
N HIS A 1113 -4.11 26.52 -7.76
CA HIS A 1113 -3.57 25.67 -8.82
C HIS A 1113 -2.03 25.53 -8.81
N GLU A 1114 -1.28 26.62 -8.59
CA GLU A 1114 0.19 26.60 -8.56
C GLU A 1114 0.77 25.65 -7.49
N SER A 1115 0.02 25.39 -6.42
CA SER A 1115 0.45 24.52 -5.32
C SER A 1115 -0.08 23.08 -5.42
N LEU A 1116 -1.00 22.84 -6.35
CA LEU A 1116 -1.68 21.56 -6.55
C LEU A 1116 -1.07 20.73 -7.68
N HIS A 1117 -0.40 21.39 -8.63
CA HIS A 1117 0.48 20.71 -9.58
C HIS A 1117 1.78 20.31 -8.88
N VAL A 1118 1.83 19.07 -8.38
CA VAL A 1118 3.03 18.44 -7.80
C VAL A 1118 3.55 17.41 -8.80
N PRO A 1119 4.83 17.45 -9.20
CA PRO A 1119 5.37 16.43 -10.11
C PRO A 1119 5.39 15.06 -9.42
N ALA A 1120 4.42 14.22 -9.73
CA ALA A 1120 4.40 12.80 -9.36
C ALA A 1120 5.15 11.98 -10.42
N ASP A 1121 5.74 10.84 -10.05
CA ASP A 1121 6.45 9.95 -10.98
C ASP A 1121 5.47 9.11 -11.86
N GLN A 1122 4.17 9.38 -11.77
CA GLN A 1122 3.06 8.61 -12.35
C GLN A 1122 2.17 9.61 -13.11
N GLY A 1123 2.00 9.39 -14.42
CA GLY A 1123 1.18 10.22 -15.31
C GLY A 1123 0.94 9.55 -16.67
N GLY A 1124 -0.06 10.06 -17.41
CA GLY A 1124 -0.44 9.68 -18.77
C GLY A 1124 0.27 10.51 -19.84
N ASP A 1125 0.29 10.06 -21.11
CA ASP A 1125 0.70 10.90 -22.25
C ASP A 1125 -0.49 11.78 -22.71
N ASP A 1126 -0.58 13.01 -22.22
CA ASP A 1126 -1.82 13.81 -22.32
C ASP A 1126 -1.89 14.74 -23.54
N THR A 1127 -3.11 15.11 -23.92
CA THR A 1127 -3.39 16.13 -24.95
C THR A 1127 -4.32 17.20 -24.37
N LEU A 1128 -3.80 18.43 -24.24
CA LEU A 1128 -4.51 19.55 -23.64
C LEU A 1128 -4.70 20.67 -24.66
N ASP A 1129 -5.93 21.12 -24.86
CA ASP A 1129 -6.29 22.25 -25.73
C ASP A 1129 -7.17 23.24 -24.97
N ALA A 1130 -6.59 24.35 -24.53
CA ALA A 1130 -7.34 25.32 -23.72
C ALA A 1130 -8.27 26.22 -24.55
N GLY A 1131 -8.14 26.26 -25.87
CA GLY A 1131 -9.05 27.04 -26.71
C GLY A 1131 -8.77 28.54 -26.73
N ALA A 1132 -9.66 29.40 -26.24
CA ALA A 1132 -9.53 30.86 -26.40
C ALA A 1132 -9.61 31.59 -25.06
N GLY A 1133 -8.47 31.98 -24.49
CA GLY A 1133 -8.42 32.62 -23.19
C GLY A 1133 -7.03 33.09 -22.82
N ASN A 1134 -6.81 33.43 -21.55
CA ASN A 1134 -5.46 33.47 -21.00
C ASN A 1134 -5.34 32.27 -20.05
N ASP A 1135 -4.85 31.17 -20.60
CA ASP A 1135 -5.08 29.85 -20.00
C ASP A 1135 -3.88 29.34 -19.23
N ILE A 1136 -4.11 28.35 -18.38
CA ILE A 1136 -3.07 27.69 -17.59
C ILE A 1136 -3.16 26.19 -17.79
N LEU A 1137 -2.13 25.60 -18.40
CA LEU A 1137 -2.10 24.17 -18.72
C LEU A 1137 -0.98 23.48 -17.95
N TYR A 1138 -1.31 22.42 -17.24
CA TYR A 1138 -0.38 21.49 -16.59
C TYR A 1138 -0.47 20.14 -17.29
N GLY A 1139 0.58 19.74 -18.03
CA GLY A 1139 0.71 18.40 -18.60
C GLY A 1139 0.76 17.36 -17.50
N GLY A 1140 1.87 17.31 -16.78
CA GLY A 1140 2.00 16.44 -15.62
C GLY A 1140 3.22 15.54 -15.78
N ALA A 1141 3.03 14.23 -15.83
CA ALA A 1141 4.08 13.24 -15.96
C ALA A 1141 3.84 12.33 -17.15
N GLY A 1142 4.11 12.82 -18.35
CA GLY A 1142 3.94 12.06 -19.58
C GLY A 1142 4.79 12.62 -20.70
N ASN A 1143 4.50 12.22 -21.93
CA ASN A 1143 4.95 12.98 -23.09
C ASN A 1143 3.76 13.76 -23.65
N ASP A 1144 3.56 14.94 -23.09
CA ASP A 1144 2.29 15.64 -23.24
C ASP A 1144 2.29 16.52 -24.49
N THR A 1145 1.11 16.84 -25.00
CA THR A 1145 0.90 17.79 -26.10
C THR A 1145 -0.02 18.90 -25.65
N LEU A 1146 0.52 20.12 -25.55
CA LEU A 1146 -0.18 21.28 -25.01
C LEU A 1146 -0.42 22.32 -26.10
N TYR A 1147 -1.69 22.70 -26.28
CA TYR A 1147 -2.16 23.79 -27.12
C TYR A 1147 -2.75 24.87 -26.21
N GLY A 1148 -2.03 25.99 -26.07
CA GLY A 1148 -2.54 27.14 -25.32
C GLY A 1148 -3.70 27.84 -26.02
N GLY A 1149 -3.74 27.75 -27.35
CA GLY A 1149 -4.80 28.36 -28.15
C GLY A 1149 -4.65 29.87 -28.25
N ALA A 1150 -5.76 30.60 -28.28
CA ALA A 1150 -5.79 32.03 -28.59
C ALA A 1150 -5.80 32.92 -27.34
N GLY A 1151 -4.62 33.39 -26.91
CA GLY A 1151 -4.50 34.53 -26.01
C GLY A 1151 -3.13 34.66 -25.37
N ASN A 1152 -3.03 34.63 -24.05
CA ASN A 1152 -1.72 34.70 -23.37
C ASN A 1152 -1.62 33.59 -22.34
N ASP A 1153 -0.97 32.49 -22.72
CA ASP A 1153 -1.12 31.25 -21.97
C ASP A 1153 0.15 30.87 -21.20
N ASP A 1154 -0.04 30.27 -20.03
CA ASP A 1154 1.03 29.73 -19.20
C ASP A 1154 1.05 28.20 -19.30
N LEU A 1155 2.06 27.66 -19.98
CA LEU A 1155 2.17 26.23 -20.30
C LEU A 1155 3.25 25.55 -19.45
N TYR A 1156 2.86 24.50 -18.73
CA TYR A 1156 3.75 23.65 -17.92
C TYR A 1156 3.72 22.23 -18.49
N GLY A 1157 4.84 21.75 -19.05
CA GLY A 1157 4.91 20.37 -19.56
C GLY A 1157 5.04 19.34 -18.45
N GLY A 1158 5.85 19.65 -17.44
CA GLY A 1158 6.10 18.76 -16.32
C GLY A 1158 7.24 17.76 -16.58
N LEU A 1159 7.02 16.48 -16.26
CA LEU A 1159 7.99 15.41 -16.42
C LEU A 1159 7.77 14.67 -17.73
N GLY A 1160 8.77 14.71 -18.61
CA GLY A 1160 8.84 13.84 -19.77
C GLY A 1160 9.29 14.61 -20.99
N ALA A 1161 8.74 14.30 -22.17
CA ALA A 1161 9.21 14.87 -23.43
C ALA A 1161 8.08 15.57 -24.21
N ASP A 1162 7.74 16.75 -23.72
CA ASP A 1162 6.49 17.42 -24.06
C ASP A 1162 6.57 18.17 -25.39
N THR A 1163 5.41 18.44 -25.97
CA THR A 1163 5.25 19.19 -27.21
C THR A 1163 4.29 20.34 -26.99
N PHE A 1164 4.83 21.56 -26.95
CA PHE A 1164 4.04 22.79 -26.96
C PHE A 1164 3.77 23.16 -28.41
N ALA A 1165 2.50 23.23 -28.80
CA ALA A 1165 2.08 23.40 -30.18
C ALA A 1165 1.17 24.62 -30.33
N TRP A 1166 1.30 25.29 -31.48
CA TRP A 1166 0.48 26.42 -31.86
C TRP A 1166 -0.17 26.14 -33.21
N GLU A 1167 -1.48 26.29 -33.28
CA GLU A 1167 -2.29 26.17 -34.47
C GLU A 1167 -2.46 27.51 -35.20
N LEU A 1168 -3.05 27.48 -36.40
CA LEU A 1168 -3.38 28.70 -37.13
C LEU A 1168 -4.69 29.29 -36.59
N GLY A 1169 -4.62 30.47 -35.99
CA GLY A 1169 -5.75 31.11 -35.33
C GLY A 1169 -5.39 31.60 -33.93
N ASP A 1170 -4.42 30.94 -33.30
CA ASP A 1170 -3.87 31.24 -31.98
C ASP A 1170 -3.16 32.60 -31.97
N GLU A 1171 -2.60 33.01 -33.12
CA GLU A 1171 -1.87 34.26 -33.19
C GLU A 1171 -2.75 35.50 -33.00
N GLY A 1172 -2.21 36.47 -32.26
CA GLY A 1172 -2.83 37.78 -32.11
C GLY A 1172 -2.69 38.65 -33.36
N THR A 1173 -2.50 39.96 -33.16
CA THR A 1173 -2.28 40.91 -34.24
C THR A 1173 -0.95 41.64 -34.09
N GLU A 1174 -0.40 42.21 -35.18
CA GLU A 1174 0.84 42.99 -35.11
C GLU A 1174 0.83 44.15 -34.06
N ASN A 1175 -0.35 44.61 -33.61
CA ASN A 1175 -0.45 45.67 -32.60
C ASN A 1175 -0.76 45.15 -31.19
N GLU A 1176 -1.27 43.93 -31.09
CA GLU A 1176 -1.68 43.22 -29.87
C GLU A 1176 -1.34 41.74 -30.12
N PRO A 1177 -0.05 41.37 -30.13
CA PRO A 1177 0.36 39.98 -30.30
C PRO A 1177 -0.07 39.17 -29.09
N ALA A 1178 -0.33 37.89 -29.31
CA ALA A 1178 -0.47 36.91 -28.23
C ALA A 1178 0.91 36.66 -27.59
N GLU A 1179 0.94 36.51 -26.26
CA GLU A 1179 2.15 36.42 -25.45
C GLU A 1179 2.11 35.19 -24.52
N ASP A 1180 2.59 34.04 -25.00
CA ASP A 1180 2.58 32.81 -24.20
C ASP A 1180 3.91 32.60 -23.49
N THR A 1181 3.86 31.84 -22.41
CA THR A 1181 5.01 31.48 -21.60
C THR A 1181 5.05 29.98 -21.38
N VAL A 1182 6.07 29.33 -21.91
CA VAL A 1182 6.44 27.97 -21.51
C VAL A 1182 7.31 28.06 -20.26
N LYS A 1183 6.84 27.49 -19.15
CA LYS A 1183 7.38 27.75 -17.82
C LYS A 1183 8.57 26.87 -17.45
N ASP A 1184 8.68 25.69 -18.04
CA ASP A 1184 9.62 24.64 -17.63
C ASP A 1184 10.39 23.97 -18.77
N PHE A 1185 10.45 24.61 -19.94
CA PHE A 1185 11.08 24.08 -21.16
C PHE A 1185 12.47 23.43 -20.94
N ASN A 1186 12.53 22.11 -21.05
CA ASN A 1186 13.73 21.30 -20.86
C ASN A 1186 14.41 20.96 -22.19
N ALA A 1187 15.47 21.72 -22.48
CA ALA A 1187 16.26 21.50 -23.69
C ALA A 1187 17.27 20.31 -23.63
N SER A 1188 17.26 19.43 -22.61
CA SER A 1188 18.34 18.48 -22.34
C SER A 1188 17.98 16.99 -22.37
N GLY A 1189 18.00 16.37 -23.57
CA GLY A 1189 17.94 14.92 -23.75
C GLY A 1189 17.91 14.57 -25.24
N GLU A 1190 18.80 13.70 -25.76
CA GLU A 1190 18.81 13.37 -27.20
C GLU A 1190 17.57 12.56 -27.65
N ASP A 1191 16.72 12.09 -26.71
CA ASP A 1191 15.46 11.36 -26.96
C ASP A 1191 14.33 11.71 -25.95
N GLU A 1192 14.51 12.69 -25.04
CA GLU A 1192 13.61 13.03 -23.90
C GLU A 1192 13.60 14.55 -23.61
N GLY A 1193 13.56 15.39 -24.65
CA GLY A 1193 13.55 16.85 -24.47
C GLY A 1193 12.37 17.49 -25.17
N ASP A 1194 11.92 18.59 -24.62
CA ASP A 1194 10.69 19.27 -25.01
C ASP A 1194 10.83 19.86 -26.41
N LYS A 1195 9.68 20.03 -27.06
CA LYS A 1195 9.58 20.52 -28.43
C LYS A 1195 8.59 21.66 -28.52
N LEU A 1196 8.91 22.60 -29.39
CA LEU A 1196 8.00 23.64 -29.85
C LEU A 1196 7.57 23.31 -31.29
N ASP A 1197 6.27 23.23 -31.53
CA ASP A 1197 5.70 23.07 -32.87
C ASP A 1197 5.05 24.37 -33.35
N LEU A 1198 5.75 25.08 -34.23
CA LEU A 1198 5.28 26.30 -34.91
C LEU A 1198 4.93 26.03 -36.38
N SER A 1199 4.75 24.76 -36.78
CA SER A 1199 4.59 24.41 -38.18
C SER A 1199 3.27 24.90 -38.79
N GLU A 1200 2.20 24.97 -37.99
CA GLU A 1200 0.89 25.51 -38.40
C GLU A 1200 0.95 27.04 -38.55
N LEU A 1201 1.51 27.78 -37.57
CA LEU A 1201 1.69 29.23 -37.64
C LEU A 1201 2.55 29.68 -38.83
N LEU A 1202 3.53 28.86 -39.23
CA LEU A 1202 4.46 29.16 -40.31
C LEU A 1202 4.10 28.51 -41.65
N GLN A 1203 2.87 27.99 -41.81
CA GLN A 1203 2.46 27.24 -43.00
C GLN A 1203 2.50 28.04 -44.31
N ASP A 1204 2.35 29.37 -44.23
CA ASP A 1204 2.35 30.27 -45.40
C ASP A 1204 3.77 30.69 -45.84
N ARG A 1205 4.81 30.25 -45.12
CA ARG A 1205 6.21 30.49 -45.47
C ARG A 1205 6.63 29.64 -46.68
N GLU A 1206 7.09 30.28 -47.75
CA GLU A 1206 7.68 29.55 -48.87
C GLU A 1206 9.16 29.21 -48.61
N GLU A 1207 9.64 28.11 -49.19
CA GLU A 1207 11.04 27.64 -49.06
C GLU A 1207 12.08 28.69 -49.55
N SER A 1208 11.62 29.71 -50.31
CA SER A 1208 12.45 30.82 -50.79
C SER A 1208 12.59 32.00 -49.83
N ASP A 1209 11.81 32.03 -48.76
CA ASP A 1209 11.73 33.16 -47.83
C ASP A 1209 12.74 33.01 -46.69
N GLU A 1210 13.28 34.14 -46.20
CA GLU A 1210 14.27 34.14 -45.12
C GLU A 1210 13.55 33.88 -43.79
N LEU A 1211 13.99 32.85 -43.03
CA LEU A 1211 13.35 32.49 -41.74
C LEU A 1211 13.32 33.67 -40.76
N SER A 1212 14.30 34.58 -40.82
CA SER A 1212 14.34 35.78 -39.98
C SER A 1212 13.21 36.77 -40.23
N ASP A 1213 12.52 36.69 -41.37
CA ASP A 1213 11.33 37.52 -41.63
C ASP A 1213 10.09 36.99 -40.88
N PHE A 1214 10.15 35.73 -40.38
CA PHE A 1214 9.05 34.99 -39.74
C PHE A 1214 9.34 34.57 -38.30
N LEU A 1215 10.60 34.37 -37.92
CA LEU A 1215 10.99 33.93 -36.58
C LEU A 1215 12.31 34.59 -36.15
N GLN A 1216 12.31 35.25 -35.00
CA GLN A 1216 13.51 35.82 -34.36
C GLN A 1216 13.53 35.54 -32.87
N ALA A 1217 14.71 35.56 -32.25
CA ALA A 1217 14.86 35.34 -30.81
C ALA A 1217 15.58 36.51 -30.14
N SER A 1218 15.14 36.86 -28.94
CA SER A 1218 15.69 37.94 -28.12
C SER A 1218 15.79 37.52 -26.65
N GLN A 1219 16.26 38.43 -25.80
CA GLN A 1219 16.34 38.25 -24.35
C GLN A 1219 15.47 39.28 -23.63
N ASN A 1220 14.65 38.85 -22.68
CA ASN A 1220 13.84 39.72 -21.82
C ASN A 1220 14.67 40.38 -20.69
N GLU A 1221 14.01 41.03 -19.72
CA GLU A 1221 14.71 41.69 -18.59
C GLU A 1221 15.30 40.70 -17.57
N ASP A 1222 14.73 39.51 -17.46
CA ASP A 1222 15.08 38.47 -16.48
C ASP A 1222 16.16 37.49 -17.00
N GLY A 1223 16.35 37.45 -18.32
CA GLY A 1223 17.41 36.72 -18.99
C GLY A 1223 16.92 35.59 -19.90
N ASP A 1224 15.62 35.41 -19.99
CA ASP A 1224 14.94 34.31 -20.68
C ASP A 1224 14.89 34.54 -22.19
N THR A 1225 14.68 33.47 -22.93
CA THR A 1225 14.61 33.49 -24.39
C THR A 1225 13.20 33.83 -24.81
N VAL A 1226 13.04 34.88 -25.63
CA VAL A 1226 11.75 35.25 -26.22
C VAL A 1226 11.81 35.04 -27.72
N LEU A 1227 10.95 34.17 -28.24
CA LEU A 1227 10.72 33.95 -29.65
C LEU A 1227 9.65 34.92 -30.15
N HIS A 1228 9.94 35.58 -31.27
CA HIS A 1228 9.05 36.52 -31.96
C HIS A 1228 8.65 35.87 -33.28
N VAL A 1229 7.37 35.56 -33.45
CA VAL A 1229 6.83 34.87 -34.62
C VAL A 1229 5.95 35.85 -35.41
N SER A 1230 6.03 35.79 -36.73
CA SER A 1230 5.11 36.52 -37.62
C SER A 1230 4.59 35.57 -38.69
N THR A 1231 3.29 35.27 -38.65
CA THR A 1231 2.62 34.42 -39.65
C THR A 1231 2.67 35.06 -41.05
N SER A 1232 2.72 36.40 -41.12
CA SER A 1232 2.75 37.16 -42.37
C SER A 1232 4.15 37.51 -42.91
N GLY A 1233 5.22 37.17 -42.18
CA GLY A 1233 6.61 37.39 -42.60
C GLY A 1233 7.07 38.85 -42.58
N ASN A 1234 6.58 39.66 -41.65
CA ASN A 1234 6.86 41.11 -41.58
C ASN A 1234 7.75 41.53 -40.38
N LEU A 1235 8.48 40.60 -39.76
CA LEU A 1235 9.33 40.91 -38.60
C LEU A 1235 10.46 41.90 -38.92
N SER A 1236 10.58 42.91 -38.05
CA SER A 1236 11.71 43.84 -38.04
C SER A 1236 12.93 43.23 -37.33
N GLN A 1237 14.10 43.90 -37.39
CA GLN A 1237 15.32 43.44 -36.69
C GLN A 1237 15.24 43.51 -35.16
N ASP A 1238 14.27 44.23 -34.62
CA ASP A 1238 14.10 44.44 -33.18
C ASP A 1238 12.91 43.61 -32.64
N GLY A 1239 12.35 42.67 -33.42
CA GLY A 1239 11.17 41.88 -33.05
C GLY A 1239 9.82 42.56 -33.31
N GLU A 1240 9.78 43.87 -33.59
CA GLU A 1240 8.51 44.55 -33.92
C GLU A 1240 7.86 43.94 -35.19
N GLY A 1241 6.55 43.71 -35.14
CA GLY A 1241 5.77 43.07 -36.20
C GLY A 1241 5.50 41.57 -35.98
N ALA A 1242 5.81 41.05 -34.79
CA ALA A 1242 5.32 39.76 -34.34
C ALA A 1242 3.80 39.80 -34.12
N ASP A 1243 3.11 38.70 -34.42
CA ASP A 1243 1.71 38.42 -34.09
C ASP A 1243 1.59 37.36 -32.97
N GLN A 1244 2.64 36.54 -32.78
CA GLN A 1244 2.83 35.67 -31.61
C GLN A 1244 4.19 35.92 -30.96
N THR A 1245 4.25 35.91 -29.63
CA THR A 1245 5.50 35.86 -28.87
C THR A 1245 5.48 34.74 -27.86
N VAL A 1246 6.56 33.94 -27.84
CA VAL A 1246 6.68 32.80 -26.91
C VAL A 1246 7.89 33.01 -26.02
N THR A 1247 7.67 33.11 -24.73
CA THR A 1247 8.72 33.20 -23.71
C THR A 1247 9.04 31.81 -23.18
N LEU A 1248 10.32 31.44 -23.20
CA LEU A 1248 10.80 30.19 -22.60
C LEU A 1248 11.44 30.52 -21.25
N ASP A 1249 10.67 30.44 -20.18
CA ASP A 1249 11.12 30.81 -18.83
C ASP A 1249 12.30 29.93 -18.37
N GLY A 1250 13.28 30.55 -17.70
CA GLY A 1250 14.50 29.87 -17.27
C GLY A 1250 15.47 29.46 -18.40
N VAL A 1251 15.10 29.57 -19.68
CA VAL A 1251 15.96 29.20 -20.83
C VAL A 1251 16.85 30.37 -21.25
N SER A 1252 18.16 30.23 -21.02
CA SER A 1252 19.13 31.27 -21.30
C SER A 1252 19.32 31.59 -22.79
N TYR A 1253 19.11 32.85 -23.17
CA TYR A 1253 19.30 33.32 -24.54
C TYR A 1253 20.72 33.16 -25.08
N ASN A 1254 20.83 32.73 -26.35
CA ASN A 1254 22.06 32.78 -27.14
C ASN A 1254 21.80 33.15 -28.61
N GLU A 1255 22.77 33.78 -29.29
CA GLU A 1255 22.61 34.27 -30.67
C GLU A 1255 22.28 33.17 -31.71
N ASP A 1256 22.59 31.91 -31.41
CA ASP A 1256 22.38 30.76 -32.29
C ASP A 1256 21.17 29.90 -31.84
N VAL A 1257 20.34 30.36 -30.89
CA VAL A 1257 19.34 29.54 -30.19
C VAL A 1257 18.36 28.85 -31.14
N ILE A 1258 17.77 29.59 -32.09
CA ILE A 1258 16.85 29.04 -33.10
C ILE A 1258 17.52 27.94 -33.92
N GLN A 1259 18.77 28.15 -34.35
CA GLN A 1259 19.48 27.15 -35.16
C GLN A 1259 19.81 25.91 -34.34
N ASN A 1260 20.15 26.07 -33.06
CA ASN A 1260 20.41 24.95 -32.17
C ASN A 1260 19.14 24.11 -31.95
N MET A 1261 18.00 24.76 -31.67
CA MET A 1261 16.73 24.04 -31.48
C MET A 1261 16.30 23.27 -32.74
N ILE A 1262 16.51 23.83 -33.94
CA ILE A 1262 16.26 23.13 -35.21
C ILE A 1262 17.24 21.95 -35.39
N ASP A 1263 18.52 22.16 -35.13
CA ASP A 1263 19.55 21.12 -35.31
C ASP A 1263 19.37 19.96 -34.30
N GLU A 1264 18.81 20.26 -33.12
CA GLU A 1264 18.52 19.32 -32.02
C GLU A 1264 17.11 18.72 -32.10
N GLY A 1265 16.26 19.19 -33.03
CA GLY A 1265 14.90 18.66 -33.25
C GLY A 1265 13.84 19.15 -32.25
N GLN A 1266 14.16 20.20 -31.49
CA GLN A 1266 13.32 20.84 -30.47
C GLN A 1266 12.41 21.93 -31.03
N LEU A 1267 12.61 22.33 -32.28
CA LEU A 1267 11.79 23.34 -32.94
C LEU A 1267 11.36 22.84 -34.30
N LYS A 1268 10.05 22.61 -34.46
CA LYS A 1268 9.40 22.22 -35.71
C LYS A 1268 8.75 23.45 -36.34
N ILE A 1269 9.07 23.71 -37.61
CA ILE A 1269 8.68 24.93 -38.36
C ILE A 1269 8.13 24.63 -39.76
N ASP A 1270 7.99 23.35 -40.11
CA ASP A 1270 7.48 22.87 -41.39
C ASP A 1270 6.68 21.56 -41.23
N GLN A 1271 5.67 21.38 -42.10
CA GLN A 1271 4.85 20.16 -42.18
C GLN A 1271 5.51 19.01 -42.95
#